data_AF-A0A961Q4F1-F1
#
_entry.id   AF-A0A961Q4F1-F1
#
_cell.length_a   1.000
_cell.length_b   1.000
_cell.length_c   1.000
_cell.angle_alpha   90.00
_cell.angle_beta   90.00
_cell.angle_gamma   90.00
#
_symmetry.space_group_name_H-M   'P 1'
#
loop_
_entity.id
_entity.type
_entity.pdbx_description
1 polymer ?
#
loop_
_entity_poly.entity_id
_entity_poly.type
_entity_poly.pdbx_seq_one_letter_code
_entity_poly.pdbx_strand_id
1 'polypeptide(L)'
;MSYRLTRDRGQPEPLGVTLCEDGVNVAVVSRHATRIFISFFDAEGREELHRFALPDRLGNVHYGFIAGAAAGARYGLRAEGPWDPAQGHRFDPAKLLVDPYATRLDGAFVHHVDLTRRAAETAALVPKCIVEEAMPAADLLPQAAPCFIYELPVKAFTMRHPQVPAARRGTVAGLAEPAVLDHLVKLGVDTVELMPLAAWIDERHLPPLGLTNAWGYNPITFMAPDPRLAPGGLAEVREAVTALHAAGIRVLLDVVFNHSGESDEHGATLSLRGLDNALYYRHADGALVNDTGCGNTLALDRAPVMRLAMDAMRRWIAQTGIDGFRFDLAPVMGRRDEGFEAEAPLLAAIEQDPVLSRRVMVAEPWDVGPGGYRLGGFPARWREWNDRYRDDVRRFWRGDAGAVNALATRLAGSSDVFGPHRRPACSVNYVAAHDGFTLRDVVSHAVKNNHANGEDNRDGNGHEPVWPGGNVRALLATLFFSHGTPMLTAGDEFGRTQNGNNNAYAQDNDTTWLDWVAADHDLIAFTASLVRLRQQFPVLAGDRFLSGARDSDTGLADAQWLAAEGAIMDWQDPNAAVLGLLLAQERARVAIWVNRGDKPLRPTLPHRDGWRWTRVFCSADGPDLPARSVALYAEERTVARGLPDEALGQLAAAAGIERDWWEVDGTHHQVAPDSLRAILTALRIPHGSPDEAEASLRDLRQRRLPAVVAAGRPSPVATPAERRRRLVITGDDGQVRQIEVAPGEIPALSLPRGCHLLRDDASTDAPSLLIATPGRCHLPEDIASDHRVFGLASHLYALRHEGDGGIGDLETLRRFAGITSEIGGRYAGLNPLHHMFPADRSRASPYQPSDRRYIDPIYINIPALLQTVPSPRAAKAAERNRAAFARIEKLHHVDYVAVWLAKSKVLEQAFADMGANAELAAFIAQGGEDLRHHGIFEAKRAAEKLSEERIVYRAFLQWIAERQLAEAASQGNLYRDLALGSAFDGGEIGQAPEIYAQGVSLGAPPDPFSRAGQVWNLPPCSPLALARSDFQPLRAVLAANMRHAAALRIDHILGFMRQFWVPRGAEGRFGAYVNFPLDALIALTAIESRRQNCMVVGEDLGTIPDGLRNKLAGADILSYRVLWFERRGEDFAPRQDYPDMALACLASHDLPTFRGWREARDVAIEQGIGLIDAAEAGRRRQSRQHEIACLDAATGAAAPALEAASVAAHGFVAATPSRVMLIQVDDLANEVDPLNVPGTDQENPNWRRRLSVEVESMVRTPLATAIIDQVKKERP
;
A
#
# COMPACT_ATOMS: atom_id res chain seq x y z
N MET A 1 4.21 -36.70 -29.92
CA MET A 1 5.27 -36.00 -30.68
C MET A 1 6.53 -36.87 -30.63
N SER A 2 7.37 -36.91 -31.67
CA SER A 2 8.58 -37.75 -31.68
C SER A 2 9.79 -36.93 -31.22
N TYR A 3 10.37 -37.29 -30.08
CA TYR A 3 11.62 -36.70 -29.61
C TYR A 3 12.82 -37.33 -30.33
N ARG A 4 13.84 -36.52 -30.63
CA ARG A 4 15.07 -36.99 -31.29
C ARG A 4 16.32 -36.36 -30.68
N LEU A 5 17.28 -37.18 -30.29
CA LEU A 5 18.60 -36.73 -29.85
C LEU A 5 19.42 -36.23 -31.05
N THR A 6 20.01 -35.03 -30.94
CA THR A 6 20.93 -34.45 -31.93
C THR A 6 22.27 -34.12 -31.27
N ARG A 7 23.38 -34.59 -31.86
CA ARG A 7 24.73 -34.43 -31.29
C ARG A 7 25.34 -33.06 -31.54
N ASP A 8 25.11 -32.49 -32.72
CA ASP A 8 25.73 -31.26 -33.23
C ASP A 8 25.24 -29.98 -32.52
N ARG A 9 24.20 -30.07 -31.70
CA ARG A 9 23.53 -28.92 -31.08
C ARG A 9 23.61 -28.87 -29.55
N GLY A 10 24.10 -29.92 -28.91
CA GLY A 10 24.22 -29.98 -27.45
C GLY A 10 25.27 -28.98 -26.94
N GLN A 11 24.97 -28.32 -25.82
CA GLN A 11 25.89 -27.40 -25.14
C GLN A 11 26.09 -27.84 -23.68
N PRO A 12 27.31 -27.75 -23.14
CA PRO A 12 27.60 -28.06 -21.74
C PRO A 12 27.04 -27.01 -20.76
N GLU A 13 26.50 -25.91 -21.28
CA GLU A 13 25.88 -24.82 -20.53
C GLU A 13 24.62 -24.34 -21.24
N PRO A 14 23.61 -23.81 -20.52
CA PRO A 14 23.52 -23.79 -19.05
C PRO A 14 23.27 -25.20 -18.46
N LEU A 15 23.65 -25.41 -17.20
CA LEU A 15 23.35 -26.64 -16.45
C LEU A 15 21.82 -26.84 -16.25
N GLY A 16 21.41 -28.10 -16.18
CA GLY A 16 20.01 -28.54 -16.12
C GLY A 16 19.38 -28.74 -17.50
N VAL A 17 18.05 -28.84 -17.53
CA VAL A 17 17.27 -28.82 -18.77
C VAL A 17 16.78 -27.41 -19.09
N THR A 18 17.18 -26.87 -20.23
CA THR A 18 16.80 -25.53 -20.69
C THR A 18 16.05 -25.60 -22.02
N LEU A 19 14.88 -24.96 -22.06
CA LEU A 19 14.07 -24.84 -23.27
C LEU A 19 14.77 -23.96 -24.31
N CYS A 20 14.77 -24.41 -25.56
CA CYS A 20 15.25 -23.73 -26.76
C CYS A 20 14.13 -23.69 -27.80
N GLU A 21 14.34 -23.01 -28.93
CA GLU A 21 13.31 -22.75 -29.95
C GLU A 21 12.59 -24.02 -30.48
N ASP A 22 13.30 -25.14 -30.64
CA ASP A 22 12.78 -26.39 -31.23
C ASP A 22 13.14 -27.66 -30.44
N GLY A 23 13.48 -27.50 -29.15
CA GLY A 23 13.90 -28.61 -28.29
C GLY A 23 14.40 -28.16 -26.94
N VAL A 24 15.11 -29.05 -26.24
CA VAL A 24 15.75 -28.73 -24.96
C VAL A 24 17.24 -29.05 -25.01
N ASN A 25 18.06 -28.15 -24.44
CA ASN A 25 19.44 -28.45 -24.07
C ASN A 25 19.47 -29.11 -22.69
N VAL A 26 20.23 -30.19 -22.55
CA VAL A 26 20.39 -30.92 -21.30
C VAL A 26 21.87 -30.94 -20.93
N ALA A 27 22.23 -30.47 -19.74
CA ALA A 27 23.60 -30.53 -19.23
C ALA A 27 23.62 -30.91 -17.73
N VAL A 28 24.25 -32.04 -17.39
CA VAL A 28 24.22 -32.63 -16.05
C VAL A 28 25.63 -32.86 -15.54
N VAL A 29 25.92 -32.39 -14.33
CA VAL A 29 27.22 -32.64 -13.69
C VAL A 29 27.25 -34.03 -13.06
N SER A 30 28.22 -34.84 -13.44
CA SER A 30 28.63 -36.05 -12.72
C SER A 30 30.09 -36.35 -13.04
N ARG A 31 30.91 -36.51 -12.00
CA ARG A 31 32.34 -36.84 -12.16
C ARG A 31 32.51 -38.33 -12.44
N HIS A 32 31.75 -39.17 -11.74
CA HIS A 32 31.96 -40.62 -11.72
C HIS A 32 30.94 -41.43 -12.55
N ALA A 33 29.88 -40.81 -13.08
CA ALA A 33 28.99 -41.50 -14.01
C ALA A 33 29.72 -41.89 -15.30
N THR A 34 29.47 -43.11 -15.77
CA THR A 34 29.88 -43.55 -17.12
C THR A 34 28.89 -43.06 -18.16
N ARG A 35 27.59 -43.01 -17.84
CA ARG A 35 26.53 -42.48 -18.70
C ARG A 35 25.45 -41.79 -17.88
N ILE A 36 24.89 -40.71 -18.44
CA ILE A 36 23.69 -40.05 -17.95
C ILE A 36 22.60 -40.19 -19.02
N PHE A 37 21.38 -40.47 -18.58
CA PHE A 37 20.21 -40.56 -19.44
C PHE A 37 19.18 -39.51 -19.05
N ILE A 38 18.47 -38.98 -20.05
CA ILE A 38 17.22 -38.25 -19.86
C ILE A 38 16.05 -39.14 -20.29
N SER A 39 15.08 -39.31 -19.40
CA SER A 39 13.83 -40.04 -19.63
C SER A 39 12.69 -39.04 -19.78
N PHE A 40 11.89 -39.16 -20.84
CA PHE A 40 10.66 -38.38 -21.03
C PHE A 40 9.44 -39.24 -20.78
N PHE A 41 8.40 -38.62 -20.23
CA PHE A 41 7.16 -39.28 -19.82
C PHE A 41 5.95 -38.76 -20.60
N ASP A 42 4.86 -39.51 -20.52
CA ASP A 42 3.55 -39.06 -20.98
C ASP A 42 3.05 -37.81 -20.24
N ALA A 43 1.89 -37.28 -20.67
CA ALA A 43 1.30 -36.08 -20.09
C ALA A 43 0.81 -36.26 -18.64
N GLU A 44 0.68 -37.49 -18.15
CA GLU A 44 0.33 -37.78 -16.76
C GLU A 44 1.56 -38.15 -15.90
N GLY A 45 2.76 -38.21 -16.49
CA GLY A 45 3.99 -38.59 -15.81
C GLY A 45 4.11 -40.09 -15.45
N ARG A 46 3.27 -40.95 -16.04
CA ARG A 46 3.11 -42.37 -15.65
C ARG A 46 3.95 -43.33 -16.47
N GLU A 47 3.94 -43.20 -17.79
CA GLU A 47 4.68 -44.07 -18.71
C GLU A 47 5.95 -43.38 -19.23
N GLU A 48 7.09 -44.08 -19.18
CA GLU A 48 8.34 -43.61 -19.80
C GLU A 48 8.27 -43.85 -21.31
N LEU A 49 8.15 -42.77 -22.08
CA LEU A 49 8.01 -42.82 -23.54
C LEU A 49 9.34 -42.99 -24.26
N HIS A 50 10.37 -42.29 -23.77
CA HIS A 50 11.68 -42.23 -24.41
C HIS A 50 12.78 -42.12 -23.36
N ARG A 51 13.91 -42.78 -23.62
CA ARG A 51 15.15 -42.66 -22.83
C ARG A 51 16.32 -42.42 -23.76
N PHE A 52 17.03 -41.32 -23.57
CA PHE A 52 18.19 -40.95 -24.38
C PHE A 52 19.45 -40.88 -23.52
N ALA A 53 20.52 -41.58 -23.92
CA ALA A 53 21.84 -41.39 -23.33
C ALA A 53 22.43 -40.06 -23.85
N LEU A 54 22.90 -39.20 -22.95
CA LEU A 54 23.57 -37.96 -23.33
C LEU A 54 24.87 -38.29 -24.09
N PRO A 55 25.04 -37.79 -25.33
CA PRO A 55 26.04 -38.29 -26.26
C PRO A 55 27.47 -37.81 -25.96
N ASP A 56 27.61 -36.66 -25.31
CA ASP A 56 28.87 -35.93 -25.18
C ASP A 56 29.16 -35.56 -23.72
N ARG A 57 30.45 -35.31 -23.44
CA ARG A 57 30.94 -34.94 -22.10
C ARG A 57 32.08 -33.95 -22.21
N LEU A 58 31.99 -32.83 -21.49
CA LEU A 58 33.06 -31.85 -21.32
C LEU A 58 33.44 -31.76 -19.84
N GLY A 59 34.63 -32.24 -19.49
CA GLY A 59 35.05 -32.34 -18.09
C GLY A 59 34.12 -33.26 -17.28
N ASN A 60 33.40 -32.69 -16.31
CA ASN A 60 32.42 -33.40 -15.49
C ASN A 60 30.96 -33.17 -15.93
N VAL A 61 30.73 -32.52 -17.07
CA VAL A 61 29.38 -32.22 -17.57
C VAL A 61 29.02 -33.16 -18.72
N HIS A 62 27.98 -33.96 -18.55
CA HIS A 62 27.35 -34.76 -19.60
C HIS A 62 26.25 -33.93 -20.27
N TYR A 63 26.22 -33.86 -21.60
CA TYR A 63 25.28 -32.96 -22.28
C TYR A 63 24.78 -33.49 -23.64
N GLY A 64 23.67 -32.90 -24.11
CA GLY A 64 23.05 -33.19 -25.40
C GLY A 64 21.82 -32.33 -25.69
N PHE A 65 21.35 -32.33 -26.95
CA PHE A 65 20.14 -31.62 -27.36
C PHE A 65 19.04 -32.59 -27.78
N ILE A 66 17.82 -32.39 -27.28
CA ILE A 66 16.65 -33.21 -27.62
C ILE A 66 15.65 -32.35 -28.40
N ALA A 67 15.58 -32.59 -29.71
CA ALA A 67 14.65 -31.91 -30.59
C ALA A 67 13.20 -32.40 -30.36
N GLY A 68 12.25 -31.47 -30.47
CA GLY A 68 10.81 -31.73 -30.36
C GLY A 68 10.24 -31.73 -28.93
N ALA A 69 11.08 -31.65 -27.89
CA ALA A 69 10.64 -31.41 -26.53
C ALA A 69 10.28 -29.93 -26.34
N ALA A 70 9.16 -29.65 -25.68
CA ALA A 70 8.61 -28.30 -25.49
C ALA A 70 8.27 -28.04 -24.01
N ALA A 71 7.88 -26.80 -23.69
CA ALA A 71 7.35 -26.45 -22.37
C ALA A 71 6.19 -27.39 -21.98
N GLY A 72 6.15 -27.79 -20.70
CA GLY A 72 5.20 -28.77 -20.17
C GLY A 72 5.65 -30.24 -20.32
N ALA A 73 6.73 -30.53 -21.05
CA ALA A 73 7.26 -31.90 -21.13
C ALA A 73 7.75 -32.38 -19.76
N ARG A 74 7.35 -33.59 -19.38
CA ARG A 74 7.78 -34.25 -18.14
C ARG A 74 9.03 -35.08 -18.39
N TYR A 75 10.02 -34.91 -17.52
CA TYR A 75 11.28 -35.63 -17.63
C TYR A 75 11.85 -36.03 -16.27
N GLY A 76 12.82 -36.93 -16.30
CA GLY A 76 13.72 -37.22 -15.19
C GLY A 76 15.05 -37.73 -15.71
N LEU A 77 16.02 -37.88 -14.82
CA LEU A 77 17.37 -38.32 -15.13
C LEU A 77 17.61 -39.74 -14.64
N ARG A 78 18.58 -40.43 -15.23
CA ARG A 78 19.12 -41.71 -14.71
C ARG A 78 20.63 -41.71 -14.90
N ALA A 79 21.35 -42.42 -14.04
CA ALA A 79 22.80 -42.48 -14.10
C ALA A 79 23.30 -43.92 -14.03
N GLU A 80 24.29 -44.23 -14.87
CA GLU A 80 25.04 -45.47 -14.86
C GLU A 80 26.48 -45.17 -14.43
N GLY A 81 27.08 -46.05 -13.63
CA GLY A 81 28.40 -45.88 -13.06
C GLY A 81 28.73 -46.99 -12.06
N PRO A 82 29.85 -46.88 -11.33
CA PRO A 82 30.24 -47.89 -10.34
C PRO A 82 29.26 -47.97 -9.17
N TRP A 83 28.93 -49.17 -8.71
CA TRP A 83 28.31 -49.37 -7.40
C TRP A 83 29.38 -49.89 -6.44
N ASP A 84 29.98 -48.97 -5.69
CA ASP A 84 30.95 -49.25 -4.64
C ASP A 84 30.68 -48.34 -3.42
N PRO A 85 29.76 -48.76 -2.55
CA PRO A 85 29.41 -48.06 -1.31
C PRO A 85 30.59 -47.58 -0.47
N ALA A 86 31.66 -48.38 -0.37
CA ALA A 86 32.81 -48.10 0.48
C ALA A 86 33.66 -46.94 -0.05
N GLN A 87 33.59 -46.68 -1.36
CA GLN A 87 34.20 -45.52 -2.02
C GLN A 87 33.18 -44.39 -2.27
N GLY A 88 31.99 -44.48 -1.69
CA GLY A 88 30.93 -43.49 -1.85
C GLY A 88 30.20 -43.53 -3.20
N HIS A 89 30.38 -44.57 -4.03
CA HIS A 89 29.71 -44.70 -5.32
C HIS A 89 28.38 -45.46 -5.22
N ARG A 90 27.28 -44.82 -5.65
CA ARG A 90 25.89 -45.30 -5.47
C ARG A 90 25.07 -45.34 -6.76
N PHE A 91 25.72 -45.50 -7.92
CA PHE A 91 25.04 -45.45 -9.21
C PHE A 91 24.10 -46.66 -9.42
N ASP A 92 22.85 -46.37 -9.78
CA ASP A 92 21.83 -47.37 -10.05
C ASP A 92 20.87 -46.88 -11.15
N PRO A 93 20.97 -47.40 -12.38
CA PRO A 93 20.16 -46.93 -13.51
C PRO A 93 18.66 -47.28 -13.37
N ALA A 94 18.28 -48.16 -12.44
CA ALA A 94 16.87 -48.40 -12.11
C ALA A 94 16.23 -47.21 -11.36
N LYS A 95 17.05 -46.31 -10.79
CA LYS A 95 16.57 -45.11 -10.12
C LYS A 95 16.21 -44.01 -11.11
N LEU A 96 15.00 -43.47 -10.98
CA LEU A 96 14.66 -42.19 -11.59
C LEU A 96 15.12 -41.08 -10.64
N LEU A 97 15.82 -40.10 -11.19
CA LEU A 97 16.43 -39.01 -10.45
C LEU A 97 15.81 -37.69 -10.92
N VAL A 98 15.58 -36.78 -9.97
CA VAL A 98 15.16 -35.42 -10.26
C VAL A 98 16.39 -34.58 -10.62
N ASP A 99 16.26 -33.72 -11.63
CA ASP A 99 17.32 -32.78 -12.00
C ASP A 99 17.55 -31.76 -10.86
N PRO A 100 18.78 -31.60 -10.33
CA PRO A 100 19.09 -30.61 -9.32
C PRO A 100 18.76 -29.17 -9.73
N TYR A 101 18.68 -28.90 -11.04
CA TYR A 101 18.35 -27.60 -11.63
C TYR A 101 16.88 -27.49 -12.06
N ALA A 102 16.02 -28.46 -11.75
CA ALA A 102 14.60 -28.39 -12.02
C ALA A 102 13.95 -27.19 -11.31
N THR A 103 13.07 -26.49 -12.02
CA THR A 103 12.33 -25.32 -11.49
C THR A 103 10.89 -25.65 -11.11
N ARG A 104 10.41 -26.82 -11.54
CA ARG A 104 9.05 -27.29 -11.28
C ARG A 104 8.98 -28.80 -11.30
N LEU A 105 8.15 -29.32 -10.39
CA LEU A 105 7.81 -30.73 -10.28
C LEU A 105 6.31 -30.92 -10.53
N ASP A 106 5.91 -32.09 -11.03
CA ASP A 106 4.51 -32.45 -11.26
C ASP A 106 3.80 -33.04 -10.03
N GLY A 107 4.53 -33.24 -8.92
CA GLY A 107 4.00 -33.75 -7.67
C GLY A 107 4.98 -33.59 -6.50
N ALA A 108 4.48 -33.80 -5.28
CA ALA A 108 5.31 -33.82 -4.08
C ALA A 108 6.02 -35.16 -3.91
N PHE A 109 7.15 -35.17 -3.20
CA PHE A 109 7.82 -36.42 -2.85
C PHE A 109 7.05 -37.18 -1.78
N VAL A 110 7.00 -38.50 -1.94
CA VAL A 110 6.43 -39.41 -0.93
C VAL A 110 7.44 -40.51 -0.65
N HIS A 111 7.73 -40.74 0.62
CA HIS A 111 8.68 -41.76 1.02
C HIS A 111 8.14 -43.17 0.71
N HIS A 112 9.00 -44.03 0.15
CA HIS A 112 8.70 -45.42 -0.14
C HIS A 112 9.95 -46.28 -0.03
N VAL A 113 9.81 -47.53 0.44
CA VAL A 113 10.96 -48.45 0.67
C VAL A 113 11.77 -48.73 -0.61
N ASP A 114 11.11 -48.72 -1.77
CA ASP A 114 11.81 -48.92 -3.04
C ASP A 114 12.74 -47.77 -3.41
N LEU A 115 12.63 -46.59 -2.79
CA LEU A 115 13.59 -45.50 -3.01
C LEU A 115 14.96 -45.82 -2.40
N THR A 116 15.03 -46.65 -1.36
CA THR A 116 16.28 -47.06 -0.69
C THR A 116 16.83 -48.39 -1.23
N ARG A 117 15.97 -49.25 -1.80
CA ARG A 117 16.35 -50.56 -2.33
C ARG A 117 17.07 -50.47 -3.68
N ARG A 118 18.28 -51.00 -3.79
CA ARG A 118 19.02 -51.11 -5.06
C ARG A 118 18.24 -51.93 -6.10
N ALA A 119 18.36 -51.56 -7.37
CA ALA A 119 17.77 -52.19 -8.54
C ALA A 119 16.22 -52.20 -8.56
N ALA A 120 15.57 -51.42 -7.69
CA ALA A 120 14.13 -51.18 -7.76
C ALA A 120 13.82 -50.05 -8.75
N GLU A 121 12.88 -50.28 -9.67
CA GLU A 121 12.35 -49.25 -10.57
C GLU A 121 11.52 -48.24 -9.77
N THR A 122 11.84 -46.96 -9.90
CA THR A 122 11.28 -45.88 -9.06
C THR A 122 10.58 -44.80 -9.88
N ALA A 123 10.50 -44.94 -11.21
CA ALA A 123 9.83 -43.98 -12.06
C ALA A 123 8.37 -43.70 -11.65
N ALA A 124 7.64 -44.68 -11.11
CA ALA A 124 6.27 -44.47 -10.63
C ALA A 124 6.19 -43.73 -9.28
N LEU A 125 7.30 -43.60 -8.55
CA LEU A 125 7.37 -43.06 -7.20
C LEU A 125 7.95 -41.64 -7.13
N VAL A 126 8.83 -41.31 -8.07
CA VAL A 126 9.56 -40.03 -8.09
C VAL A 126 8.80 -39.01 -8.94
N PRO A 127 8.50 -37.80 -8.44
CA PRO A 127 7.87 -36.76 -9.24
C PRO A 127 8.73 -36.38 -10.44
N LYS A 128 8.10 -36.03 -11.56
CA LYS A 128 8.79 -35.63 -12.79
C LYS A 128 9.08 -34.15 -12.76
N CYS A 129 10.25 -33.80 -13.29
CA CYS A 129 10.59 -32.44 -13.61
C CYS A 129 9.73 -31.96 -14.79
N ILE A 130 9.34 -30.70 -14.79
CA ILE A 130 8.60 -30.08 -15.91
C ILE A 130 9.53 -29.09 -16.62
N VAL A 131 9.61 -29.17 -17.94
CA VAL A 131 10.27 -28.14 -18.76
C VAL A 131 9.43 -26.87 -18.73
N GLU A 132 9.99 -25.76 -18.24
CA GLU A 132 9.31 -24.47 -18.21
C GLU A 132 9.94 -23.45 -19.16
N GLU A 133 9.14 -22.48 -19.59
CA GLU A 133 9.65 -21.29 -20.26
C GLU A 133 10.40 -20.41 -19.26
N ALA A 134 11.46 -19.76 -19.72
CA ALA A 134 12.18 -18.79 -18.89
C ALA A 134 11.29 -17.56 -18.64
N MET A 135 10.98 -17.29 -17.37
CA MET A 135 10.29 -16.07 -16.98
C MET A 135 11.27 -14.86 -17.02
N PRO A 136 10.77 -13.64 -17.30
CA PRO A 136 11.59 -12.43 -17.21
C PRO A 136 12.04 -12.19 -15.75
N ALA A 137 13.12 -11.44 -15.57
CA ALA A 137 13.60 -11.08 -14.24
C ALA A 137 12.52 -10.30 -13.47
N ALA A 138 12.35 -10.62 -12.19
CA ALA A 138 11.45 -9.92 -11.28
C ALA A 138 12.02 -8.54 -10.88
N ASP A 139 11.12 -7.62 -10.54
CA ASP A 139 11.49 -6.35 -9.92
C ASP A 139 11.97 -6.60 -8.48
N LEU A 140 12.87 -5.73 -7.99
CA LEU A 140 13.45 -5.83 -6.66
C LEU A 140 13.29 -4.50 -5.93
N LEU A 141 12.95 -4.56 -4.64
CA LEU A 141 12.87 -3.36 -3.83
C LEU A 141 14.27 -2.74 -3.61
N PRO A 142 14.35 -1.41 -3.38
CA PRO A 142 15.57 -0.79 -2.91
C PRO A 142 16.05 -1.43 -1.61
N GLN A 143 17.35 -1.71 -1.54
CA GLN A 143 17.96 -2.32 -0.37
C GLN A 143 17.79 -1.44 0.86
N ALA A 144 17.20 -1.98 1.92
CA ALA A 144 17.20 -1.38 3.25
C ALA A 144 17.42 -2.46 4.31
N ALA A 145 17.89 -2.03 5.48
CA ALA A 145 18.03 -2.90 6.64
C ALA A 145 16.63 -3.27 7.19
N PRO A 146 16.34 -4.56 7.47
CA PRO A 146 15.15 -4.95 8.20
C PRO A 146 15.10 -4.30 9.59
N CYS A 147 13.98 -3.68 9.92
CA CYS A 147 13.72 -3.15 11.27
C CYS A 147 12.82 -4.09 12.07
N PHE A 148 12.00 -4.93 11.42
CA PHE A 148 11.22 -5.97 12.08
C PHE A 148 10.99 -7.17 11.14
N ILE A 149 11.57 -8.32 11.51
CA ILE A 149 11.45 -9.58 10.77
C ILE A 149 10.30 -10.41 11.35
N TYR A 150 9.43 -10.92 10.49
CA TYR A 150 8.32 -11.79 10.88
C TYR A 150 8.47 -13.16 10.22
N GLU A 151 8.85 -14.16 11.01
CA GLU A 151 9.08 -15.54 10.55
C GLU A 151 7.74 -16.25 10.33
N LEU A 152 7.51 -16.79 9.13
CA LEU A 152 6.19 -17.24 8.67
C LEU A 152 6.22 -18.64 8.03
N PRO A 153 5.61 -19.65 8.67
CA PRO A 153 5.28 -20.94 8.04
C PRO A 153 4.04 -20.80 7.15
N VAL A 154 4.22 -20.81 5.82
CA VAL A 154 3.15 -20.53 4.83
C VAL A 154 1.88 -21.32 5.10
N LYS A 155 2.02 -22.63 5.29
CA LYS A 155 0.87 -23.52 5.46
C LYS A 155 0.17 -23.26 6.78
N ALA A 156 0.90 -23.35 7.88
CA ALA A 156 0.36 -23.18 9.22
C ALA A 156 -0.28 -21.79 9.43
N PHE A 157 0.29 -20.76 8.81
CA PHE A 157 -0.23 -19.39 8.90
C PHE A 157 -1.61 -19.25 8.25
N THR A 158 -1.83 -19.85 7.07
CA THR A 158 -3.05 -19.62 6.28
C THR A 158 -4.09 -20.74 6.39
N MET A 159 -3.71 -21.96 6.83
CA MET A 159 -4.56 -23.15 6.75
C MET A 159 -5.90 -23.00 7.48
N ARG A 160 -5.91 -22.32 8.63
CA ARG A 160 -7.11 -22.08 9.44
C ARG A 160 -7.62 -20.64 9.37
N HIS A 161 -7.06 -19.81 8.48
CA HIS A 161 -7.46 -18.40 8.38
C HIS A 161 -8.88 -18.29 7.77
N PRO A 162 -9.87 -17.74 8.49
CA PRO A 162 -11.27 -17.80 8.07
C PRO A 162 -11.52 -17.00 6.78
N GLN A 163 -10.80 -15.89 6.60
CA GLN A 163 -10.95 -14.98 5.46
C GLN A 163 -10.08 -15.35 4.24
N VAL A 164 -9.17 -16.33 4.35
CA VAL A 164 -8.42 -16.83 3.18
C VAL A 164 -9.32 -17.84 2.44
N PRO A 165 -9.51 -17.74 1.12
CA PRO A 165 -10.32 -18.69 0.36
C PRO A 165 -9.80 -20.12 0.51
N ALA A 166 -10.69 -21.09 0.70
CA ALA A 166 -10.31 -22.48 0.97
C ALA A 166 -9.33 -23.08 -0.04
N ALA A 167 -9.43 -22.71 -1.32
CA ALA A 167 -8.54 -23.19 -2.38
C ALA A 167 -7.10 -22.62 -2.33
N ARG A 168 -6.88 -21.55 -1.55
CA ARG A 168 -5.58 -20.87 -1.38
C ARG A 168 -4.98 -21.06 0.02
N ARG A 169 -5.75 -21.66 0.94
CA ARG A 169 -5.26 -21.99 2.29
C ARG A 169 -4.14 -23.01 2.18
N GLY A 170 -3.08 -22.77 2.92
CA GLY A 170 -1.93 -23.65 2.94
C GLY A 170 -0.87 -23.35 1.87
N THR A 171 -1.11 -22.39 0.97
CA THR A 171 -0.22 -22.10 -0.17
C THR A 171 0.33 -20.68 -0.13
N VAL A 172 1.38 -20.40 -0.91
CA VAL A 172 1.99 -19.07 -1.03
C VAL A 172 1.02 -18.05 -1.61
N ALA A 173 0.09 -18.45 -2.50
CA ALA A 173 -1.00 -17.59 -2.96
C ALA A 173 -1.88 -17.07 -1.82
N GLY A 174 -2.02 -17.84 -0.72
CA GLY A 174 -2.75 -17.40 0.46
C GLY A 174 -2.13 -16.18 1.15
N LEU A 175 -0.83 -15.92 0.95
CA LEU A 175 -0.14 -14.75 1.51
C LEU A 175 -0.45 -13.45 0.76
N ALA A 176 -0.94 -13.56 -0.48
CA ALA A 176 -1.37 -12.41 -1.27
C ALA A 176 -2.81 -11.97 -0.95
N GLU A 177 -3.51 -12.68 -0.06
CA GLU A 177 -4.87 -12.33 0.33
C GLU A 177 -4.91 -11.06 1.19
N PRO A 178 -5.89 -10.16 0.98
CA PRO A 178 -5.99 -8.90 1.72
C PRO A 178 -5.92 -9.08 3.24
N ALA A 179 -6.63 -10.07 3.80
CA ALA A 179 -6.64 -10.29 5.25
C ALA A 179 -5.25 -10.62 5.83
N VAL A 180 -4.38 -11.29 5.06
CA VAL A 180 -3.00 -11.57 5.46
C VAL A 180 -2.16 -10.29 5.39
N LEU A 181 -2.25 -9.56 4.27
CA LEU A 181 -1.50 -8.32 4.08
C LEU A 181 -1.88 -7.26 5.12
N ASP A 182 -3.18 -7.10 5.39
CA ASP A 182 -3.72 -6.16 6.38
C ASP A 182 -3.21 -6.48 7.79
N HIS A 183 -3.14 -7.76 8.16
CA HIS A 183 -2.58 -8.17 9.46
C HIS A 183 -1.10 -7.79 9.58
N LEU A 184 -0.30 -8.11 8.56
CA LEU A 184 1.14 -7.80 8.57
C LEU A 184 1.41 -6.29 8.61
N VAL A 185 0.67 -5.51 7.82
CA VAL A 185 0.74 -4.04 7.80
C VAL A 185 0.29 -3.46 9.14
N LYS A 186 -0.83 -3.94 9.70
CA LYS A 186 -1.35 -3.50 11.00
C LYS A 186 -0.35 -3.76 12.13
N LEU A 187 0.34 -4.90 12.09
CA LEU A 187 1.36 -5.26 13.08
C LEU A 187 2.62 -4.39 12.91
N GLY A 188 2.86 -3.86 11.70
CA GLY A 188 4.02 -3.02 11.36
C GLY A 188 5.23 -3.82 10.87
N VAL A 189 5.00 -5.02 10.32
CA VAL A 189 6.03 -5.86 9.69
C VAL A 189 6.61 -5.14 8.49
N ASP A 190 7.95 -5.12 8.36
CA ASP A 190 8.63 -4.59 7.18
C ASP A 190 9.36 -5.66 6.36
N THR A 191 9.55 -6.84 6.94
CA THR A 191 10.24 -7.97 6.34
C THR A 191 9.60 -9.27 6.82
N VAL A 192 9.11 -10.09 5.90
CA VAL A 192 8.68 -11.47 6.18
C VAL A 192 9.83 -12.41 5.88
N GLU A 193 10.10 -13.34 6.79
CA GLU A 193 11.01 -14.47 6.57
C GLU A 193 10.18 -15.74 6.36
N LEU A 194 10.10 -16.20 5.12
CA LEU A 194 9.36 -17.41 4.78
C LEU A 194 10.17 -18.64 5.17
N MET A 195 9.55 -19.58 5.87
CA MET A 195 10.11 -20.93 6.05
C MET A 195 10.32 -21.62 4.69
N PRO A 196 11.15 -22.68 4.61
CA PRO A 196 11.60 -23.24 3.34
C PRO A 196 10.47 -23.59 2.37
N LEU A 197 10.66 -23.21 1.11
CA LEU A 197 9.71 -23.50 0.03
C LEU A 197 10.18 -24.60 -0.91
N ALA A 198 11.46 -24.97 -0.88
CA ALA A 198 12.04 -25.91 -1.81
C ALA A 198 11.44 -27.32 -1.63
N ALA A 199 11.21 -28.04 -2.73
CA ALA A 199 10.55 -29.35 -2.69
C ALA A 199 11.32 -30.35 -1.80
N TRP A 200 10.60 -30.95 -0.84
CA TRP A 200 11.18 -31.80 0.20
C TRP A 200 10.51 -33.17 0.28
N ILE A 201 11.17 -34.09 0.98
CA ILE A 201 10.60 -35.40 1.35
C ILE A 201 10.48 -35.51 2.87
N ASP A 202 9.45 -36.21 3.35
CA ASP A 202 9.31 -36.52 4.77
C ASP A 202 10.39 -37.52 5.24
N GLU A 203 10.82 -37.40 6.49
CA GLU A 203 11.77 -38.30 7.11
C GLU A 203 11.22 -39.73 7.12
N ARG A 204 12.10 -40.72 6.93
CA ARG A 204 11.75 -42.14 6.77
C ARG A 204 10.84 -42.71 7.87
N HIS A 205 10.91 -42.18 9.08
CA HIS A 205 10.15 -42.68 10.24
C HIS A 205 8.78 -42.03 10.40
N LEU A 206 8.50 -40.89 9.76
CA LEU A 206 7.23 -40.18 9.95
C LEU A 206 6.02 -40.85 9.28
N PRO A 207 6.07 -41.29 8.00
CA PRO A 207 4.90 -41.89 7.37
C PRO A 207 4.36 -43.15 8.08
N PRO A 208 5.19 -44.07 8.60
CA PRO A 208 4.72 -45.19 9.44
C PRO A 208 3.98 -44.75 10.71
N LEU A 209 4.24 -43.54 11.22
CA LEU A 209 3.58 -42.96 12.38
C LEU A 209 2.34 -42.13 12.02
N GLY A 210 2.03 -41.97 10.73
CA GLY A 210 0.96 -41.09 10.24
C GLY A 210 1.28 -39.60 10.38
N LEU A 211 2.57 -39.26 10.46
CA LEU A 211 3.07 -37.89 10.59
C LEU A 211 3.74 -37.42 9.29
N THR A 212 3.89 -36.11 9.14
CA THR A 212 4.52 -35.47 7.97
C THR A 212 5.31 -34.24 8.39
N ASN A 213 6.36 -33.89 7.66
CA ASN A 213 7.17 -32.72 7.96
C ASN A 213 6.41 -31.44 7.58
N ALA A 214 6.17 -30.58 8.57
CA ALA A 214 5.44 -29.33 8.46
C ALA A 214 6.32 -28.12 8.10
N TRP A 215 7.64 -28.25 8.18
CA TRP A 215 8.59 -27.15 8.04
C TRP A 215 9.30 -27.11 6.69
N GLY A 216 9.48 -28.26 6.03
CA GLY A 216 10.10 -28.35 4.71
C GLY A 216 11.63 -28.42 4.68
N TYR A 217 12.28 -28.74 5.80
CA TYR A 217 13.75 -28.69 5.94
C TYR A 217 14.53 -29.85 5.30
N ASN A 218 13.86 -30.79 4.60
CA ASN A 218 14.53 -31.92 3.92
C ASN A 218 14.50 -31.79 2.38
N PRO A 219 15.12 -30.75 1.79
CA PRO A 219 15.01 -30.51 0.35
C PRO A 219 15.65 -31.62 -0.47
N ILE A 220 15.01 -31.99 -1.58
CA ILE A 220 15.59 -32.86 -2.61
C ILE A 220 16.14 -32.04 -3.78
N THR A 221 15.50 -30.91 -4.06
CA THR A 221 15.94 -29.91 -5.04
C THR A 221 15.94 -28.54 -4.40
N PHE A 222 16.81 -27.63 -4.85
CA PHE A 222 16.95 -26.30 -4.24
C PHE A 222 16.30 -25.16 -5.03
N MET A 223 15.77 -25.44 -6.23
CA MET A 223 15.25 -24.42 -7.14
C MET A 223 13.75 -24.56 -7.43
N ALA A 224 13.19 -25.76 -7.28
CA ALA A 224 11.76 -26.00 -7.46
C ALA A 224 11.04 -25.81 -6.12
N PRO A 225 9.98 -24.97 -6.07
CA PRO A 225 9.12 -24.96 -4.90
C PRO A 225 8.35 -26.27 -4.76
N ASP A 226 7.99 -26.64 -3.54
CA ASP A 226 7.16 -27.80 -3.27
C ASP A 226 5.73 -27.58 -3.80
N PRO A 227 5.18 -28.50 -4.60
CA PRO A 227 3.82 -28.37 -5.13
C PRO A 227 2.72 -28.30 -4.06
N ARG A 228 2.99 -28.72 -2.81
CA ARG A 228 2.06 -28.56 -1.66
C ARG A 228 1.93 -27.11 -1.22
N LEU A 229 2.98 -26.31 -1.36
CA LEU A 229 3.01 -24.90 -0.94
C LEU A 229 2.85 -23.92 -2.10
N ALA A 230 3.32 -24.26 -3.30
CA ALA A 230 3.18 -23.42 -4.48
C ALA A 230 2.79 -24.26 -5.71
N PRO A 231 1.52 -24.71 -5.80
CA PRO A 231 1.05 -25.51 -6.93
C PRO A 231 1.23 -24.81 -8.30
N GLY A 232 1.22 -23.47 -8.33
CA GLY A 232 1.54 -22.65 -9.50
C GLY A 232 3.04 -22.50 -9.79
N GLY A 233 3.93 -23.07 -9.00
CA GLY A 233 5.39 -22.99 -9.16
C GLY A 233 5.96 -21.61 -8.80
N LEU A 234 7.10 -21.26 -9.40
CA LEU A 234 7.78 -19.97 -9.15
C LEU A 234 6.92 -18.75 -9.52
N ALA A 235 5.97 -18.89 -10.46
CA ALA A 235 5.04 -17.84 -10.80
C ALA A 235 4.13 -17.45 -9.63
N GLU A 236 3.60 -18.44 -8.89
CA GLU A 236 2.78 -18.19 -7.70
C GLU A 236 3.59 -17.53 -6.58
N VAL A 237 4.85 -17.96 -6.40
CA VAL A 237 5.76 -17.32 -5.44
C VAL A 237 6.02 -15.86 -5.82
N ARG A 238 6.25 -15.58 -7.11
CA ARG A 238 6.43 -14.20 -7.61
C ARG A 238 5.19 -13.33 -7.34
N GLU A 239 4.00 -13.87 -7.57
CA GLU A 239 2.75 -13.15 -7.30
C GLU A 239 2.62 -12.78 -5.82
N ALA A 240 2.91 -13.71 -4.91
CA ALA A 240 2.89 -13.47 -3.48
C ALA A 240 3.94 -12.43 -3.04
N VAL A 241 5.19 -12.54 -3.54
CA VAL A 241 6.25 -11.56 -3.26
C VAL A 241 5.88 -10.18 -3.79
N THR A 242 5.32 -10.10 -5.00
CA THR A 242 4.87 -8.83 -5.60
C THR A 242 3.78 -8.17 -4.75
N ALA A 243 2.84 -8.95 -4.20
CA ALA A 243 1.79 -8.44 -3.31
C ALA A 243 2.36 -7.91 -1.99
N LEU A 244 3.31 -8.64 -1.38
CA LEU A 244 4.02 -8.20 -0.18
C LEU A 244 4.83 -6.91 -0.43
N HIS A 245 5.54 -6.83 -1.57
CA HIS A 245 6.27 -5.63 -1.98
C HIS A 245 5.34 -4.43 -2.17
N ALA A 246 4.15 -4.63 -2.76
CA ALA A 246 3.16 -3.57 -2.91
C ALA A 246 2.64 -3.04 -1.56
N ALA A 247 2.64 -3.89 -0.53
CA ALA A 247 2.35 -3.52 0.86
C ALA A 247 3.56 -2.92 1.61
N GLY A 248 4.71 -2.77 0.96
CA GLY A 248 5.94 -2.25 1.56
C GLY A 248 6.75 -3.27 2.37
N ILE A 249 6.47 -4.57 2.21
CA ILE A 249 7.04 -5.67 2.99
C ILE A 249 8.07 -6.43 2.15
N ARG A 250 9.31 -6.56 2.64
CA ARG A 250 10.37 -7.38 2.01
C ARG A 250 10.19 -8.86 2.29
N VAL A 251 10.79 -9.71 1.46
CA VAL A 251 10.71 -11.16 1.63
C VAL A 251 12.11 -11.77 1.70
N LEU A 252 12.41 -12.40 2.84
CA LEU A 252 13.52 -13.35 2.98
C LEU A 252 12.99 -14.77 2.79
N LEU A 253 13.80 -15.62 2.18
CA LEU A 253 13.51 -17.06 2.09
C LEU A 253 14.51 -17.84 2.93
N ASP A 254 14.03 -18.70 3.81
CA ASP A 254 14.86 -19.68 4.47
C ASP A 254 15.28 -20.78 3.48
N VAL A 255 16.58 -21.07 3.41
CA VAL A 255 17.18 -22.03 2.49
C VAL A 255 18.06 -23.03 3.25
N VAL A 256 17.89 -24.30 2.88
CA VAL A 256 18.64 -25.42 3.46
C VAL A 256 19.66 -25.92 2.44
N PHE A 257 20.91 -25.47 2.57
CA PHE A 257 22.04 -25.92 1.72
C PHE A 257 22.99 -26.86 2.44
N ASN A 258 22.80 -27.08 3.75
CA ASN A 258 23.72 -27.85 4.56
C ASN A 258 23.58 -29.39 4.35
N HIS A 259 22.37 -29.87 4.03
CA HIS A 259 22.06 -31.28 3.75
C HIS A 259 21.00 -31.43 2.65
N SER A 260 20.65 -32.67 2.30
CA SER A 260 19.47 -33.00 1.49
C SER A 260 18.58 -34.04 2.17
N GLY A 261 17.32 -34.14 1.73
CA GLY A 261 16.36 -35.16 2.17
C GLY A 261 16.70 -36.60 1.75
N GLU A 262 17.86 -36.85 1.13
CA GLU A 262 18.34 -38.20 0.83
C GLU A 262 18.91 -38.93 2.07
N SER A 263 18.97 -38.27 3.24
CA SER A 263 19.32 -38.82 4.57
C SER A 263 20.69 -39.54 4.63
N ASP A 264 20.87 -40.49 5.55
CA ASP A 264 22.09 -41.29 5.78
C ASP A 264 22.32 -42.39 4.73
N GLU A 265 23.27 -43.31 4.93
CA GLU A 265 23.57 -44.41 4.00
C GLU A 265 22.39 -45.34 3.69
N HIS A 266 21.33 -45.32 4.50
CA HIS A 266 20.09 -46.08 4.34
C HIS A 266 18.96 -45.26 3.72
N GLY A 267 19.19 -43.97 3.46
CA GLY A 267 18.22 -43.05 2.88
C GLY A 267 17.96 -43.24 1.38
N ALA A 268 17.00 -42.46 0.88
CA ALA A 268 16.48 -42.54 -0.48
C ALA A 268 17.52 -42.11 -1.53
N THR A 269 17.39 -42.64 -2.75
CA THR A 269 18.14 -42.17 -3.92
C THR A 269 17.18 -41.47 -4.88
N LEU A 270 17.25 -40.15 -4.94
CA LEU A 270 16.26 -39.28 -5.58
C LEU A 270 16.87 -38.23 -6.50
N SER A 271 18.10 -37.77 -6.23
CA SER A 271 18.77 -36.77 -7.07
C SER A 271 20.30 -36.88 -6.93
N LEU A 272 20.91 -36.09 -6.05
CA LEU A 272 22.36 -35.92 -5.94
C LEU A 272 23.09 -37.23 -5.65
N ARG A 273 22.56 -38.09 -4.78
CA ARG A 273 23.13 -39.41 -4.46
C ARG A 273 23.24 -40.30 -5.69
N GLY A 274 22.17 -40.35 -6.48
CA GLY A 274 22.12 -41.16 -7.69
C GLY A 274 22.96 -40.58 -8.82
N LEU A 275 23.10 -39.24 -8.87
CA LEU A 275 23.89 -38.55 -9.89
C LEU A 275 25.39 -38.62 -9.63
N ASP A 276 25.84 -38.42 -8.38
CA ASP A 276 27.22 -38.63 -7.95
C ASP A 276 27.40 -38.44 -6.44
N ASN A 277 27.04 -39.45 -5.63
CA ASN A 277 27.12 -39.39 -4.17
C ASN A 277 28.51 -38.99 -3.61
N ALA A 278 29.61 -39.39 -4.25
CA ALA A 278 30.96 -39.05 -3.82
C ALA A 278 31.32 -37.58 -4.13
N LEU A 279 30.70 -36.97 -5.15
CA LEU A 279 30.91 -35.57 -5.51
C LEU A 279 30.08 -34.61 -4.64
N TYR A 280 28.79 -34.92 -4.42
CA TYR A 280 27.86 -33.99 -3.78
C TYR A 280 27.93 -33.97 -2.25
N TYR A 281 28.29 -35.09 -1.62
CA TYR A 281 28.35 -35.20 -0.16
C TYR A 281 29.78 -35.30 0.37
N ARG A 282 29.98 -34.85 1.62
CA ARG A 282 31.22 -35.08 2.37
C ARG A 282 31.28 -36.55 2.83
N HIS A 283 32.46 -37.13 2.76
CA HIS A 283 32.74 -38.51 3.17
C HIS A 283 33.94 -38.53 4.10
N ALA A 284 33.91 -39.38 5.13
CA ALA A 284 35.02 -39.71 6.00
C ALA A 284 35.05 -41.23 6.20
N ASP A 285 36.20 -41.87 5.94
CA ASP A 285 36.39 -43.32 6.05
C ASP A 285 35.32 -44.18 5.31
N GLY A 286 34.81 -43.66 4.19
CA GLY A 286 33.80 -44.34 3.36
C GLY A 286 32.34 -44.18 3.85
N ALA A 287 32.12 -43.42 4.92
CA ALA A 287 30.79 -43.06 5.44
C ALA A 287 30.46 -41.58 5.15
N LEU A 288 29.16 -41.26 5.10
CA LEU A 288 28.70 -39.88 4.98
C LEU A 288 29.03 -39.12 6.27
N VAL A 289 29.54 -37.90 6.13
CA VAL A 289 29.68 -36.98 7.26
C VAL A 289 28.30 -36.44 7.61
N ASN A 290 27.98 -36.37 8.91
CA ASN A 290 26.71 -35.89 9.42
C ASN A 290 26.93 -34.75 10.45
N ASP A 291 27.44 -33.62 9.96
CA ASP A 291 27.61 -32.40 10.78
C ASP A 291 26.28 -31.63 10.97
N THR A 292 25.20 -32.09 10.34
CA THR A 292 23.87 -31.45 10.34
C THR A 292 22.89 -32.12 11.30
N GLY A 293 23.12 -33.39 11.65
CA GLY A 293 22.16 -34.22 12.37
C GLY A 293 21.15 -34.90 11.45
N CYS A 294 21.08 -34.54 10.16
CA CYS A 294 20.10 -35.05 9.19
C CYS A 294 20.58 -36.25 8.36
N GLY A 295 21.78 -36.76 8.64
CA GLY A 295 22.36 -37.98 8.07
C GLY A 295 23.37 -37.73 6.94
N ASN A 296 23.42 -36.53 6.38
CA ASN A 296 24.41 -36.16 5.37
C ASN A 296 24.81 -34.68 5.45
N THR A 297 25.96 -34.35 4.86
CA THR A 297 26.46 -32.99 4.72
C THR A 297 26.89 -32.73 3.28
N LEU A 298 26.38 -31.67 2.67
CA LEU A 298 26.76 -31.26 1.32
C LEU A 298 28.21 -30.74 1.28
N ALA A 299 28.94 -31.10 0.23
CA ALA A 299 30.33 -30.69 0.04
C ALA A 299 30.45 -29.33 -0.65
N LEU A 300 29.96 -28.27 0.02
CA LEU A 300 29.88 -26.89 -0.50
C LEU A 300 31.24 -26.23 -0.77
N ASP A 301 32.34 -26.84 -0.35
CA ASP A 301 33.71 -26.47 -0.69
C ASP A 301 34.15 -26.96 -2.09
N ARG A 302 33.36 -27.84 -2.71
CA ARG A 302 33.61 -28.35 -4.07
C ARG A 302 32.86 -27.50 -5.10
N ALA A 303 33.60 -27.05 -6.12
CA ALA A 303 33.09 -26.09 -7.11
C ALA A 303 31.70 -26.42 -7.71
N PRO A 304 31.35 -27.69 -8.08
CA PRO A 304 30.02 -27.97 -8.62
C PRO A 304 28.87 -27.83 -7.61
N VAL A 305 29.13 -28.17 -6.34
CA VAL A 305 28.12 -28.10 -5.27
C VAL A 305 27.95 -26.66 -4.81
N MET A 306 29.05 -25.92 -4.66
CA MET A 306 29.06 -24.47 -4.47
C MET A 306 28.26 -23.76 -5.55
N ARG A 307 28.50 -24.10 -6.83
CA ARG A 307 27.79 -23.52 -7.96
C ARG A 307 26.28 -23.80 -7.91
N LEU A 308 25.87 -25.01 -7.54
CA LEU A 308 24.46 -25.37 -7.38
C LEU A 308 23.76 -24.44 -6.38
N ALA A 309 24.38 -24.20 -5.21
CA ALA A 309 23.84 -23.28 -4.21
C ALA A 309 23.78 -21.83 -4.73
N MET A 310 24.84 -21.35 -5.39
CA MET A 310 24.88 -20.01 -6.00
C MET A 310 23.78 -19.82 -7.06
N ASP A 311 23.62 -20.79 -7.96
CA ASP A 311 22.63 -20.72 -9.04
C ASP A 311 21.20 -20.84 -8.50
N ALA A 312 20.99 -21.59 -7.41
CA ALA A 312 19.69 -21.65 -6.73
C ALA A 312 19.30 -20.29 -6.13
N MET A 313 20.20 -19.65 -5.37
CA MET A 313 19.94 -18.32 -4.81
C MET A 313 19.68 -17.27 -5.90
N ARG A 314 20.51 -17.24 -6.95
CA ARG A 314 20.31 -16.32 -8.08
C ARG A 314 18.96 -16.54 -8.75
N ARG A 315 18.52 -17.80 -8.88
CA ARG A 315 17.23 -18.13 -9.47
C ARG A 315 16.06 -17.64 -8.62
N TRP A 316 16.08 -17.87 -7.31
CA TRP A 316 15.05 -17.36 -6.40
C TRP A 316 14.91 -15.84 -6.53
N ILE A 317 16.02 -15.10 -6.44
CA ILE A 317 15.99 -13.63 -6.59
C ILE A 317 15.46 -13.24 -7.98
N ALA A 318 16.08 -13.74 -9.05
CA ALA A 318 15.77 -13.31 -10.40
C ALA A 318 14.35 -13.71 -10.82
N GLN A 319 13.82 -14.82 -10.31
CA GLN A 319 12.54 -15.36 -10.77
C GLN A 319 11.36 -15.08 -9.85
N THR A 320 11.56 -14.66 -8.60
CA THR A 320 10.44 -14.37 -7.70
C THR A 320 10.50 -13.00 -7.05
N GLY A 321 11.66 -12.32 -7.04
CA GLY A 321 11.82 -11.01 -6.42
C GLY A 321 12.24 -11.08 -4.94
N ILE A 322 12.61 -12.25 -4.42
CA ILE A 322 13.11 -12.41 -3.04
C ILE A 322 14.27 -11.42 -2.75
N ASP A 323 14.22 -10.78 -1.58
CA ASP A 323 15.13 -9.70 -1.17
C ASP A 323 16.40 -10.21 -0.46
N GLY A 324 16.39 -11.46 0.00
CA GLY A 324 17.47 -12.06 0.77
C GLY A 324 17.14 -13.46 1.28
N PHE A 325 18.05 -14.00 2.09
CA PHE A 325 17.96 -15.38 2.57
C PHE A 325 18.28 -15.49 4.06
N ARG A 326 17.58 -16.41 4.73
CA ARG A 326 18.04 -17.01 5.98
C ARG A 326 18.62 -18.38 5.67
N PHE A 327 19.73 -18.74 6.32
CA PHE A 327 20.45 -19.98 6.06
C PHE A 327 20.42 -20.87 7.28
N ASP A 328 19.76 -22.02 7.13
CA ASP A 328 19.73 -23.10 8.11
C ASP A 328 21.10 -23.71 8.34
N LEU A 329 21.43 -23.95 9.61
CA LEU A 329 22.71 -24.52 10.06
C LEU A 329 23.91 -23.94 9.28
N ALA A 330 23.97 -22.60 9.18
CA ALA A 330 24.86 -21.88 8.29
C ALA A 330 26.37 -22.20 8.45
N PRO A 331 26.90 -22.64 9.61
CA PRO A 331 28.32 -22.95 9.71
C PRO A 331 28.76 -24.09 8.78
N VAL A 332 27.86 -24.97 8.35
CA VAL A 332 28.17 -25.97 7.30
C VAL A 332 28.58 -25.31 5.98
N MET A 333 28.01 -24.16 5.63
CA MET A 333 28.38 -23.41 4.41
C MET A 333 29.82 -22.89 4.45
N GLY A 334 30.33 -22.64 5.66
CA GLY A 334 31.71 -22.21 5.90
C GLY A 334 32.67 -23.36 6.20
N ARG A 335 32.22 -24.62 6.14
CA ARG A 335 32.96 -25.76 6.68
C ARG A 335 33.96 -26.34 5.69
N ARG A 336 35.18 -26.54 6.17
CA ARG A 336 36.27 -27.27 5.52
C ARG A 336 36.75 -28.40 6.43
N ASP A 337 37.81 -29.09 6.03
CA ASP A 337 38.34 -30.26 6.74
C ASP A 337 38.75 -29.94 8.20
N GLU A 338 39.21 -28.72 8.47
CA GLU A 338 39.64 -28.25 9.80
C GLU A 338 38.56 -27.47 10.57
N GLY A 339 37.34 -27.36 10.03
CA GLY A 339 36.20 -26.66 10.65
C GLY A 339 35.70 -25.43 9.87
N PHE A 340 35.00 -24.54 10.56
CA PHE A 340 34.41 -23.33 9.97
C PHE A 340 35.45 -22.24 9.67
N GLU A 341 35.40 -21.70 8.46
CA GLU A 341 36.19 -20.56 8.00
C GLU A 341 35.26 -19.51 7.38
N ALA A 342 35.34 -18.25 7.83
CA ALA A 342 34.53 -17.15 7.27
C ALA A 342 34.84 -16.84 5.80
N GLU A 343 36.04 -17.20 5.34
CA GLU A 343 36.52 -17.04 3.96
C GLU A 343 36.37 -18.31 3.11
N ALA A 344 35.57 -19.28 3.57
CA ALA A 344 35.32 -20.52 2.84
C ALA A 344 34.76 -20.25 1.43
N PRO A 345 34.98 -21.16 0.46
CA PRO A 345 34.69 -20.91 -0.95
C PRO A 345 33.28 -20.39 -1.24
N LEU A 346 32.23 -20.97 -0.63
CA LEU A 346 30.85 -20.53 -0.85
C LEU A 346 30.59 -19.13 -0.27
N LEU A 347 31.03 -18.86 0.97
CA LEU A 347 30.85 -17.55 1.61
C LEU A 347 31.59 -16.46 0.82
N ALA A 348 32.82 -16.72 0.40
CA ALA A 348 33.59 -15.82 -0.45
C ALA A 348 32.91 -15.58 -1.81
N ALA A 349 32.33 -16.63 -2.41
CA ALA A 349 31.60 -16.51 -3.68
C ALA A 349 30.33 -15.64 -3.53
N ILE A 350 29.58 -15.79 -2.44
CA ILE A 350 28.42 -14.94 -2.12
C ILE A 350 28.86 -13.48 -1.96
N GLU A 351 29.97 -13.24 -1.25
CA GLU A 351 30.48 -11.89 -0.99
C GLU A 351 31.00 -11.17 -2.25
N GLN A 352 31.40 -11.92 -3.29
CA GLN A 352 31.90 -11.39 -4.56
C GLN A 352 30.82 -11.29 -5.65
N ASP A 353 29.69 -11.97 -5.50
CA ASP A 353 28.64 -11.99 -6.51
C ASP A 353 27.89 -10.65 -6.59
N PRO A 354 27.76 -10.02 -7.77
CA PRO A 354 27.17 -8.69 -7.91
C PRO A 354 25.67 -8.63 -7.61
N VAL A 355 24.96 -9.76 -7.64
CA VAL A 355 23.53 -9.87 -7.32
C VAL A 355 23.34 -10.22 -5.84
N LEU A 356 24.05 -11.22 -5.32
CA LEU A 356 23.88 -11.73 -3.96
C LEU A 356 24.50 -10.80 -2.91
N SER A 357 25.66 -10.21 -3.15
CA SER A 357 26.34 -9.32 -2.18
C SER A 357 25.53 -8.07 -1.79
N ARG A 358 24.44 -7.80 -2.50
CA ARG A 358 23.51 -6.67 -2.28
C ARG A 358 22.21 -7.09 -1.62
N ARG A 359 22.10 -8.34 -1.17
CA ARG A 359 20.90 -8.89 -0.53
C ARG A 359 21.10 -9.03 0.97
N VAL A 360 19.98 -9.15 1.68
CA VAL A 360 20.02 -9.43 3.12
C VAL A 360 20.40 -10.91 3.30
N MET A 361 21.44 -11.16 4.10
CA MET A 361 21.85 -12.52 4.48
C MET A 361 21.69 -12.65 5.98
N VAL A 362 21.00 -13.70 6.43
CA VAL A 362 20.81 -14.05 7.84
C VAL A 362 21.32 -15.47 8.07
N ALA A 363 22.33 -15.64 8.92
CA ALA A 363 22.81 -16.97 9.31
C ALA A 363 22.13 -17.45 10.59
N GLU A 364 21.70 -18.70 10.61
CA GLU A 364 21.60 -19.47 11.84
C GLU A 364 23.01 -19.95 12.23
N PRO A 365 23.62 -19.42 13.29
CA PRO A 365 25.06 -19.53 13.47
C PRO A 365 25.47 -20.75 14.29
N TRP A 366 24.75 -21.87 14.20
CA TRP A 366 25.07 -23.11 14.91
C TRP A 366 24.84 -24.35 14.04
N ASP A 367 25.55 -25.43 14.34
CA ASP A 367 25.29 -26.78 13.85
C ASP A 367 25.80 -27.81 14.88
N VAL A 368 25.57 -29.11 14.64
CA VAL A 368 26.00 -30.19 15.56
C VAL A 368 27.42 -30.69 15.30
N GLY A 369 28.06 -30.22 14.22
CA GLY A 369 29.40 -30.61 13.82
C GLY A 369 30.51 -30.01 14.70
N PRO A 370 31.76 -30.43 14.50
CA PRO A 370 32.90 -29.93 15.29
C PRO A 370 33.01 -28.40 15.24
N GLY A 371 32.92 -27.76 16.41
CA GLY A 371 32.96 -26.29 16.51
C GLY A 371 31.79 -25.60 15.81
N GLY A 372 30.57 -26.17 15.88
CA GLY A 372 29.38 -25.68 15.20
C GLY A 372 28.88 -24.30 15.66
N TYR A 373 29.02 -23.92 16.94
CA TYR A 373 28.54 -22.61 17.40
C TYR A 373 29.47 -21.46 16.97
N ARG A 374 28.98 -20.58 16.09
CA ARG A 374 29.75 -19.53 15.39
C ARG A 374 29.08 -18.16 15.39
N LEU A 375 28.27 -17.86 16.41
CA LEU A 375 27.67 -16.53 16.58
C LEU A 375 28.76 -15.43 16.60
N GLY A 376 28.63 -14.44 15.72
CA GLY A 376 29.60 -13.37 15.47
C GLY A 376 30.73 -13.72 14.50
N GLY A 377 30.76 -14.95 13.98
CA GLY A 377 31.84 -15.50 13.17
C GLY A 377 31.68 -15.31 11.66
N PHE A 378 30.52 -14.82 11.19
CA PHE A 378 30.23 -14.67 9.75
C PHE A 378 30.78 -13.35 9.18
N PRO A 379 30.91 -13.23 7.83
CA PRO A 379 31.40 -12.01 7.20
C PRO A 379 30.61 -10.75 7.58
N ALA A 380 31.25 -9.58 7.49
CA ALA A 380 30.75 -8.34 8.10
C ALA A 380 29.32 -7.93 7.70
N ARG A 381 28.83 -8.34 6.51
CA ARG A 381 27.49 -8.01 5.98
C ARG A 381 26.36 -8.95 6.45
N TRP A 382 26.69 -10.07 7.09
CA TRP A 382 25.75 -11.15 7.43
C TRP A 382 25.04 -10.96 8.76
N ARG A 383 23.73 -10.79 8.79
CA ARG A 383 23.01 -10.82 10.07
C ARG A 383 23.04 -12.23 10.65
N GLU A 384 22.88 -12.36 11.95
CA GLU A 384 22.95 -13.65 12.63
C GLU A 384 21.83 -13.73 13.67
N TRP A 385 21.09 -14.84 13.66
CA TRP A 385 20.17 -15.19 14.74
C TRP A 385 20.94 -15.26 16.05
N ASN A 386 20.48 -14.54 17.08
CA ASN A 386 21.18 -14.41 18.35
C ASN A 386 20.53 -15.23 19.46
N ASP A 387 20.83 -16.52 19.49
CA ASP A 387 20.31 -17.46 20.51
C ASP A 387 20.76 -17.07 21.92
N ARG A 388 21.91 -16.39 22.03
CA ARG A 388 22.39 -15.84 23.30
C ARG A 388 21.52 -14.69 23.79
N TYR A 389 20.97 -13.86 22.89
CA TYR A 389 19.95 -12.87 23.22
C TYR A 389 18.71 -13.55 23.80
N ARG A 390 18.18 -14.57 23.11
CA ARG A 390 17.03 -15.35 23.57
C ARG A 390 17.27 -15.90 24.97
N ASP A 391 18.36 -16.63 25.17
CA ASP A 391 18.63 -17.33 26.42
C ASP A 391 18.90 -16.37 27.58
N ASP A 392 19.70 -15.31 27.38
CA ASP A 392 20.04 -14.35 28.43
C ASP A 392 18.82 -13.52 28.86
N VAL A 393 17.96 -13.12 27.93
CA VAL A 393 16.68 -12.44 28.26
C VAL A 393 15.78 -13.36 29.07
N ARG A 394 15.59 -14.60 28.64
CA ARG A 394 14.76 -15.58 29.36
C ARG A 394 15.33 -15.91 30.75
N ARG A 395 16.66 -16.08 30.89
CA ARG A 395 17.35 -16.28 32.18
C ARG A 395 17.19 -15.12 33.14
N PHE A 396 17.29 -13.89 32.63
CA PHE A 396 16.99 -12.70 33.43
C PHE A 396 15.57 -12.80 33.98
N TRP A 397 14.55 -12.95 33.13
CA TRP A 397 13.16 -12.98 33.57
C TRP A 397 12.84 -14.15 34.51
N ARG A 398 13.46 -15.32 34.32
CA ARG A 398 13.40 -16.46 35.23
C ARG A 398 13.97 -16.16 36.63
N GLY A 399 14.94 -15.25 36.71
CA GLY A 399 15.56 -14.78 37.95
C GLY A 399 16.91 -15.40 38.26
N ASP A 400 17.65 -15.82 37.24
CA ASP A 400 19.00 -16.38 37.40
C ASP A 400 19.99 -15.33 37.97
N ALA A 401 20.85 -15.76 38.88
CA ALA A 401 21.81 -14.88 39.55
C ALA A 401 22.80 -14.26 38.54
N GLY A 402 23.05 -12.95 38.64
CA GLY A 402 23.97 -12.20 37.78
C GLY A 402 23.45 -11.90 36.37
N ALA A 403 22.23 -12.31 36.03
CA ALA A 403 21.68 -12.19 34.67
C ALA A 403 21.45 -10.73 34.20
N VAL A 404 21.45 -9.74 35.11
CA VAL A 404 21.26 -8.32 34.74
C VAL A 404 22.38 -7.80 33.84
N ASN A 405 23.62 -8.26 34.04
CA ASN A 405 24.77 -7.89 33.19
C ASN A 405 24.58 -8.38 31.75
N ALA A 406 24.10 -9.62 31.62
CA ALA A 406 23.81 -10.23 30.33
C ALA A 406 22.65 -9.50 29.64
N LEU A 407 21.55 -9.23 30.36
CA LEU A 407 20.42 -8.44 29.85
C LEU A 407 20.86 -7.06 29.36
N ALA A 408 21.65 -6.31 30.14
CA ALA A 408 22.13 -5.00 29.75
C ALA A 408 22.93 -5.06 28.44
N THR A 409 23.80 -6.08 28.31
CA THR A 409 24.56 -6.33 27.08
C THR A 409 23.64 -6.63 25.89
N ARG A 410 22.58 -7.43 26.10
CA ARG A 410 21.58 -7.77 25.07
C ARG A 410 20.78 -6.54 24.63
N LEU A 411 20.26 -5.76 25.59
CA LEU A 411 19.52 -4.51 25.34
C LEU A 411 20.35 -3.50 24.53
N ALA A 412 21.67 -3.44 24.78
CA ALA A 412 22.61 -2.53 24.10
C ALA A 412 23.15 -3.05 22.75
N GLY A 413 22.57 -4.13 22.21
CA GLY A 413 22.91 -4.62 20.87
C GLY A 413 23.96 -5.74 20.80
N SER A 414 24.29 -6.38 21.92
CA SER A 414 25.22 -7.53 21.99
C SER A 414 26.66 -7.22 21.49
N SER A 415 27.25 -6.15 22.03
CA SER A 415 28.60 -5.70 21.65
C SER A 415 29.72 -6.70 21.99
N ASP A 416 29.52 -7.59 22.95
CA ASP A 416 30.46 -8.67 23.27
C ASP A 416 30.59 -9.72 22.15
N VAL A 417 29.57 -9.81 21.29
CA VAL A 417 29.53 -10.69 20.12
C VAL A 417 29.94 -9.93 18.85
N PHE A 418 29.31 -8.78 18.60
CA PHE A 418 29.41 -8.09 17.31
C PHE A 418 30.28 -6.81 17.33
N GLY A 419 30.57 -6.28 18.53
CA GLY A 419 31.28 -5.02 18.75
C GLY A 419 32.64 -4.85 18.06
N PRO A 420 33.49 -5.90 17.94
CA PRO A 420 34.83 -5.74 17.39
C PRO A 420 34.86 -5.14 15.97
N HIS A 421 33.94 -5.54 15.09
CA HIS A 421 34.01 -5.21 13.65
C HIS A 421 32.65 -4.94 12.97
N ARG A 422 31.53 -4.97 13.71
CA ARG A 422 30.18 -4.96 13.14
C ARG A 422 29.28 -3.93 13.82
N ARG A 423 27.96 -4.04 13.66
CA ARG A 423 26.97 -3.08 14.19
C ARG A 423 25.80 -3.80 14.87
N PRO A 424 25.04 -3.14 15.76
CA PRO A 424 23.89 -3.75 16.44
C PRO A 424 22.89 -4.44 15.49
N ALA A 425 22.62 -3.86 14.31
CA ALA A 425 21.69 -4.45 13.35
C ALA A 425 22.11 -5.84 12.82
N CYS A 426 23.37 -6.26 13.03
CA CYS A 426 23.82 -7.60 12.69
C CYS A 426 23.20 -8.68 13.61
N SER A 427 22.73 -8.28 14.80
CA SER A 427 22.02 -9.14 15.73
C SER A 427 20.54 -9.22 15.38
N VAL A 428 20.08 -10.39 14.92
CA VAL A 428 18.65 -10.71 14.86
C VAL A 428 18.23 -11.22 16.22
N ASN A 429 17.57 -10.35 16.98
CA ASN A 429 17.12 -10.62 18.33
C ASN A 429 15.77 -11.32 18.27
N TYR A 430 15.61 -12.42 19.01
CA TYR A 430 14.34 -13.12 19.12
C TYR A 430 14.20 -13.73 20.53
N VAL A 431 12.97 -13.98 20.95
CA VAL A 431 12.68 -14.62 22.24
C VAL A 431 12.06 -16.00 22.06
N ALA A 432 11.47 -16.29 20.91
CA ALA A 432 10.97 -17.58 20.49
C ALA A 432 11.18 -17.70 18.96
N ALA A 433 11.34 -18.93 18.47
CA ALA A 433 11.53 -19.28 17.08
C ALA A 433 10.68 -20.52 16.75
N HIS A 434 10.67 -20.99 15.50
CA HIS A 434 9.93 -22.18 15.09
C HIS A 434 10.41 -23.48 15.77
N ASP A 435 11.72 -23.60 16.07
CA ASP A 435 12.40 -24.80 16.60
C ASP A 435 12.59 -24.78 18.13
N GLY A 436 11.64 -24.16 18.84
CA GLY A 436 11.64 -24.10 20.29
C GLY A 436 10.24 -23.89 20.88
N PHE A 437 10.17 -23.51 22.15
CA PHE A 437 8.90 -23.10 22.75
C PHE A 437 8.36 -21.84 22.07
N THR A 438 7.06 -21.85 21.77
CA THR A 438 6.31 -20.62 21.41
C THR A 438 6.43 -19.58 22.52
N LEU A 439 6.21 -18.30 22.21
CA LEU A 439 6.33 -17.25 23.21
C LEU A 439 5.35 -17.44 24.40
N ARG A 440 4.15 -17.97 24.13
CA ARG A 440 3.18 -18.35 25.16
C ARG A 440 3.70 -19.51 26.01
N ASP A 441 4.30 -20.52 25.38
CA ASP A 441 4.72 -21.74 26.08
C ASP A 441 5.94 -21.51 26.97
N VAL A 442 6.82 -20.58 26.59
CA VAL A 442 7.94 -20.12 27.43
C VAL A 442 7.46 -19.69 28.83
N VAL A 443 6.25 -19.14 28.95
CA VAL A 443 5.68 -18.71 30.23
C VAL A 443 4.65 -19.67 30.83
N SER A 444 4.29 -20.73 30.11
CA SER A 444 3.23 -21.67 30.52
C SER A 444 3.78 -23.03 30.94
N HIS A 445 4.92 -23.45 30.39
CA HIS A 445 5.47 -24.79 30.56
C HIS A 445 6.85 -24.77 31.22
N ALA A 446 7.06 -25.68 32.17
CA ALA A 446 8.36 -25.89 32.82
C ALA A 446 9.20 -26.98 32.14
N VAL A 447 8.56 -27.90 31.41
CA VAL A 447 9.16 -29.07 30.76
C VAL A 447 8.52 -29.25 29.39
N LYS A 448 9.30 -29.68 28.41
CA LYS A 448 8.84 -29.94 27.04
C LYS A 448 7.95 -31.18 26.94
N ASN A 449 7.03 -31.17 25.97
CA ASN A 449 6.06 -32.21 25.71
C ASN A 449 6.02 -32.58 24.22
N ASN A 450 7.03 -33.32 23.76
CA ASN A 450 7.19 -33.68 22.35
C ASN A 450 6.67 -35.11 22.05
N HIS A 451 5.93 -35.73 22.98
CA HIS A 451 5.48 -37.12 22.82
C HIS A 451 4.65 -37.34 21.54
N ALA A 452 3.93 -36.32 21.07
CA ALA A 452 3.16 -36.37 19.82
C ALA A 452 4.04 -36.61 18.57
N ASN A 453 5.35 -36.36 18.65
CA ASN A 453 6.30 -36.57 17.55
C ASN A 453 6.69 -38.05 17.37
N GLY A 454 6.34 -38.93 18.33
CA GLY A 454 6.63 -40.36 18.23
C GLY A 454 8.07 -40.76 18.55
N GLU A 455 8.86 -39.86 19.17
CA GLU A 455 10.28 -40.06 19.49
C GLU A 455 10.55 -40.21 21.00
N ASP A 456 9.54 -40.58 21.79
CA ASP A 456 9.60 -40.73 23.25
C ASP A 456 10.10 -39.47 23.97
N ASN A 457 9.77 -38.29 23.43
CA ASN A 457 10.19 -36.98 23.96
C ASN A 457 11.73 -36.83 24.02
N ARG A 458 12.49 -37.51 23.14
CA ARG A 458 13.95 -37.38 23.05
C ARG A 458 14.42 -36.25 22.14
N ASP A 459 13.54 -35.79 21.27
CA ASP A 459 13.75 -34.75 20.26
C ASP A 459 13.61 -33.34 20.86
N GLY A 460 14.13 -32.31 20.19
CA GLY A 460 14.14 -30.92 20.68
C GLY A 460 15.12 -30.64 21.83
N ASN A 461 15.07 -29.43 22.38
CA ASN A 461 16.02 -28.98 23.41
C ASN A 461 15.47 -29.15 24.85
N GLY A 462 16.11 -29.99 25.67
CA GLY A 462 15.71 -30.22 27.07
C GLY A 462 16.12 -29.14 28.07
N HIS A 463 16.90 -28.13 27.66
CA HIS A 463 17.56 -27.19 28.55
C HIS A 463 17.26 -25.71 28.24
N GLU A 464 16.24 -25.42 27.43
CA GLU A 464 15.81 -24.06 27.17
C GLU A 464 15.42 -23.32 28.46
N PRO A 465 15.88 -22.08 28.68
CA PRO A 465 15.39 -21.27 29.78
C PRO A 465 13.90 -20.96 29.58
N VAL A 466 13.09 -21.20 30.61
CA VAL A 466 11.63 -20.94 30.63
C VAL A 466 11.24 -20.15 31.87
N TRP A 467 10.14 -19.41 31.81
CA TRP A 467 9.66 -18.59 32.92
C TRP A 467 8.17 -18.88 33.23
N PRO A 468 7.84 -20.05 33.80
CA PRO A 468 6.46 -20.40 34.15
C PRO A 468 5.80 -19.36 35.06
N GLY A 469 4.58 -18.92 34.70
CA GLY A 469 3.87 -17.83 35.37
C GLY A 469 4.40 -16.43 35.03
N GLY A 470 5.22 -16.34 33.98
CA GLY A 470 5.75 -15.10 33.44
C GLY A 470 4.73 -14.27 32.65
N ASN A 471 5.19 -13.12 32.15
CA ASN A 471 4.37 -12.19 31.37
C ASN A 471 4.90 -12.04 29.94
N VAL A 472 4.13 -12.52 28.96
CA VAL A 472 4.43 -12.39 27.52
C VAL A 472 4.65 -10.93 27.12
N ARG A 473 3.83 -10.00 27.65
CA ARG A 473 3.95 -8.57 27.33
C ARG A 473 5.30 -7.98 27.75
N ALA A 474 5.89 -8.48 28.83
CA ALA A 474 7.21 -8.05 29.29
C ALA A 474 8.33 -8.57 28.38
N LEU A 475 8.22 -9.81 27.88
CA LEU A 475 9.16 -10.38 26.91
C LEU A 475 9.12 -9.63 25.57
N LEU A 476 7.92 -9.35 25.05
CA LEU A 476 7.73 -8.55 23.83
C LEU A 476 8.30 -7.14 23.97
N ALA A 477 8.00 -6.45 25.08
CA ALA A 477 8.53 -5.11 25.32
C ALA A 477 10.07 -5.11 25.43
N THR A 478 10.66 -6.13 26.06
CA THR A 478 12.12 -6.31 26.11
C THR A 478 12.70 -6.47 24.71
N LEU A 479 12.07 -7.29 23.87
CA LEU A 479 12.47 -7.52 22.48
C LEU A 479 12.47 -6.23 21.65
N PHE A 480 11.34 -5.51 21.62
CA PHE A 480 11.17 -4.35 20.76
C PHE A 480 11.88 -3.08 21.24
N PHE A 481 12.28 -3.01 22.52
CA PHE A 481 13.09 -1.90 23.04
C PHE A 481 14.60 -2.17 23.03
N SER A 482 15.04 -3.36 22.61
CA SER A 482 16.46 -3.67 22.46
C SER A 482 17.05 -3.11 21.17
N HIS A 483 18.33 -2.73 21.21
CA HIS A 483 19.10 -2.46 19.99
C HIS A 483 19.37 -3.76 19.22
N GLY A 484 19.32 -3.69 17.89
CA GLY A 484 19.34 -4.85 16.99
C GLY A 484 18.05 -4.96 16.17
N THR A 485 17.92 -6.03 15.38
CA THR A 485 16.72 -6.28 14.56
C THR A 485 15.82 -7.27 15.30
N PRO A 486 14.65 -6.86 15.83
CA PRO A 486 13.70 -7.80 16.42
C PRO A 486 13.13 -8.75 15.36
N MET A 487 12.95 -10.01 15.75
CA MET A 487 12.25 -11.04 15.00
C MET A 487 11.16 -11.68 15.87
N LEU A 488 10.00 -11.93 15.26
CA LEU A 488 8.88 -12.63 15.90
C LEU A 488 8.37 -13.76 14.99
N THR A 489 8.11 -14.94 15.56
CA THR A 489 7.48 -16.05 14.86
C THR A 489 5.98 -15.85 14.77
N ALA A 490 5.42 -16.15 13.61
CA ALA A 490 4.02 -15.89 13.34
C ALA A 490 3.08 -16.59 14.32
N GLY A 491 2.16 -15.83 14.90
CA GLY A 491 1.18 -16.25 15.90
C GLY A 491 1.62 -15.98 17.35
N ASP A 492 2.90 -15.70 17.62
CA ASP A 492 3.33 -15.31 18.97
C ASP A 492 2.71 -13.96 19.40
N GLU A 493 2.38 -13.08 18.44
CA GLU A 493 1.71 -11.80 18.71
C GLU A 493 0.27 -11.94 19.21
N PHE A 494 -0.37 -13.11 19.04
CA PHE A 494 -1.71 -13.39 19.55
C PHE A 494 -1.74 -14.61 20.49
N GLY A 495 -0.57 -15.09 20.89
CA GLY A 495 -0.43 -16.10 21.92
C GLY A 495 -0.62 -17.54 21.44
N ARG A 496 -0.16 -17.88 20.23
CA ARG A 496 -0.08 -19.28 19.76
C ARG A 496 0.58 -20.16 20.81
N THR A 497 0.15 -21.41 20.89
CA THR A 497 0.72 -22.43 21.76
C THR A 497 0.87 -23.73 20.97
N GLN A 498 1.92 -24.48 21.27
CA GLN A 498 2.17 -25.84 20.80
C GLN A 498 1.96 -26.86 21.93
N ASN A 499 1.24 -26.47 23.00
CA ASN A 499 0.99 -27.28 24.19
C ASN A 499 2.26 -27.82 24.84
N GLY A 500 3.32 -27.02 24.79
CA GLY A 500 4.64 -27.35 25.32
C GLY A 500 5.50 -28.23 24.42
N ASN A 501 5.06 -28.55 23.20
CA ASN A 501 5.94 -29.17 22.21
C ASN A 501 6.92 -28.11 21.68
N ASN A 502 8.22 -28.26 21.94
CA ASN A 502 9.25 -27.33 21.52
C ASN A 502 10.02 -27.79 20.26
N ASN A 503 9.50 -28.78 19.55
CA ASN A 503 10.07 -29.27 18.30
C ASN A 503 8.96 -29.83 17.40
N ALA A 504 7.97 -29.01 17.05
CA ALA A 504 6.74 -29.47 16.39
C ALA A 504 6.90 -29.73 14.87
N TYR A 505 8.11 -30.07 14.39
CA TYR A 505 8.43 -30.23 12.98
C TYR A 505 7.56 -31.26 12.25
N ALA A 506 7.16 -32.34 12.94
CA ALA A 506 6.36 -33.43 12.37
C ALA A 506 4.84 -33.23 12.52
N GLN A 507 4.39 -32.05 13.00
CA GLN A 507 3.01 -31.79 13.37
C GLN A 507 2.30 -30.88 12.36
N ASP A 508 2.06 -31.35 11.14
CA ASP A 508 1.25 -30.65 10.14
C ASP A 508 -0.26 -30.79 10.44
N ASN A 509 -0.69 -30.22 11.57
CA ASN A 509 -2.03 -30.31 12.13
C ASN A 509 -2.33 -29.13 13.07
N ASP A 510 -3.43 -29.20 13.81
CA ASP A 510 -3.89 -28.16 14.76
C ASP A 510 -2.86 -27.76 15.82
N THR A 511 -1.79 -28.55 16.06
CA THR A 511 -0.68 -28.18 16.94
C THR A 511 0.13 -27.01 16.39
N THR A 512 0.33 -26.94 15.08
CA THR A 512 1.12 -25.88 14.43
C THR A 512 0.25 -24.89 13.65
N TRP A 513 -0.90 -25.32 13.14
CA TRP A 513 -1.81 -24.46 12.39
C TRP A 513 -2.40 -23.36 13.28
N LEU A 514 -2.19 -22.12 12.88
CA LEU A 514 -2.54 -20.94 13.66
C LEU A 514 -4.05 -20.79 13.85
N ASP A 515 -4.49 -20.69 15.11
CA ASP A 515 -5.90 -20.51 15.46
C ASP A 515 -6.30 -19.03 15.42
N TRP A 516 -6.69 -18.56 14.24
CA TRP A 516 -7.14 -17.18 14.02
C TRP A 516 -8.47 -16.86 14.72
N VAL A 517 -9.28 -17.86 15.07
CA VAL A 517 -10.56 -17.66 15.78
C VAL A 517 -10.30 -17.39 17.26
N ALA A 518 -9.29 -18.04 17.84
CA ALA A 518 -8.88 -17.86 19.22
C ALA A 518 -7.77 -16.81 19.41
N ALA A 519 -7.46 -16.01 18.37
CA ALA A 519 -6.39 -15.02 18.42
C ALA A 519 -6.65 -13.94 19.50
N ASP A 520 -5.68 -13.73 20.39
CA ASP A 520 -5.67 -12.63 21.36
C ASP A 520 -5.45 -11.28 20.65
N HIS A 521 -6.54 -10.61 20.26
CA HIS A 521 -6.50 -9.32 19.60
C HIS A 521 -5.91 -8.19 20.45
N ASP A 522 -5.96 -8.31 21.78
CA ASP A 522 -5.34 -7.33 22.67
C ASP A 522 -3.81 -7.47 22.64
N LEU A 523 -3.30 -8.70 22.56
CA LEU A 523 -1.87 -8.94 22.39
C LEU A 523 -1.38 -8.52 20.99
N ILE A 524 -2.19 -8.66 19.94
CA ILE A 524 -1.88 -8.12 18.61
C ILE A 524 -1.74 -6.60 18.68
N ALA A 525 -2.75 -5.91 19.24
CA ALA A 525 -2.74 -4.46 19.38
C ALA A 525 -1.56 -3.97 20.24
N PHE A 526 -1.25 -4.72 21.30
CA PHE A 526 -0.09 -4.49 22.16
C PHE A 526 1.22 -4.59 21.38
N THR A 527 1.41 -5.67 20.61
CA THR A 527 2.62 -5.89 19.80
C THR A 527 2.76 -4.80 18.74
N ALA A 528 1.68 -4.45 18.04
CA ALA A 528 1.68 -3.34 17.09
C ALA A 528 2.03 -2.00 17.74
N SER A 529 1.62 -1.77 19.00
CA SER A 529 1.97 -0.55 19.74
C SER A 529 3.48 -0.46 20.04
N LEU A 530 4.13 -1.59 20.34
CA LEU A 530 5.57 -1.65 20.55
C LEU A 530 6.35 -1.31 19.28
N VAL A 531 5.91 -1.84 18.13
CA VAL A 531 6.50 -1.53 16.82
C VAL A 531 6.36 -0.03 16.52
N ARG A 532 5.17 0.56 16.72
CA ARG A 532 4.95 2.00 16.54
C ARG A 532 5.83 2.85 17.45
N LEU A 533 5.98 2.48 18.72
CA LEU A 533 6.85 3.19 19.67
C LEU A 533 8.32 3.13 19.22
N ARG A 534 8.79 1.97 18.75
CA ARG A 534 10.15 1.82 18.22
C ARG A 534 10.38 2.73 17.01
N GLN A 535 9.40 2.86 16.11
CA GLN A 535 9.46 3.77 14.96
C GLN A 535 9.40 5.25 15.37
N GLN A 536 8.60 5.57 16.40
CA GLN A 536 8.43 6.93 16.91
C GLN A 536 9.67 7.47 17.62
N PHE A 537 10.46 6.60 18.25
CA PHE A 537 11.67 6.96 19.00
C PHE A 537 12.93 6.36 18.33
N PRO A 538 13.53 7.02 17.33
CA PRO A 538 14.67 6.49 16.56
C PRO A 538 15.87 6.04 17.39
N VAL A 539 16.04 6.60 18.59
CA VAL A 539 17.09 6.20 19.54
C VAL A 539 16.99 4.73 19.94
N LEU A 540 15.79 4.12 19.93
CA LEU A 540 15.58 2.69 20.19
C LEU A 540 16.08 1.79 19.04
N ALA A 541 16.18 2.35 17.83
CA ALA A 541 16.57 1.65 16.60
C ALA A 541 17.97 2.07 16.10
N GLY A 542 18.78 2.72 16.95
CA GLY A 542 20.10 3.21 16.59
C GLY A 542 21.08 2.07 16.24
N ASP A 543 21.71 2.16 15.06
CA ASP A 543 22.67 1.17 14.54
C ASP A 543 24.13 1.50 14.90
N ARG A 544 24.35 2.00 16.12
CA ARG A 544 25.68 2.20 16.70
C ARG A 544 25.70 1.62 18.10
N PHE A 545 26.80 0.99 18.49
CA PHE A 545 26.96 0.52 19.86
C PHE A 545 26.99 1.69 20.82
N LEU A 546 26.30 1.51 21.94
CA LEU A 546 26.25 2.48 23.03
C LEU A 546 27.61 2.50 23.75
N SER A 547 28.17 3.69 23.91
CA SER A 547 29.53 3.89 24.43
C SER A 547 29.57 4.47 25.85
N GLY A 548 28.47 5.07 26.30
CA GLY A 548 28.42 5.94 27.48
C GLY A 548 29.09 7.30 27.25
N ALA A 549 29.58 7.58 26.03
CA ALA A 549 30.27 8.82 25.73
C ALA A 549 29.29 9.99 25.69
N ARG A 550 29.75 11.15 26.18
CA ARG A 550 28.98 12.39 26.15
C ARG A 550 29.12 13.05 24.79
N ASP A 551 27.99 13.42 24.22
CA ASP A 551 27.90 14.27 23.04
C ASP A 551 28.53 15.64 23.35
N SER A 552 29.38 16.14 22.44
CA SER A 552 30.16 17.36 22.67
C SER A 552 29.30 18.62 22.75
N ASP A 553 28.14 18.62 22.09
CA ASP A 553 27.31 19.81 21.91
C ASP A 553 26.23 19.90 23.00
N THR A 554 25.74 18.76 23.47
CA THR A 554 24.65 18.64 24.46
C THR A 554 25.13 18.21 25.84
N GLY A 555 26.32 17.61 25.94
CA GLY A 555 26.88 17.05 27.17
C GLY A 555 26.16 15.80 27.68
N LEU A 556 25.18 15.27 26.94
CA LEU A 556 24.40 14.07 27.31
C LEU A 556 25.16 12.80 26.90
N ALA A 557 25.21 11.81 27.79
CA ALA A 557 25.73 10.49 27.44
C ALA A 557 24.70 9.73 26.60
N ASP A 558 25.15 9.05 25.54
CA ASP A 558 24.31 8.23 24.64
C ASP A 558 23.55 7.13 25.39
N ALA A 559 24.15 6.57 26.45
CA ALA A 559 23.53 5.62 27.37
C ALA A 559 23.99 5.81 28.82
N GLN A 560 23.06 5.65 29.78
CA GLN A 560 23.35 5.54 31.22
C GLN A 560 22.49 4.44 31.84
N TRP A 561 23.12 3.61 32.67
CA TRP A 561 22.46 2.52 33.38
C TRP A 561 22.17 2.89 34.83
N LEU A 562 20.92 2.73 35.25
CA LEU A 562 20.39 3.23 36.51
C LEU A 562 19.77 2.10 37.35
N ALA A 563 19.99 2.14 38.66
CA ALA A 563 19.23 1.40 39.66
C ALA A 563 17.89 2.09 39.96
N ALA A 564 16.95 1.42 40.63
CA ALA A 564 15.58 1.93 40.87
C ALA A 564 15.53 3.34 41.51
N GLU A 565 16.50 3.66 42.36
CA GLU A 565 16.66 4.92 43.08
C GLU A 565 17.27 6.05 42.21
N GLY A 566 17.57 5.77 40.94
CA GLY A 566 18.16 6.72 39.98
C GLY A 566 19.69 6.87 40.10
N ALA A 567 20.33 6.10 40.98
CA ALA A 567 21.80 6.00 41.06
C ALA A 567 22.36 5.17 39.90
N ILE A 568 23.64 5.33 39.58
CA ILE A 568 24.33 4.46 38.62
C ILE A 568 24.25 3.01 39.09
N MET A 569 23.97 2.10 38.16
CA MET A 569 23.83 0.67 38.43
C MET A 569 25.08 0.08 39.11
N ASP A 570 24.88 -0.67 40.20
CA ASP A 570 25.91 -1.54 40.76
C ASP A 570 25.88 -2.90 40.06
N TRP A 571 26.83 -3.13 39.17
CA TRP A 571 26.93 -4.36 38.38
C TRP A 571 27.40 -5.58 39.18
N GLN A 572 27.84 -5.39 40.43
CA GLN A 572 28.29 -6.49 41.30
C GLN A 572 27.16 -7.16 42.07
N ASP A 573 25.95 -6.58 42.13
CA ASP A 573 24.81 -7.22 42.77
C ASP A 573 24.26 -8.39 41.94
N PRO A 574 24.45 -9.65 42.38
CA PRO A 574 23.94 -10.80 41.63
C PRO A 574 22.42 -10.93 41.68
N ASN A 575 21.73 -10.22 42.59
CA ASN A 575 20.29 -10.33 42.80
C ASN A 575 19.49 -9.18 42.19
N ALA A 576 20.15 -8.24 41.52
CA ALA A 576 19.52 -7.10 40.89
C ALA A 576 18.29 -7.51 40.05
N ALA A 577 17.13 -6.97 40.41
CA ALA A 577 15.85 -7.30 39.79
C ALA A 577 15.28 -6.15 38.95
N VAL A 578 15.92 -4.98 38.99
CA VAL A 578 15.45 -3.75 38.35
C VAL A 578 16.59 -3.13 37.58
N LEU A 579 16.31 -2.68 36.37
CA LEU A 579 17.29 -2.05 35.49
C LEU A 579 16.64 -0.86 34.77
N GLY A 580 17.26 0.31 34.84
CA GLY A 580 16.94 1.48 34.04
C GLY A 580 18.01 1.71 32.97
N LEU A 581 17.59 1.96 31.73
CA LEU A 581 18.44 2.38 30.63
C LEU A 581 17.95 3.73 30.12
N LEU A 582 18.72 4.78 30.41
CA LEU A 582 18.51 6.11 29.87
C LEU A 582 19.29 6.25 28.57
N LEU A 583 18.59 6.49 27.47
CA LEU A 583 19.17 6.73 26.16
C LEU A 583 19.03 8.21 25.78
N ALA A 584 20.04 8.76 25.12
CA ALA A 584 19.99 10.09 24.56
C ALA A 584 20.48 10.09 23.11
N GLN A 585 19.78 10.83 22.26
CA GLN A 585 20.22 11.16 20.91
C GLN A 585 19.88 12.62 20.66
N GLU A 586 20.89 13.40 20.29
CA GLU A 586 20.80 14.86 20.22
C GLU A 586 20.27 15.45 21.54
N ARG A 587 19.09 16.10 21.52
CA ARG A 587 18.46 16.70 22.71
C ARG A 587 17.33 15.87 23.32
N ALA A 588 16.92 14.79 22.66
CA ALA A 588 15.84 13.90 23.12
C ALA A 588 16.40 12.83 24.06
N ARG A 589 15.63 12.50 25.10
CA ARG A 589 15.94 11.38 26.00
C ARG A 589 14.74 10.47 26.17
N VAL A 590 15.01 9.17 26.22
CA VAL A 590 14.05 8.14 26.61
C VAL A 590 14.64 7.29 27.72
N ALA A 591 13.81 6.73 28.59
CA ALA A 591 14.23 5.80 29.64
C ALA A 591 13.42 4.51 29.54
N ILE A 592 14.10 3.38 29.36
CA ILE A 592 13.53 2.03 29.45
C ILE A 592 13.73 1.55 30.89
N TRP A 593 12.66 1.09 31.52
CA TRP A 593 12.73 0.48 32.85
C TRP A 593 12.22 -0.95 32.81
N VAL A 594 13.01 -1.87 33.33
CA VAL A 594 12.67 -3.28 33.45
C VAL A 594 12.56 -3.62 34.93
N ASN A 595 11.39 -4.10 35.36
CA ASN A 595 11.14 -4.57 36.73
C ASN A 595 10.79 -6.06 36.71
N ARG A 596 11.77 -6.92 37.04
CA ARG A 596 11.58 -8.36 37.25
C ARG A 596 11.01 -8.67 38.64
N GLY A 597 11.12 -7.73 39.58
CA GLY A 597 10.72 -7.91 40.97
C GLY A 597 9.25 -8.30 41.15
N ASP A 598 8.91 -8.70 42.37
CA ASP A 598 7.58 -9.13 42.80
C ASP A 598 6.70 -7.96 43.28
N LYS A 599 7.25 -6.74 43.34
CA LYS A 599 6.56 -5.54 43.83
C LYS A 599 6.59 -4.41 42.80
N PRO A 600 5.55 -3.57 42.74
CA PRO A 600 5.59 -2.33 41.99
C PRO A 600 6.60 -1.36 42.61
N LEU A 601 7.18 -0.48 41.78
CA LEU A 601 8.11 0.56 42.24
C LEU A 601 7.96 1.84 41.43
N ARG A 602 8.39 2.98 41.98
CA ARG A 602 8.49 4.26 41.26
C ARG A 602 9.94 4.51 40.90
N PRO A 603 10.33 4.40 39.61
CA PRO A 603 11.69 4.69 39.22
C PRO A 603 12.00 6.17 39.40
N THR A 604 13.20 6.48 39.89
CA THR A 604 13.66 7.87 39.98
C THR A 604 14.28 8.28 38.64
N LEU A 605 13.65 9.23 37.94
CA LEU A 605 14.10 9.73 36.65
C LEU A 605 14.96 11.00 36.80
N PRO A 606 16.03 11.17 36.00
CA PRO A 606 16.94 12.31 36.14
C PRO A 606 16.29 13.62 35.70
N HIS A 607 16.35 14.64 36.55
CA HIS A 607 15.80 15.96 36.29
C HIS A 607 16.65 16.77 35.29
N ARG A 608 15.99 17.58 34.45
CA ARG A 608 16.61 18.60 33.59
C ARG A 608 15.69 19.81 33.55
N ASP A 609 16.26 21.00 33.82
CA ASP A 609 15.49 22.25 33.87
C ASP A 609 14.75 22.50 32.55
N GLY A 610 13.45 22.79 32.63
CA GLY A 610 12.63 23.02 31.44
C GLY A 610 12.23 21.73 30.70
N TRP A 611 12.30 20.56 31.36
CA TRP A 611 11.81 19.28 30.85
C TRP A 611 11.00 18.51 31.89
N ARG A 612 10.10 17.61 31.45
CA ARG A 612 9.37 16.65 32.28
C ARG A 612 9.43 15.27 31.65
N TRP A 613 9.28 14.24 32.47
CA TRP A 613 9.15 12.87 32.02
C TRP A 613 7.67 12.47 31.91
N THR A 614 7.30 11.87 30.79
CA THR A 614 6.00 11.24 30.58
C THR A 614 6.20 9.75 30.40
N ARG A 615 5.39 8.91 31.10
CA ARG A 615 5.36 7.47 30.83
C ARG A 615 4.55 7.25 29.55
N VAL A 616 5.23 6.93 28.46
CA VAL A 616 4.60 6.73 27.15
C VAL A 616 4.03 5.32 27.00
N PHE A 617 4.58 4.36 27.74
CA PHE A 617 4.17 2.96 27.66
C PHE A 617 4.52 2.17 28.92
N CYS A 618 3.71 1.16 29.22
CA CYS A 618 4.00 0.14 30.23
C CYS A 618 3.41 -1.20 29.80
N SER A 619 4.13 -2.30 30.01
CA SER A 619 3.68 -3.66 29.66
C SER A 619 2.64 -4.25 30.62
N ALA A 620 2.28 -3.50 31.67
CA ALA A 620 1.28 -3.84 32.67
C ALA A 620 0.63 -2.56 33.23
N ASP A 621 -0.63 -2.67 33.67
CA ASP A 621 -1.38 -1.53 34.19
C ASP A 621 -1.00 -1.17 35.63
N GLY A 622 -1.03 0.12 35.96
CA GLY A 622 -0.78 0.63 37.30
C GLY A 622 -0.19 2.04 37.31
N PRO A 623 -0.37 2.83 38.38
CA PRO A 623 0.18 4.19 38.47
C PRO A 623 1.70 4.23 38.60
N ASP A 624 2.29 3.15 39.13
CA ASP A 624 3.73 2.96 39.30
C ASP A 624 4.25 1.95 38.25
N LEU A 625 5.55 1.63 38.22
CA LEU A 625 6.09 0.54 37.40
C LEU A 625 5.71 -0.81 38.04
N PRO A 626 4.78 -1.60 37.48
CA PRO A 626 4.31 -2.83 38.12
C PRO A 626 5.40 -3.90 38.23
N ALA A 627 5.18 -4.89 39.09
CA ALA A 627 5.99 -6.11 39.11
C ALA A 627 5.96 -6.80 37.73
N ARG A 628 7.06 -7.47 37.35
CA ARG A 628 7.17 -8.24 36.10
C ARG A 628 6.77 -7.46 34.84
N SER A 629 7.28 -6.23 34.71
CA SER A 629 6.89 -5.32 33.64
C SER A 629 8.07 -4.52 33.05
N VAL A 630 7.85 -3.97 31.87
CA VAL A 630 8.75 -3.05 31.16
C VAL A 630 7.99 -1.77 30.85
N ALA A 631 8.60 -0.61 31.10
CA ALA A 631 8.03 0.69 30.75
C ALA A 631 9.00 1.54 29.95
N LEU A 632 8.44 2.40 29.10
CA LEU A 632 9.15 3.43 28.36
C LEU A 632 8.67 4.80 28.84
N TYR A 633 9.63 5.67 29.15
CA TYR A 633 9.40 7.07 29.48
C TYR A 633 10.09 7.93 28.44
N ALA A 634 9.44 9.01 28.01
CA ALA A 634 10.02 10.00 27.11
C ALA A 634 10.14 11.34 27.83
N GLU A 635 11.23 12.06 27.57
CA GLU A 635 11.43 13.39 28.10
C GLU A 635 10.88 14.43 27.13
N GLU A 636 9.92 15.23 27.62
CA GLU A 636 9.31 16.32 26.88
C GLU A 636 9.76 17.65 27.46
N ARG A 637 10.00 18.64 26.60
CA ARG A 637 10.31 19.99 27.07
C ARG A 637 9.08 20.50 27.82
N THR A 638 9.24 20.91 29.08
CA THR A 638 8.23 21.77 29.71
C THR A 638 8.31 23.09 28.98
N VAL A 639 7.45 23.24 27.98
CA VAL A 639 7.23 24.51 27.30
C VAL A 639 6.99 25.54 28.40
N ALA A 640 7.82 26.58 28.45
CA ALA A 640 7.57 27.74 29.28
C ALA A 640 6.11 28.14 29.05
N ARG A 641 5.27 28.09 30.10
CA ARG A 641 3.80 28.21 30.05
C ARG A 641 3.31 28.61 28.66
N GLY A 642 2.83 27.61 27.90
CA GLY A 642 2.27 27.86 26.58
C GLY A 642 1.26 29.01 26.63
N LEU A 643 1.07 29.67 25.49
CA LEU A 643 0.09 30.73 25.35
C LEU A 643 -1.22 30.32 26.04
N PRO A 644 -1.74 31.09 27.02
CA PRO A 644 -2.99 30.77 27.71
C PRO A 644 -4.10 30.49 26.70
N ASP A 645 -5.00 29.55 26.99
CA ASP A 645 -6.02 29.10 26.04
C ASP A 645 -6.90 30.25 25.51
N GLU A 646 -7.09 31.30 26.31
CA GLU A 646 -7.76 32.52 25.88
C GLU A 646 -6.98 33.27 24.79
N ALA A 647 -5.68 33.50 25.00
CA ALA A 647 -4.82 34.15 24.02
C ALA A 647 -4.62 33.29 22.76
N LEU A 648 -4.58 31.96 22.92
CA LEU A 648 -4.60 31.00 21.82
C LEU A 648 -5.90 31.10 21.01
N GLY A 649 -7.05 31.17 21.70
CA GLY A 649 -8.35 31.35 21.08
C GLY A 649 -8.47 32.68 20.32
N GLN A 650 -7.92 33.77 20.86
CA GLN A 650 -7.87 35.07 20.19
C GLN A 650 -7.01 35.02 18.91
N LEU A 651 -5.85 34.37 18.97
CA LEU A 651 -4.98 34.20 17.81
C LEU A 651 -5.63 33.30 16.74
N ALA A 652 -6.25 32.19 17.15
CA ALA A 652 -7.00 31.31 16.26
C ALA A 652 -8.14 32.03 15.54
N ALA A 653 -8.94 32.82 16.29
CA ALA A 653 -10.00 33.63 15.70
C ALA A 653 -9.46 34.65 14.69
N ALA A 654 -8.34 35.33 15.00
CA ALA A 654 -7.69 36.25 14.07
C ALA A 654 -7.12 35.55 12.82
N ALA A 655 -6.77 34.26 12.92
CA ALA A 655 -6.35 33.44 11.80
C ALA A 655 -7.52 32.89 10.97
N GLY A 656 -8.76 33.15 11.36
CA GLY A 656 -9.97 32.68 10.69
C GLY A 656 -10.45 31.29 11.12
N ILE A 657 -9.96 30.75 12.25
CA ILE A 657 -10.39 29.46 12.80
C ILE A 657 -11.63 29.69 13.68
N GLU A 658 -12.73 29.02 13.39
CA GLU A 658 -13.92 29.02 14.25
C GLU A 658 -13.63 28.23 15.53
N ARG A 659 -14.00 28.81 16.68
CA ARG A 659 -13.75 28.21 18.00
C ARG A 659 -14.83 27.22 18.44
N ASP A 660 -15.95 27.26 17.75
CA ASP A 660 -17.18 26.56 18.09
C ASP A 660 -17.81 26.03 16.80
N TRP A 661 -18.42 24.86 16.85
CA TRP A 661 -19.21 24.32 15.74
C TRP A 661 -20.36 23.44 16.27
N TRP A 662 -21.30 23.10 15.39
CA TRP A 662 -22.53 22.37 15.74
C TRP A 662 -22.76 21.17 14.81
N GLU A 663 -23.26 20.07 15.37
CA GLU A 663 -23.81 18.95 14.62
C GLU A 663 -25.20 19.27 14.05
N VAL A 664 -25.68 18.44 13.13
CA VAL A 664 -26.99 18.58 12.48
C VAL A 664 -28.15 18.54 13.48
N ASP A 665 -27.99 17.82 14.59
CA ASP A 665 -29.00 17.71 15.65
C ASP A 665 -28.95 18.88 16.67
N GLY A 666 -28.02 19.81 16.49
CA GLY A 666 -27.82 20.96 17.37
C GLY A 666 -26.81 20.75 18.51
N THR A 667 -26.14 19.60 18.58
CA THR A 667 -25.06 19.35 19.55
C THR A 667 -23.91 20.34 19.34
N HIS A 668 -23.51 21.04 20.41
CA HIS A 668 -22.46 22.07 20.39
C HIS A 668 -21.10 21.50 20.76
N HIS A 669 -20.07 21.92 20.03
CA HIS A 669 -18.68 21.52 20.23
C HIS A 669 -17.76 22.74 20.32
N GLN A 670 -16.88 22.73 21.31
CA GLN A 670 -15.78 23.69 21.42
C GLN A 670 -14.48 23.05 20.93
N VAL A 671 -13.73 23.76 20.09
CA VAL A 671 -12.48 23.23 19.52
C VAL A 671 -11.40 23.13 20.60
N ALA A 672 -10.80 21.94 20.71
CA ALA A 672 -9.74 21.67 21.68
C ALA A 672 -8.49 22.53 21.44
N PRO A 673 -7.78 22.99 22.49
CA PRO A 673 -6.56 23.77 22.35
C PRO A 673 -5.49 23.09 21.47
N ASP A 674 -5.36 21.77 21.54
CA ASP A 674 -4.39 21.03 20.73
C ASP A 674 -4.74 21.06 19.24
N SER A 675 -6.04 20.98 18.89
CA SER A 675 -6.50 21.16 17.52
C SER A 675 -6.22 22.58 17.02
N LEU A 676 -6.43 23.60 17.85
CA LEU A 676 -6.09 24.98 17.51
C LEU A 676 -4.59 25.14 17.23
N ARG A 677 -3.71 24.57 18.07
CA ARG A 677 -2.25 24.60 17.88
C ARG A 677 -1.84 23.86 16.60
N ALA A 678 -2.43 22.69 16.33
CA ALA A 678 -2.15 21.93 15.12
C ALA A 678 -2.53 22.72 13.85
N ILE A 679 -3.71 23.34 13.84
CA ILE A 679 -4.18 24.14 12.70
C ILE A 679 -3.34 25.42 12.54
N LEU A 680 -3.02 26.13 13.63
CA LEU A 680 -2.12 27.30 13.59
C LEU A 680 -0.72 26.94 13.08
N THR A 681 -0.19 25.78 13.49
CA THR A 681 1.08 25.23 12.97
C THR A 681 0.97 24.97 11.47
N ALA A 682 -0.12 24.35 11.02
CA ALA A 682 -0.35 24.05 9.60
C ALA A 682 -0.52 25.32 8.75
N LEU A 683 -1.10 26.38 9.32
CA LEU A 683 -1.17 27.72 8.73
C LEU A 683 0.17 28.49 8.77
N ARG A 684 1.19 27.92 9.42
CA ARG A 684 2.52 28.52 9.63
C ARG A 684 2.46 29.85 10.40
N ILE A 685 1.64 29.88 11.45
CA ILE A 685 1.49 31.04 12.33
C ILE A 685 2.29 30.78 13.62
N PRO A 686 3.35 31.55 13.90
CA PRO A 686 4.11 31.45 15.15
C PRO A 686 3.23 31.71 16.38
N HIS A 687 3.33 30.85 17.40
CA HIS A 687 2.49 30.90 18.61
C HIS A 687 3.14 30.23 19.83
N GLY A 688 4.46 30.02 19.81
CA GLY A 688 5.22 29.33 20.85
C GLY A 688 5.45 30.15 22.12
N SER A 689 5.24 31.46 22.08
CA SER A 689 5.30 32.37 23.24
C SER A 689 4.26 33.50 23.15
N PRO A 690 3.95 34.20 24.26
CA PRO A 690 3.12 35.42 24.23
C PRO A 690 3.60 36.49 23.24
N ASP A 691 4.91 36.73 23.16
CA ASP A 691 5.50 37.73 22.26
C ASP A 691 5.33 37.31 20.79
N GLU A 692 5.53 36.02 20.48
CA GLU A 692 5.27 35.48 19.15
C GLU A 692 3.79 35.60 18.77
N ALA A 693 2.88 35.28 19.70
CA ALA A 693 1.46 35.38 19.47
C ALA A 693 1.00 36.84 19.25
N GLU A 694 1.54 37.79 20.00
CA GLU A 694 1.25 39.22 19.80
C GLU A 694 1.80 39.73 18.46
N ALA A 695 3.00 39.30 18.06
CA ALA A 695 3.56 39.61 16.75
C ALA A 695 2.69 39.03 15.61
N SER A 696 2.29 37.77 15.71
CA SER A 696 1.39 37.11 14.75
C SER A 696 0.02 37.80 14.69
N LEU A 697 -0.53 38.21 15.84
CA LEU A 697 -1.80 38.93 15.91
C LEU A 697 -1.72 40.31 15.25
N ARG A 698 -0.59 41.03 15.40
CA ARG A 698 -0.35 42.29 14.68
C ARG A 698 -0.27 42.08 13.17
N ASP A 699 0.47 41.06 12.72
CA ASP A 699 0.57 40.72 11.29
C ASP A 699 -0.82 40.41 10.71
N LEU A 700 -1.58 39.52 11.36
CA LEU A 700 -2.93 39.15 10.93
C LEU A 700 -3.88 40.36 10.85
N ARG A 701 -3.79 41.31 11.79
CA ARG A 701 -4.59 42.54 11.79
C ARG A 701 -4.19 43.55 10.71
N GLN A 702 -2.93 43.56 10.29
CA GLN A 702 -2.41 44.47 9.26
C GLN A 702 -2.64 43.96 7.83
N ARG A 703 -2.94 42.67 7.68
CA ARG A 703 -3.23 42.06 6.37
C ARG A 703 -4.47 42.67 5.74
N ARG A 704 -4.33 43.02 4.46
CA ARG A 704 -5.43 43.52 3.64
C ARG A 704 -6.11 42.36 2.93
N LEU A 705 -7.43 42.26 3.09
CA LEU A 705 -8.24 41.30 2.36
C LEU A 705 -8.35 41.71 0.88
N PRO A 706 -8.54 40.74 -0.05
CA PRO A 706 -8.83 41.05 -1.44
C PRO A 706 -10.07 41.95 -1.55
N ALA A 707 -9.98 42.99 -2.37
CA ALA A 707 -11.11 43.88 -2.64
C ALA A 707 -11.85 43.42 -3.90
N VAL A 708 -13.17 43.41 -3.86
CA VAL A 708 -14.03 43.07 -5.01
C VAL A 708 -14.76 44.33 -5.48
N VAL A 709 -14.70 44.62 -6.78
CA VAL A 709 -15.34 45.79 -7.40
C VAL A 709 -16.12 45.40 -8.65
N ALA A 710 -17.11 46.20 -9.03
CA ALA A 710 -17.87 45.96 -10.26
C ALA A 710 -17.03 46.35 -11.49
N ALA A 711 -16.88 45.42 -12.43
CA ALA A 711 -16.16 45.66 -13.67
C ALA A 711 -16.86 46.72 -14.54
N GLY A 712 -16.07 47.65 -15.10
CA GLY A 712 -16.53 48.68 -16.04
C GLY A 712 -17.45 49.77 -15.47
N ARG A 713 -17.66 49.79 -14.15
CA ARG A 713 -18.47 50.80 -13.46
C ARG A 713 -17.67 51.42 -12.31
N PRO A 714 -17.75 52.75 -12.08
CA PRO A 714 -17.11 53.39 -10.93
C PRO A 714 -17.56 52.72 -9.63
N SER A 715 -16.64 52.03 -8.97
CA SER A 715 -16.88 51.30 -7.73
C SER A 715 -15.94 51.79 -6.63
N PRO A 716 -16.45 52.13 -5.44
CA PRO A 716 -15.61 52.56 -4.33
C PRO A 716 -14.68 51.41 -3.89
N VAL A 717 -13.39 51.67 -3.76
CA VAL A 717 -12.45 50.75 -3.09
C VAL A 717 -12.31 51.19 -1.65
N ALA A 718 -12.67 50.32 -0.70
CA ALA A 718 -12.75 50.56 0.74
C ALA A 718 -11.38 50.86 1.40
N THR A 719 -10.73 51.95 0.99
CA THR A 719 -9.47 52.45 1.51
C THR A 719 -9.57 53.97 1.61
N PRO A 720 -10.08 54.52 2.73
CA PRO A 720 -9.94 55.95 3.01
C PRO A 720 -8.45 56.30 3.03
N ALA A 721 -8.07 57.43 2.46
CA ALA A 721 -6.69 57.91 2.58
C ALA A 721 -6.60 58.84 3.80
N GLU A 722 -5.66 58.63 4.72
CA GLU A 722 -5.44 59.57 5.84
C GLU A 722 -4.63 60.81 5.40
N ARG A 723 -3.90 60.66 4.28
CA ARG A 723 -3.06 61.68 3.63
C ARG A 723 -3.22 61.56 2.12
N ARG A 724 -2.85 62.60 1.36
CA ARG A 724 -2.81 62.50 -0.11
C ARG A 724 -1.82 61.40 -0.50
N ARG A 725 -2.27 60.44 -1.32
CA ARG A 725 -1.46 59.30 -1.77
C ARG A 725 -1.69 59.01 -3.24
N ARG A 726 -0.70 58.39 -3.89
CA ARG A 726 -0.78 57.93 -5.27
C ARG A 726 -0.93 56.41 -5.27
N LEU A 727 -2.03 55.92 -5.80
CA LEU A 727 -2.29 54.49 -5.96
C LEU A 727 -1.84 54.06 -7.35
N VAL A 728 -1.09 52.96 -7.43
CA VAL A 728 -0.65 52.29 -8.66
C VAL A 728 -1.43 50.99 -8.78
N ILE A 729 -2.11 50.82 -9.92
CA ILE A 729 -2.89 49.62 -10.25
C ILE A 729 -2.25 48.95 -11.45
N THR A 730 -1.78 47.72 -11.29
CA THR A 730 -1.27 46.90 -12.38
C THR A 730 -2.32 45.87 -12.76
N GLY A 731 -2.86 45.94 -13.98
CA GLY A 731 -3.86 44.99 -14.43
C GLY A 731 -3.28 43.71 -15.02
N ASP A 732 -4.10 42.65 -15.05
CA ASP A 732 -3.83 41.41 -15.80
C ASP A 732 -3.54 41.66 -17.30
N ASP A 733 -3.96 42.82 -17.83
CA ASP A 733 -3.68 43.29 -19.20
C ASP A 733 -2.26 43.89 -19.37
N GLY A 734 -1.45 43.89 -18.32
CA GLY A 734 -0.13 44.51 -18.28
C GLY A 734 -0.14 46.04 -18.21
N GLN A 735 -1.32 46.67 -18.16
CA GLN A 735 -1.42 48.13 -18.08
C GLN A 735 -1.27 48.60 -16.63
N VAL A 736 -0.43 49.62 -16.45
CA VAL A 736 -0.25 50.30 -15.16
C VAL A 736 -1.06 51.60 -15.16
N ARG A 737 -1.93 51.78 -14.17
CA ARG A 737 -2.80 52.94 -13.99
C ARG A 737 -2.42 53.64 -12.68
N GLN A 738 -2.37 54.97 -12.66
CA GLN A 738 -2.03 55.74 -11.47
C GLN A 738 -3.16 56.70 -11.11
N ILE A 739 -3.50 56.78 -9.82
CA ILE A 739 -4.63 57.56 -9.31
C ILE A 739 -4.21 58.30 -8.05
N GLU A 740 -4.45 59.61 -8.00
CA GLU A 740 -4.25 60.40 -6.77
C GLU A 740 -5.53 60.41 -5.93
N VAL A 741 -5.39 60.14 -4.64
CA VAL A 741 -6.50 60.09 -3.67
C VAL A 741 -6.27 61.15 -2.61
N ALA A 742 -7.24 62.04 -2.39
CA ALA A 742 -7.15 63.05 -1.35
C ALA A 742 -7.50 62.47 0.04
N PRO A 743 -7.05 63.11 1.15
CA PRO A 743 -7.40 62.66 2.49
C PRO A 743 -8.93 62.59 2.70
N GLY A 744 -9.42 61.52 3.30
CA GLY A 744 -10.84 61.27 3.57
C GLY A 744 -11.65 60.74 2.38
N GLU A 745 -11.09 60.69 1.18
CA GLU A 745 -11.79 60.19 -0.01
C GLU A 745 -11.67 58.67 -0.16
N ILE A 746 -12.76 58.04 -0.61
CA ILE A 746 -12.81 56.64 -1.04
C ILE A 746 -12.77 56.66 -2.58
N PRO A 747 -11.69 56.19 -3.23
CA PRO A 747 -11.56 56.29 -4.67
C PRO A 747 -12.58 55.38 -5.37
N ALA A 748 -13.30 55.93 -6.36
CA ALA A 748 -14.14 55.15 -7.26
C ALA A 748 -13.33 54.74 -8.49
N LEU A 749 -13.18 53.43 -8.70
CA LEU A 749 -12.39 52.86 -9.80
C LEU A 749 -13.30 52.27 -10.87
N SER A 750 -13.02 52.57 -12.14
CA SER A 750 -13.59 51.84 -13.27
C SER A 750 -12.49 50.99 -13.90
N LEU A 751 -12.53 49.68 -13.67
CA LEU A 751 -11.52 48.74 -14.12
C LEU A 751 -12.12 47.71 -15.07
N PRO A 752 -11.38 47.26 -16.10
CA PRO A 752 -11.83 46.15 -16.93
C PRO A 752 -11.93 44.87 -16.08
N ARG A 753 -12.79 43.94 -16.52
CA ARG A 753 -12.95 42.63 -15.86
C ARG A 753 -11.61 41.90 -15.77
N GLY A 754 -11.22 41.46 -14.58
CA GLY A 754 -9.96 40.76 -14.35
C GLY A 754 -9.44 40.92 -12.92
N CYS A 755 -8.27 40.36 -12.66
CA CYS A 755 -7.54 40.60 -11.43
C CYS A 755 -6.55 41.75 -11.65
N HIS A 756 -6.40 42.59 -10.63
CA HIS A 756 -5.52 43.75 -10.65
C HIS A 756 -4.76 43.79 -9.33
N LEU A 757 -3.55 44.33 -9.35
CA LEU A 757 -2.72 44.55 -8.17
C LEU A 757 -2.73 46.03 -7.81
N LEU A 758 -3.19 46.36 -6.61
CA LEU A 758 -3.26 47.73 -6.08
C LEU A 758 -2.13 47.98 -5.08
N ARG A 759 -1.31 49.00 -5.30
CA ARG A 759 -0.24 49.41 -4.38
C ARG A 759 -0.28 50.92 -4.14
N ASP A 760 0.12 51.36 -2.95
CA ASP A 760 0.42 52.78 -2.69
C ASP A 760 1.87 53.05 -3.12
N ASP A 761 2.08 54.02 -4.02
CA ASP A 761 3.40 54.37 -4.58
C ASP A 761 4.41 54.75 -3.48
N ALA A 762 3.94 55.32 -2.37
CA ALA A 762 4.76 55.72 -1.24
C ALA A 762 4.92 54.63 -0.16
N SER A 763 4.28 53.46 -0.32
CA SER A 763 4.39 52.35 0.61
C SER A 763 5.35 51.27 0.12
N THR A 764 6.10 50.68 1.05
CA THR A 764 6.90 49.47 0.84
C THR A 764 6.11 48.18 1.05
N ASP A 765 4.82 48.27 1.38
CA ASP A 765 3.94 47.11 1.59
C ASP A 765 3.72 46.33 0.29
N ALA A 766 3.39 45.05 0.43
CA ALA A 766 2.97 44.21 -0.69
C ALA A 766 1.68 44.77 -1.36
N PRO A 767 1.55 44.66 -2.70
CA PRO A 767 0.31 45.01 -3.38
C PRO A 767 -0.85 44.17 -2.86
N SER A 768 -2.06 44.75 -2.87
CA SER A 768 -3.30 44.07 -2.53
C SER A 768 -4.04 43.63 -3.79
N LEU A 769 -4.61 42.44 -3.80
CA LEU A 769 -5.44 41.95 -4.90
C LEU A 769 -6.76 42.71 -4.99
N LEU A 770 -7.07 43.20 -6.18
CA LEU A 770 -8.30 43.88 -6.54
C LEU A 770 -9.00 43.14 -7.69
N ILE A 771 -10.16 42.56 -7.43
CA ILE A 771 -10.91 41.72 -8.37
C ILE A 771 -12.04 42.53 -9.00
N ALA A 772 -11.90 42.87 -10.27
CA ALA A 772 -12.95 43.51 -11.05
C ALA A 772 -13.85 42.44 -11.68
N THR A 773 -15.01 42.20 -11.09
CA THR A 773 -15.91 41.09 -11.43
C THR A 773 -17.20 41.57 -12.10
N PRO A 774 -17.80 40.76 -13.00
CA PRO A 774 -19.17 40.99 -13.47
C PRO A 774 -20.23 40.77 -12.38
N GLY A 775 -19.85 40.20 -11.22
CA GLY A 775 -20.74 39.94 -10.09
C GLY A 775 -21.62 38.70 -10.25
N ARG A 776 -21.69 38.11 -11.44
CA ARG A 776 -22.50 36.92 -11.76
C ARG A 776 -21.77 35.98 -12.71
N CYS A 777 -21.90 34.68 -12.47
CA CYS A 777 -21.46 33.61 -13.37
C CYS A 777 -22.23 33.67 -14.70
N HIS A 778 -21.76 32.93 -15.70
CA HIS A 778 -22.45 32.75 -16.96
C HIS A 778 -23.71 31.91 -16.73
N LEU A 779 -24.85 32.43 -17.20
CA LEU A 779 -26.10 31.69 -17.27
C LEU A 779 -26.54 31.67 -18.74
N PRO A 780 -26.73 30.50 -19.36
CA PRO A 780 -27.24 30.39 -20.72
C PRO A 780 -28.59 31.10 -20.89
N GLU A 781 -28.83 31.70 -22.07
CA GLU A 781 -29.99 32.57 -22.31
C GLU A 781 -31.34 31.86 -22.16
N ASP A 782 -31.42 30.59 -22.58
CA ASP A 782 -32.58 29.73 -22.38
C ASP A 782 -32.87 29.53 -20.88
N ILE A 783 -31.85 29.14 -20.11
CA ILE A 783 -31.97 28.94 -18.66
C ILE A 783 -32.30 30.26 -17.93
N ALA A 784 -31.71 31.38 -18.37
CA ALA A 784 -31.99 32.70 -17.83
C ALA A 784 -33.42 33.19 -18.14
N SER A 785 -34.02 32.71 -19.23
CA SER A 785 -35.39 33.02 -19.68
C SER A 785 -36.42 32.01 -19.14
N ASP A 786 -36.13 31.46 -17.98
CA ASP A 786 -36.93 30.51 -17.24
C ASP A 786 -37.13 29.10 -17.82
N HIS A 787 -36.45 28.74 -18.92
CA HIS A 787 -36.57 27.39 -19.48
C HIS A 787 -35.99 26.32 -18.54
N ARG A 788 -36.71 25.20 -18.39
CA ARG A 788 -36.28 24.05 -17.60
C ARG A 788 -35.73 22.98 -18.53
N VAL A 789 -34.49 22.58 -18.30
CA VAL A 789 -33.80 21.58 -19.12
C VAL A 789 -33.52 20.32 -18.30
N PHE A 790 -33.23 19.22 -18.98
CA PHE A 790 -32.70 18.01 -18.36
C PHE A 790 -31.39 17.60 -19.03
N GLY A 791 -30.65 16.68 -18.41
CA GLY A 791 -29.44 16.07 -18.96
C GLY A 791 -29.23 14.68 -18.37
N LEU A 792 -28.17 14.01 -18.82
CA LEU A 792 -27.74 12.72 -18.30
C LEU A 792 -26.45 12.90 -17.48
N ALA A 793 -26.30 12.18 -16.39
CA ALA A 793 -25.09 12.14 -15.57
C ALA A 793 -24.56 10.72 -15.48
N SER A 794 -23.25 10.56 -15.63
CA SER A 794 -22.56 9.30 -15.45
C SER A 794 -21.13 9.51 -14.99
N HIS A 795 -20.46 8.41 -14.67
CA HIS A 795 -19.03 8.37 -14.50
C HIS A 795 -18.41 7.81 -15.78
N LEU A 796 -17.49 8.55 -16.38
CA LEU A 796 -16.90 8.22 -17.67
C LEU A 796 -16.28 6.82 -17.66
N TYR A 797 -15.56 6.45 -16.60
CA TYR A 797 -14.95 5.13 -16.49
C TYR A 797 -15.98 3.98 -16.53
N ALA A 798 -17.22 4.24 -16.09
CA ALA A 798 -18.29 3.24 -15.99
C ALA A 798 -19.04 3.05 -17.32
N LEU A 799 -19.06 4.09 -18.17
CA LEU A 799 -19.65 4.03 -19.50
C LEU A 799 -18.92 3.03 -20.38
N ARG A 800 -19.63 2.46 -21.35
CA ARG A 800 -19.09 1.45 -22.26
C ARG A 800 -19.53 1.71 -23.69
N HIS A 801 -18.64 1.44 -24.63
CA HIS A 801 -18.96 1.27 -26.05
C HIS A 801 -18.16 0.08 -26.60
N GLU A 802 -18.57 -0.48 -27.73
CA GLU A 802 -17.84 -1.57 -28.38
C GLU A 802 -16.40 -1.13 -28.72
N GLY A 803 -15.41 -1.80 -28.13
CA GLY A 803 -13.99 -1.51 -28.34
C GLY A 803 -13.40 -0.45 -27.41
N ASP A 804 -14.06 -0.11 -26.30
CA ASP A 804 -13.56 0.84 -25.28
C ASP A 804 -12.28 0.37 -24.55
N GLY A 805 -11.95 -0.92 -24.68
CA GLY A 805 -10.75 -1.52 -24.08
C GLY A 805 -10.83 -1.72 -22.56
N GLY A 806 -12.04 -1.73 -21.99
CA GLY A 806 -12.28 -2.03 -20.56
C GLY A 806 -12.55 -0.85 -19.65
N ILE A 807 -12.55 0.38 -20.19
CA ILE A 807 -12.89 1.60 -19.47
C ILE A 807 -13.56 2.56 -20.46
N GLY A 808 -14.58 3.32 -20.03
CA GLY A 808 -15.06 4.41 -20.87
C GLY A 808 -13.97 5.47 -21.06
N ASP A 809 -13.68 5.83 -22.31
CA ASP A 809 -12.61 6.74 -22.71
C ASP A 809 -13.18 7.99 -23.40
N LEU A 810 -12.34 8.89 -23.92
CA LEU A 810 -12.81 10.15 -24.51
C LEU A 810 -13.65 9.95 -25.79
N GLU A 811 -13.56 8.81 -26.46
CA GLU A 811 -14.49 8.45 -27.55
C GLU A 811 -15.84 7.99 -26.98
N THR A 812 -15.85 7.21 -25.88
CA THR A 812 -17.08 6.94 -25.13
C THR A 812 -17.76 8.24 -24.70
N LEU A 813 -16.98 9.23 -24.24
CA LEU A 813 -17.50 10.53 -23.85
C LEU A 813 -18.14 11.27 -25.02
N ARG A 814 -17.46 11.29 -26.17
CA ARG A 814 -17.96 11.92 -27.41
C ARG A 814 -19.32 11.32 -27.80
N ARG A 815 -19.46 9.99 -27.74
CA ARG A 815 -20.71 9.27 -28.00
C ARG A 815 -21.80 9.60 -26.98
N PHE A 816 -21.46 9.59 -25.70
CA PHE A 816 -22.40 9.93 -24.63
C PHE A 816 -22.95 11.34 -24.76
N ALA A 817 -22.11 12.32 -25.08
CA ALA A 817 -22.51 13.71 -25.33
C ALA A 817 -23.45 13.84 -26.55
N GLY A 818 -23.14 13.11 -27.63
CA GLY A 818 -24.00 13.05 -28.83
C GLY A 818 -25.37 12.45 -28.52
N ILE A 819 -25.41 11.26 -27.90
CA ILE A 819 -26.65 10.56 -27.55
C ILE A 819 -27.51 11.40 -26.60
N THR A 820 -26.89 12.05 -25.61
CA THR A 820 -27.60 12.96 -24.70
C THR A 820 -28.31 14.06 -25.48
N SER A 821 -27.64 14.63 -26.48
CA SER A 821 -28.22 15.68 -27.34
C SER A 821 -29.32 15.13 -28.26
N GLU A 822 -29.13 13.93 -28.84
CA GLU A 822 -30.11 13.26 -29.71
C GLU A 822 -31.44 12.99 -29.01
N ILE A 823 -31.40 12.62 -27.72
CA ILE A 823 -32.60 12.43 -26.92
C ILE A 823 -33.18 13.75 -26.40
N GLY A 824 -32.65 14.91 -26.77
CA GLY A 824 -33.12 16.23 -26.32
C GLY A 824 -32.59 16.68 -24.95
N GLY A 825 -31.62 15.95 -24.39
CA GLY A 825 -30.92 16.35 -23.18
C GLY A 825 -29.91 17.48 -23.44
N ARG A 826 -29.81 18.41 -22.49
CA ARG A 826 -28.97 19.60 -22.58
C ARG A 826 -27.54 19.39 -22.12
N TYR A 827 -27.29 18.51 -21.15
CA TYR A 827 -25.97 18.33 -20.53
C TYR A 827 -25.59 16.86 -20.38
N ALA A 828 -24.35 16.53 -20.76
CA ALA A 828 -23.71 15.25 -20.47
C ALA A 828 -22.74 15.40 -19.29
N GLY A 829 -23.19 14.94 -18.12
CA GLY A 829 -22.51 15.08 -16.84
C GLY A 829 -21.53 13.96 -16.53
N LEU A 830 -20.40 14.33 -15.94
CA LEU A 830 -19.23 13.47 -15.72
C LEU A 830 -18.72 13.55 -14.28
N ASN A 831 -17.98 12.52 -13.89
CA ASN A 831 -17.07 12.59 -12.75
C ASN A 831 -15.87 13.52 -13.06
N PRO A 832 -15.07 13.88 -12.03
CA PRO A 832 -13.82 14.57 -12.25
C PRO A 832 -12.87 13.76 -13.15
N LEU A 833 -12.30 14.41 -14.17
CA LEU A 833 -11.36 13.78 -15.13
C LEU A 833 -9.88 14.05 -14.79
N HIS A 834 -9.64 14.51 -13.56
CA HIS A 834 -8.35 14.97 -13.08
C HIS A 834 -7.24 13.94 -13.27
N HIS A 835 -6.00 14.44 -13.37
CA HIS A 835 -4.85 13.56 -13.49
C HIS A 835 -4.66 12.74 -12.21
N MET A 836 -4.76 11.42 -12.36
CA MET A 836 -4.53 10.46 -11.28
C MET A 836 -3.05 10.05 -11.22
N PHE A 837 -2.76 8.80 -10.89
CA PHE A 837 -1.41 8.30 -10.67
C PHE A 837 -1.04 7.23 -11.72
N PRO A 838 -0.45 7.61 -12.88
CA PRO A 838 0.01 6.67 -13.89
C PRO A 838 0.95 5.57 -13.38
N ALA A 839 1.74 5.86 -12.35
CA ALA A 839 2.64 4.89 -11.71
C ALA A 839 1.96 4.00 -10.66
N ASP A 840 0.74 4.34 -10.21
CA ASP A 840 -0.03 3.59 -9.23
C ASP A 840 -1.53 3.63 -9.57
N ARG A 841 -1.93 2.68 -10.41
CA ARG A 841 -3.30 2.57 -10.93
C ARG A 841 -4.27 1.87 -9.98
N SER A 842 -3.83 1.51 -8.77
CA SER A 842 -4.74 1.00 -7.72
C SER A 842 -5.64 2.10 -7.16
N ARG A 843 -5.18 3.36 -7.23
CA ARG A 843 -5.88 4.57 -6.76
C ARG A 843 -6.90 5.04 -7.78
N ALA A 844 -8.16 4.67 -7.57
CA ALA A 844 -9.23 4.87 -8.54
C ALA A 844 -10.17 6.06 -8.23
N SER A 845 -10.10 6.66 -7.03
CA SER A 845 -11.04 7.72 -6.63
C SER A 845 -10.79 9.03 -7.40
N PRO A 846 -11.74 9.51 -8.24
CA PRO A 846 -11.60 10.78 -8.95
C PRO A 846 -11.53 12.00 -8.02
N TYR A 847 -11.91 11.83 -6.75
CA TYR A 847 -11.92 12.87 -5.71
C TYR A 847 -10.61 12.93 -4.91
N GLN A 848 -9.66 12.03 -5.20
CA GLN A 848 -8.31 12.07 -4.65
C GLN A 848 -7.23 12.12 -5.75
N PRO A 849 -7.27 13.12 -6.65
CA PRO A 849 -6.35 13.21 -7.78
C PRO A 849 -4.92 13.61 -7.39
N SER A 850 -3.99 13.39 -8.31
CA SER A 850 -2.63 13.93 -8.24
C SER A 850 -2.62 15.43 -8.53
N ASP A 851 -3.30 15.84 -9.61
CA ASP A 851 -3.34 17.24 -10.06
C ASP A 851 -4.66 17.58 -10.76
N ARG A 852 -5.37 18.59 -10.27
CA ARG A 852 -6.70 18.97 -10.80
C ARG A 852 -6.65 19.84 -12.05
N ARG A 853 -5.47 20.25 -12.50
CA ARG A 853 -5.31 21.07 -13.72
C ARG A 853 -5.20 20.23 -14.99
N TYR A 854 -4.88 18.94 -14.85
CA TYR A 854 -4.56 18.05 -15.96
C TYR A 854 -5.56 16.91 -16.05
N ILE A 855 -5.59 16.23 -17.20
CA ILE A 855 -6.50 15.11 -17.48
C ILE A 855 -5.76 13.80 -17.25
N ASP A 856 -6.44 12.76 -16.76
CA ASP A 856 -5.85 11.44 -16.68
C ASP A 856 -5.65 10.83 -18.09
N PRO A 857 -4.41 10.48 -18.48
CA PRO A 857 -4.15 9.87 -19.78
C PRO A 857 -4.78 8.49 -19.98
N ILE A 858 -5.32 7.85 -18.93
CA ILE A 858 -6.05 6.57 -19.08
C ILE A 858 -7.28 6.72 -19.99
N TYR A 859 -7.87 7.92 -20.07
CA TYR A 859 -9.03 8.20 -20.90
C TYR A 859 -8.69 8.45 -22.37
N ILE A 860 -7.40 8.42 -22.78
CA ILE A 860 -7.03 8.55 -24.19
C ILE A 860 -7.56 7.34 -24.97
N ASN A 861 -8.31 7.61 -26.04
CA ASN A 861 -8.75 6.60 -27.00
C ASN A 861 -7.61 6.28 -27.98
N ILE A 862 -7.26 5.00 -28.10
CA ILE A 862 -6.12 4.54 -28.91
C ILE A 862 -6.38 4.67 -30.42
N PRO A 863 -7.54 4.28 -30.97
CA PRO A 863 -7.86 4.56 -32.37
C PRO A 863 -7.74 6.05 -32.76
N ALA A 864 -8.29 6.96 -31.96
CA ALA A 864 -8.22 8.40 -32.21
C ALA A 864 -6.79 8.96 -32.05
N LEU A 865 -6.00 8.41 -31.11
CA LEU A 865 -4.56 8.71 -31.01
C LEU A 865 -3.83 8.38 -32.31
N LEU A 866 -4.07 7.20 -32.88
CA LEU A 866 -3.39 6.75 -34.12
C LEU A 866 -3.81 7.54 -35.35
N GLN A 867 -5.01 8.14 -35.34
CA GLN A 867 -5.42 9.11 -36.38
C GLN A 867 -4.70 10.45 -36.23
N THR A 868 -4.51 10.90 -34.98
CA THR A 868 -3.83 12.18 -34.68
C THR A 868 -2.31 12.07 -34.91
N VAL A 869 -1.72 10.93 -34.54
CA VAL A 869 -0.29 10.64 -34.64
C VAL A 869 -0.10 9.28 -35.32
N PRO A 870 -0.05 9.26 -36.67
CA PRO A 870 0.15 8.01 -37.40
C PRO A 870 1.50 7.38 -37.08
N SER A 871 1.48 6.24 -36.38
CA SER A 871 2.68 5.49 -35.99
C SER A 871 2.50 4.00 -36.31
N PRO A 872 3.30 3.44 -37.25
CA PRO A 872 3.28 2.00 -37.53
C PRO A 872 3.63 1.15 -36.31
N ARG A 873 4.55 1.62 -35.45
CA ARG A 873 4.93 0.86 -34.24
C ARG A 873 3.84 0.88 -33.19
N ALA A 874 3.19 2.03 -32.96
CA ALA A 874 2.06 2.14 -32.05
C ALA A 874 0.87 1.32 -32.55
N ALA A 875 0.56 1.35 -33.86
CA ALA A 875 -0.48 0.51 -34.45
C ALA A 875 -0.21 -1.00 -34.24
N LYS A 876 1.05 -1.43 -34.42
CA LYS A 876 1.47 -2.81 -34.14
C LYS A 876 1.39 -3.16 -32.65
N ALA A 877 1.70 -2.22 -31.76
CA ALA A 877 1.57 -2.40 -30.32
C ALA A 877 0.10 -2.53 -29.89
N ALA A 878 -0.79 -1.70 -30.45
CA ALA A 878 -2.23 -1.80 -30.25
C ALA A 878 -2.77 -3.16 -30.73
N GLU A 879 -2.30 -3.63 -31.89
CA GLU A 879 -2.68 -4.94 -32.42
C GLU A 879 -2.27 -6.10 -31.52
N ARG A 880 -1.03 -6.07 -30.99
CA ARG A 880 -0.54 -7.06 -30.02
C ARG A 880 -1.39 -7.10 -28.75
N ASN A 881 -1.92 -5.95 -28.33
CA ASN A 881 -2.74 -5.83 -27.13
C ASN A 881 -4.24 -6.05 -27.40
N ARG A 882 -4.66 -6.30 -28.65
CA ARG A 882 -6.08 -6.48 -29.02
C ARG A 882 -6.77 -7.56 -28.18
N ALA A 883 -6.11 -8.71 -28.00
CA ALA A 883 -6.66 -9.80 -27.17
C ALA A 883 -6.77 -9.42 -25.68
N ALA A 884 -5.83 -8.61 -25.17
CA ALA A 884 -5.89 -8.11 -23.80
C ALA A 884 -7.06 -7.13 -23.63
N PHE A 885 -7.22 -6.15 -24.53
CA PHE A 885 -8.36 -5.23 -24.53
C PHE A 885 -9.69 -5.98 -24.56
N ALA A 886 -9.85 -6.94 -25.47
CA ALA A 886 -11.07 -7.74 -25.59
C ALA A 886 -11.38 -8.61 -24.33
N ARG A 887 -10.35 -8.97 -23.55
CA ARG A 887 -10.54 -9.67 -22.27
C ARG A 887 -10.99 -8.71 -21.17
N ILE A 888 -10.33 -7.57 -21.05
CA ILE A 888 -10.63 -6.56 -20.01
C ILE A 888 -12.03 -5.96 -20.24
N GLU A 889 -12.40 -5.75 -21.50
CA GLU A 889 -13.72 -5.25 -21.91
C GLU A 889 -14.90 -6.12 -21.43
N LYS A 890 -14.68 -7.38 -21.09
CA LYS A 890 -15.72 -8.28 -20.57
C LYS A 890 -15.90 -8.19 -19.04
N LEU A 891 -15.00 -7.51 -18.33
CA LEU A 891 -15.09 -7.40 -16.88
C LEU A 891 -16.23 -6.46 -16.47
N HIS A 892 -16.92 -6.83 -15.38
CA HIS A 892 -17.96 -6.01 -14.75
C HIS A 892 -17.39 -4.80 -14.02
N HIS A 893 -16.12 -4.88 -13.59
CA HIS A 893 -15.39 -3.82 -12.93
C HIS A 893 -14.21 -3.38 -13.79
N VAL A 894 -13.93 -2.07 -13.82
CA VAL A 894 -12.75 -1.48 -14.46
C VAL A 894 -11.50 -2.00 -13.74
N ASP A 895 -10.63 -2.67 -14.49
CA ASP A 895 -9.28 -3.01 -14.05
C ASP A 895 -8.31 -1.92 -14.53
N TYR A 896 -8.18 -0.86 -13.72
CA TYR A 896 -7.36 0.32 -14.05
C TYR A 896 -5.90 -0.04 -14.36
N VAL A 897 -5.34 -1.04 -13.68
CA VAL A 897 -3.96 -1.50 -13.88
C VAL A 897 -3.84 -2.17 -15.25
N ALA A 898 -4.70 -3.14 -15.55
CA ALA A 898 -4.65 -3.86 -16.83
C ALA A 898 -4.91 -2.93 -18.02
N VAL A 899 -5.88 -2.01 -17.90
CA VAL A 899 -6.16 -0.99 -18.92
C VAL A 899 -4.93 -0.13 -19.18
N TRP A 900 -4.30 0.39 -18.13
CA TRP A 900 -3.13 1.26 -18.28
C TRP A 900 -1.92 0.54 -18.86
N LEU A 901 -1.65 -0.71 -18.44
CA LEU A 901 -0.58 -1.54 -19.01
C LEU A 901 -0.79 -1.79 -20.52
N ALA A 902 -2.04 -1.95 -20.94
CA ALA A 902 -2.38 -2.14 -22.35
C ALA A 902 -2.25 -0.83 -23.17
N LYS A 903 -2.57 0.33 -22.58
CA LYS A 903 -2.50 1.64 -23.27
C LYS A 903 -1.09 2.26 -23.27
N SER A 904 -0.37 2.21 -22.15
CA SER A 904 0.88 2.95 -21.94
C SER A 904 1.94 2.66 -22.99
N LYS A 905 2.13 1.38 -23.35
CA LYS A 905 3.09 0.97 -24.40
C LYS A 905 2.74 1.54 -25.77
N VAL A 906 1.45 1.69 -26.09
CA VAL A 906 1.00 2.28 -27.35
C VAL A 906 1.27 3.78 -27.36
N LEU A 907 0.97 4.46 -26.25
CA LEU A 907 1.22 5.89 -26.07
C LEU A 907 2.71 6.24 -26.20
N GLU A 908 3.59 5.45 -25.60
CA GLU A 908 5.04 5.65 -25.69
C GLU A 908 5.57 5.47 -27.11
N GLN A 909 5.09 4.46 -27.84
CA GLN A 909 5.49 4.25 -29.24
C GLN A 909 4.98 5.36 -30.16
N ALA A 910 3.76 5.85 -29.91
CA ALA A 910 3.20 6.96 -30.68
C ALA A 910 4.05 8.23 -30.48
N PHE A 911 4.44 8.53 -29.25
CA PHE A 911 5.34 9.64 -28.95
C PHE A 911 6.71 9.49 -29.63
N ALA A 912 7.32 8.32 -29.51
CA ALA A 912 8.65 8.06 -30.06
C ALA A 912 8.70 8.19 -31.59
N ASP A 913 7.65 7.77 -32.30
CA ASP A 913 7.58 7.83 -33.76
C ASP A 913 7.17 9.21 -34.31
N MET A 914 6.52 10.06 -33.49
CA MET A 914 6.01 11.37 -33.92
C MET A 914 7.11 12.34 -34.35
N GLY A 915 8.27 12.31 -33.68
CA GLY A 915 9.33 13.29 -33.86
C GLY A 915 8.92 14.72 -33.44
N ALA A 916 9.54 15.74 -34.03
CA ALA A 916 9.23 17.14 -33.73
C ALA A 916 7.85 17.53 -34.27
N ASN A 917 6.99 18.08 -33.42
CA ASN A 917 5.63 18.50 -33.78
C ASN A 917 5.36 19.94 -33.33
N ALA A 918 4.93 20.79 -34.26
CA ALA A 918 4.72 22.23 -34.01
C ALA A 918 3.50 22.52 -33.10
N GLU A 919 2.45 21.71 -33.17
CA GLU A 919 1.27 21.86 -32.32
C GLU A 919 1.57 21.47 -30.88
N LEU A 920 2.32 20.38 -30.67
CA LEU A 920 2.81 20.02 -29.34
C LEU A 920 3.75 21.09 -28.78
N ALA A 921 4.65 21.65 -29.60
CA ALA A 921 5.53 22.73 -29.15
C ALA A 921 4.75 23.99 -28.74
N ALA A 922 3.69 24.34 -29.49
CA ALA A 922 2.79 25.43 -29.14
C ALA A 922 2.02 25.16 -27.83
N PHE A 923 1.55 23.91 -27.64
CA PHE A 923 0.90 23.48 -26.40
C PHE A 923 1.85 23.59 -25.19
N ILE A 924 3.10 23.15 -25.34
CA ILE A 924 4.14 23.27 -24.30
C ILE A 924 4.42 24.74 -23.98
N ALA A 925 4.56 25.59 -25.00
CA ALA A 925 4.78 27.02 -24.82
C ALA A 925 3.61 27.71 -24.10
N GLN A 926 2.37 27.30 -24.40
CA GLN A 926 1.18 27.80 -23.72
C GLN A 926 1.07 27.30 -22.27
N GLY A 927 1.46 26.04 -22.00
CA GLY A 927 1.45 25.45 -20.66
C GLY A 927 2.54 25.98 -19.73
N GLY A 928 3.65 26.47 -20.29
CA GLY A 928 4.72 27.14 -19.52
C GLY A 928 5.34 26.26 -18.45
N GLU A 929 5.77 26.89 -17.34
CA GLU A 929 6.41 26.18 -16.22
C GLU A 929 5.48 25.21 -15.50
N ASP A 930 4.18 25.50 -15.38
CA ASP A 930 3.24 24.62 -14.68
C ASP A 930 3.17 23.23 -15.34
N LEU A 931 3.19 23.18 -16.68
CA LEU A 931 3.19 21.93 -17.46
C LEU A 931 4.55 21.23 -17.42
N ARG A 932 5.64 22.00 -17.40
CA ARG A 932 6.99 21.46 -17.23
C ARG A 932 7.15 20.81 -15.86
N HIS A 933 6.73 21.49 -14.79
CA HIS A 933 6.76 20.95 -13.44
C HIS A 933 5.89 19.71 -13.29
N HIS A 934 4.72 19.66 -13.95
CA HIS A 934 3.92 18.44 -14.01
C HIS A 934 4.71 17.28 -14.63
N GLY A 935 5.38 17.52 -15.77
CA GLY A 935 6.22 16.50 -16.41
C GLY A 935 7.41 16.05 -15.54
N ILE A 936 8.07 16.97 -14.84
CA ILE A 936 9.16 16.65 -13.89
C ILE A 936 8.64 15.79 -12.74
N PHE A 937 7.50 16.17 -12.16
CA PHE A 937 6.89 15.47 -11.06
C PHE A 937 6.51 14.03 -11.46
N GLU A 938 5.80 13.87 -12.57
CA GLU A 938 5.35 12.56 -13.05
C GLU A 938 6.50 11.64 -13.49
N ALA A 939 7.58 12.20 -14.06
CA ALA A 939 8.79 11.42 -14.37
C ALA A 939 9.48 10.92 -13.10
N LYS A 940 9.62 11.79 -12.08
CA LYS A 940 10.19 11.40 -10.78
C LYS A 940 9.35 10.35 -10.07
N ARG A 941 8.02 10.51 -10.10
CA ARG A 941 7.08 9.59 -9.45
C ARG A 941 7.08 8.21 -10.11
N ALA A 942 7.28 8.15 -11.42
CA ALA A 942 7.48 6.89 -12.15
C ALA A 942 8.88 6.27 -11.93
N ALA A 943 9.70 6.83 -11.03
CA ALA A 943 11.10 6.43 -10.79
C ALA A 943 11.97 6.44 -12.05
N GLU A 944 11.64 7.29 -13.03
CA GLU A 944 12.37 7.41 -14.29
C GLU A 944 13.57 8.34 -14.13
N LYS A 945 14.62 8.09 -14.93
CA LYS A 945 15.73 9.05 -15.06
C LYS A 945 15.20 10.33 -15.71
N LEU A 946 15.23 11.43 -14.97
CA LEU A 946 14.76 12.72 -15.45
C LEU A 946 15.54 13.15 -16.70
N SER A 947 14.79 13.40 -17.78
CA SER A 947 15.30 13.88 -19.06
C SER A 947 14.24 14.75 -19.74
N GLU A 948 14.67 15.65 -20.63
CA GLU A 948 13.74 16.50 -21.39
C GLU A 948 12.74 15.67 -22.20
N GLU A 949 13.17 14.54 -22.77
CA GLU A 949 12.29 13.64 -23.51
C GLU A 949 11.14 13.12 -22.65
N ARG A 950 11.41 12.69 -21.40
CA ARG A 950 10.36 12.20 -20.50
C ARG A 950 9.44 13.31 -20.00
N ILE A 951 9.96 14.52 -19.78
CA ILE A 951 9.14 15.69 -19.44
C ILE A 951 8.19 16.02 -20.61
N VAL A 952 8.72 16.07 -21.83
CA VAL A 952 7.94 16.35 -23.05
C VAL A 952 6.93 15.24 -23.32
N TYR A 953 7.24 13.98 -23.04
CA TYR A 953 6.26 12.88 -23.16
C TYR A 953 5.04 13.10 -22.25
N ARG A 954 5.21 13.60 -21.02
CA ARG A 954 4.07 13.93 -20.15
C ARG A 954 3.24 15.09 -20.71
N ALA A 955 3.88 16.10 -21.28
CA ALA A 955 3.18 17.16 -22.00
C ALA A 955 2.42 16.65 -23.24
N PHE A 956 2.99 15.68 -23.96
CA PHE A 956 2.35 15.00 -25.09
C PHE A 956 1.06 14.29 -24.67
N LEU A 957 1.07 13.58 -23.54
CA LEU A 957 -0.13 12.92 -23.01
C LEU A 957 -1.25 13.92 -22.73
N GLN A 958 -0.92 15.05 -22.09
CA GLN A 958 -1.90 16.13 -21.83
C GLN A 958 -2.40 16.77 -23.13
N TRP A 959 -1.54 16.99 -24.11
CA TRP A 959 -1.92 17.52 -25.42
C TRP A 959 -2.93 16.62 -26.14
N ILE A 960 -2.70 15.30 -26.16
CA ILE A 960 -3.65 14.34 -26.77
C ILE A 960 -4.98 14.32 -26.02
N ALA A 961 -4.94 14.26 -24.68
CA ALA A 961 -6.15 14.23 -23.86
C ALA A 961 -7.00 15.50 -24.03
N GLU A 962 -6.38 16.68 -24.04
CA GLU A 962 -7.07 17.97 -24.27
C GLU A 962 -7.74 18.01 -25.65
N ARG A 963 -7.09 17.49 -26.70
CA ARG A 963 -7.68 17.44 -28.04
C ARG A 963 -8.91 16.54 -28.11
N GLN A 964 -8.81 15.34 -27.55
CA GLN A 964 -9.94 14.40 -27.56
C GLN A 964 -11.10 14.90 -26.67
N LEU A 965 -10.80 15.57 -25.55
CA LEU A 965 -11.83 16.22 -24.73
C LEU A 965 -12.52 17.38 -25.49
N ALA A 966 -11.75 18.20 -26.21
CA ALA A 966 -12.30 19.26 -27.05
C ALA A 966 -13.22 18.72 -28.14
N GLU A 967 -12.86 17.59 -28.76
CA GLU A 967 -13.69 16.90 -29.73
C GLU A 967 -14.99 16.38 -29.11
N ALA A 968 -14.93 15.77 -27.92
CA ALA A 968 -16.12 15.36 -27.19
C ALA A 968 -17.05 16.53 -26.86
N ALA A 969 -16.48 17.66 -26.41
CA ALA A 969 -17.23 18.89 -26.14
C ALA A 969 -17.85 19.54 -27.40
N SER A 970 -17.34 19.23 -28.59
CA SER A 970 -17.92 19.69 -29.85
C SER A 970 -19.21 18.95 -30.22
N GLN A 971 -19.45 17.75 -29.67
CA GLN A 971 -20.64 16.94 -29.95
C GLN A 971 -21.81 17.23 -29.01
N GLY A 972 -21.55 17.83 -27.84
CA GLY A 972 -22.58 18.16 -26.87
C GLY A 972 -22.02 18.95 -25.69
N ASN A 973 -22.92 19.56 -24.92
CA ASN A 973 -22.55 20.38 -23.77
C ASN A 973 -22.10 19.49 -22.60
N LEU A 974 -20.82 19.52 -22.28
CA LEU A 974 -20.28 18.77 -21.14
C LEU A 974 -20.57 19.49 -19.82
N TYR A 975 -21.03 18.73 -18.83
CA TYR A 975 -21.09 19.11 -17.43
C TYR A 975 -19.93 18.41 -16.70
N ARG A 976 -18.86 19.16 -16.42
CA ARG A 976 -17.66 18.64 -15.73
C ARG A 976 -17.80 18.78 -14.22
N ASP A 977 -16.94 18.09 -13.50
CA ASP A 977 -16.91 18.11 -12.04
C ASP A 977 -15.50 18.41 -11.51
N LEU A 978 -15.44 19.28 -10.50
CA LEU A 978 -14.22 19.72 -9.84
C LEU A 978 -14.19 19.22 -8.39
N ALA A 979 -13.39 18.18 -8.16
CA ALA A 979 -13.02 17.72 -6.83
C ALA A 979 -12.44 18.82 -5.92
N LEU A 980 -12.77 18.74 -4.63
CA LEU A 980 -12.41 19.72 -3.60
C LEU A 980 -10.89 19.89 -3.39
N GLY A 981 -10.09 18.83 -3.56
CA GLY A 981 -8.65 18.85 -3.30
C GLY A 981 -7.88 17.80 -4.11
N SER A 982 -6.57 17.70 -3.84
CA SER A 982 -5.66 16.69 -4.38
C SER A 982 -5.01 15.91 -3.23
N ALA A 983 -4.42 14.75 -3.53
CA ALA A 983 -3.71 13.95 -2.52
C ALA A 983 -2.48 14.65 -1.93
N PHE A 984 -2.10 14.29 -0.70
CA PHE A 984 -0.87 14.78 -0.04
C PHE A 984 0.40 14.59 -0.87
N ASP A 985 0.46 13.48 -1.60
CA ASP A 985 1.59 13.11 -2.43
C ASP A 985 1.35 13.41 -3.92
N GLY A 986 0.34 14.23 -4.24
CA GLY A 986 -0.02 14.60 -5.60
C GLY A 986 0.88 15.68 -6.23
N GLY A 987 0.84 15.77 -7.55
CA GLY A 987 1.60 16.75 -8.33
C GLY A 987 1.23 18.21 -8.01
N GLU A 988 -0.03 18.49 -7.67
CA GLU A 988 -0.46 19.84 -7.27
C GLU A 988 0.30 20.32 -6.03
N ILE A 989 0.44 19.44 -5.03
CA ILE A 989 1.14 19.73 -3.76
C ILE A 989 2.64 19.80 -3.97
N GLY A 990 3.20 18.90 -4.80
CA GLY A 990 4.62 18.86 -5.11
C GLY A 990 5.14 20.13 -5.78
N GLN A 991 4.29 20.88 -6.48
CA GLN A 991 4.67 22.12 -7.16
C GLN A 991 4.71 23.35 -6.24
N ALA A 992 3.78 23.45 -5.30
CA ALA A 992 3.66 24.61 -4.42
C ALA A 992 3.35 24.20 -2.98
N PRO A 993 4.22 23.41 -2.32
CA PRO A 993 3.95 22.82 -1.00
C PRO A 993 3.71 23.87 0.10
N GLU A 994 4.14 25.11 -0.11
CA GLU A 994 3.91 26.27 0.76
C GLU A 994 2.49 26.82 0.76
N ILE A 995 1.70 26.48 -0.24
CA ILE A 995 0.31 26.91 -0.36
C ILE A 995 -0.62 25.99 0.44
N TYR A 996 -0.22 24.73 0.65
CA TYR A 996 -1.04 23.72 1.30
C TYR A 996 -0.68 23.51 2.76
N ALA A 997 -1.69 23.29 3.60
CA ALA A 997 -1.56 23.04 5.03
C ALA A 997 -1.37 21.53 5.29
N GLN A 998 -0.15 21.02 5.16
CA GLN A 998 0.14 19.57 5.18
C GLN A 998 0.01 18.90 6.56
N GLY A 999 -0.13 19.67 7.65
CA GLY A 999 -0.34 19.16 9.01
C GLY A 999 -1.79 18.78 9.32
N VAL A 1000 -2.71 19.01 8.39
CA VAL A 1000 -4.16 18.83 8.54
C VAL A 1000 -4.73 18.21 7.27
N SER A 1001 -5.91 17.59 7.40
CA SER A 1001 -6.71 17.08 6.29
C SER A 1001 -8.06 17.79 6.24
N LEU A 1002 -8.62 17.93 5.05
CA LEU A 1002 -10.05 18.18 4.88
C LEU A 1002 -10.87 17.01 5.41
N GLY A 1003 -12.07 17.33 5.87
CA GLY A 1003 -13.03 16.37 6.38
C GLY A 1003 -14.41 17.00 6.55
N ALA A 1004 -15.26 16.29 7.29
CA ALA A 1004 -16.56 16.76 7.72
C ALA A 1004 -16.74 16.49 9.22
N PRO A 1005 -17.50 17.34 9.94
CA PRO A 1005 -17.86 17.05 11.32
C PRO A 1005 -18.73 15.78 11.43
N PRO A 1006 -18.89 15.21 12.63
CA PRO A 1006 -19.86 14.14 12.87
C PRO A 1006 -21.26 14.46 12.35
N ASP A 1007 -21.91 13.44 11.78
CA ASP A 1007 -23.28 13.48 11.30
C ASP A 1007 -23.98 12.12 11.53
N PRO A 1008 -25.30 11.99 11.25
CA PRO A 1008 -26.02 10.73 11.44
C PRO A 1008 -25.49 9.54 10.63
N PHE A 1009 -24.73 9.77 9.55
CA PHE A 1009 -24.13 8.74 8.70
C PHE A 1009 -22.70 8.39 9.16
N SER A 1010 -21.97 9.32 9.77
CA SER A 1010 -20.66 9.12 10.39
C SER A 1010 -20.53 9.78 11.76
N ARG A 1011 -20.69 8.98 12.82
CA ARG A 1011 -20.56 9.43 14.22
C ARG A 1011 -19.15 9.89 14.61
N ALA A 1012 -18.14 9.55 13.82
CA ALA A 1012 -16.76 9.96 14.06
C ALA A 1012 -16.37 11.23 13.28
N GLY A 1013 -17.26 11.73 12.42
CA GLY A 1013 -16.90 12.65 11.35
C GLY A 1013 -16.15 11.93 10.22
N GLN A 1014 -15.79 12.66 9.18
CA GLN A 1014 -15.10 12.12 8.02
C GLN A 1014 -13.72 12.77 7.88
N VAL A 1015 -12.74 12.00 7.43
CA VAL A 1015 -11.39 12.49 7.10
C VAL A 1015 -11.08 12.06 5.68
N TRP A 1016 -10.98 13.02 4.76
CA TRP A 1016 -10.86 12.73 3.32
C TRP A 1016 -9.41 12.57 2.85
N ASN A 1017 -8.44 12.76 3.74
CA ASN A 1017 -7.01 12.67 3.48
C ASN A 1017 -6.54 13.59 2.33
N LEU A 1018 -7.05 14.82 2.31
CA LEU A 1018 -6.72 15.87 1.34
C LEU A 1018 -6.15 17.08 2.10
N PRO A 1019 -4.90 17.54 1.84
CA PRO A 1019 -4.41 18.78 2.42
C PRO A 1019 -5.19 19.98 1.85
N PRO A 1020 -5.74 20.85 2.70
CA PRO A 1020 -6.39 22.06 2.23
C PRO A 1020 -5.36 23.12 1.82
N CYS A 1021 -5.75 24.00 0.91
CA CYS A 1021 -5.00 25.24 0.67
C CYS A 1021 -5.11 26.17 1.88
N SER A 1022 -4.02 26.79 2.30
CA SER A 1022 -4.06 27.85 3.31
C SER A 1022 -4.73 29.10 2.71
N PRO A 1023 -5.84 29.61 3.29
CA PRO A 1023 -6.48 30.84 2.81
C PRO A 1023 -5.52 32.04 2.89
N LEU A 1024 -4.61 32.02 3.87
CA LEU A 1024 -3.57 33.02 4.04
C LEU A 1024 -2.46 32.92 2.98
N ALA A 1025 -2.08 31.71 2.57
CA ALA A 1025 -1.12 31.53 1.49
C ALA A 1025 -1.73 31.87 0.13
N LEU A 1026 -2.97 31.47 -0.12
CA LEU A 1026 -3.71 31.82 -1.34
C LEU A 1026 -3.82 33.34 -1.53
N ALA A 1027 -4.10 34.08 -0.46
CA ALA A 1027 -4.14 35.54 -0.52
C ALA A 1027 -2.77 36.15 -0.88
N ARG A 1028 -1.66 35.55 -0.43
CA ARG A 1028 -0.29 35.99 -0.78
C ARG A 1028 0.12 35.62 -2.21
N SER A 1029 -0.50 34.60 -2.78
CA SER A 1029 -0.27 34.14 -4.15
C SER A 1029 -1.31 34.67 -5.14
N ASP A 1030 -2.07 35.71 -4.78
CA ASP A 1030 -3.14 36.30 -5.59
C ASP A 1030 -4.17 35.28 -6.11
N PHE A 1031 -4.39 34.21 -5.34
CA PHE A 1031 -5.24 33.06 -5.68
C PHE A 1031 -4.87 32.35 -7.00
N GLN A 1032 -3.67 32.57 -7.53
CA GLN A 1032 -3.24 32.00 -8.82
C GLN A 1032 -3.45 30.48 -8.93
N PRO A 1033 -3.13 29.64 -7.93
CA PRO A 1033 -3.29 28.19 -8.07
C PRO A 1033 -4.75 27.80 -8.26
N LEU A 1034 -5.67 28.42 -7.51
CA LEU A 1034 -7.09 28.15 -7.62
C LEU A 1034 -7.67 28.67 -8.94
N ARG A 1035 -7.20 29.84 -9.42
CA ARG A 1035 -7.57 30.37 -10.74
C ARG A 1035 -7.17 29.41 -11.85
N ALA A 1036 -5.98 28.82 -11.78
CA ALA A 1036 -5.50 27.84 -12.75
C ALA A 1036 -6.38 26.58 -12.76
N VAL A 1037 -6.74 26.06 -11.58
CA VAL A 1037 -7.65 24.92 -11.42
C VAL A 1037 -9.04 25.23 -12.01
N LEU A 1038 -9.62 26.38 -11.70
CA LEU A 1038 -10.93 26.80 -12.25
C LEU A 1038 -10.87 26.93 -13.78
N ALA A 1039 -9.85 27.61 -14.31
CA ALA A 1039 -9.69 27.80 -15.75
C ALA A 1039 -9.52 26.47 -16.50
N ALA A 1040 -8.75 25.51 -15.95
CA ALA A 1040 -8.56 24.19 -16.54
C ALA A 1040 -9.85 23.36 -16.58
N ASN A 1041 -10.69 23.48 -15.54
CA ASN A 1041 -11.92 22.69 -15.43
C ASN A 1041 -13.13 23.32 -16.14
N MET A 1042 -13.13 24.64 -16.34
CA MET A 1042 -14.13 25.31 -17.18
C MET A 1042 -13.80 25.24 -18.67
N ARG A 1043 -12.55 24.93 -19.04
CA ARG A 1043 -12.18 24.69 -20.43
C ARG A 1043 -12.93 23.46 -20.95
N HIS A 1044 -13.51 23.60 -22.14
CA HIS A 1044 -14.34 22.56 -22.79
C HIS A 1044 -15.57 22.12 -21.96
N ALA A 1045 -16.03 22.95 -21.02
CA ALA A 1045 -17.20 22.69 -20.19
C ALA A 1045 -18.29 23.72 -20.48
N ALA A 1046 -19.50 23.25 -20.76
CA ALA A 1046 -20.69 24.11 -20.79
C ALA A 1046 -21.23 24.38 -19.38
N ALA A 1047 -20.94 23.47 -18.44
CA ALA A 1047 -21.23 23.64 -17.03
C ALA A 1047 -20.16 22.96 -16.15
N LEU A 1048 -19.92 23.50 -14.96
CA LEU A 1048 -18.98 22.96 -13.97
C LEU A 1048 -19.68 22.80 -12.61
N ARG A 1049 -19.68 21.57 -12.10
CA ARG A 1049 -19.93 21.27 -10.69
C ARG A 1049 -18.69 21.63 -9.88
N ILE A 1050 -18.87 22.40 -8.81
CA ILE A 1050 -17.85 22.59 -7.78
C ILE A 1050 -18.28 21.76 -6.58
N ASP A 1051 -17.51 20.71 -6.31
CA ASP A 1051 -17.69 19.82 -5.18
C ASP A 1051 -17.49 20.58 -3.86
N HIS A 1052 -18.38 20.38 -2.90
CA HIS A 1052 -18.35 21.00 -1.59
C HIS A 1052 -18.17 22.53 -1.63
N ILE A 1053 -19.08 23.24 -2.30
CA ILE A 1053 -19.00 24.71 -2.50
C ILE A 1053 -18.97 25.47 -1.16
N LEU A 1054 -19.43 24.84 -0.09
CA LEU A 1054 -19.27 25.33 1.29
C LEU A 1054 -17.81 25.72 1.59
N GLY A 1055 -16.85 25.01 0.99
CA GLY A 1055 -15.42 25.28 1.09
C GLY A 1055 -14.99 26.67 0.64
N PHE A 1056 -15.83 27.43 -0.08
CA PHE A 1056 -15.57 28.83 -0.41
C PHE A 1056 -15.81 29.77 0.78
N MET A 1057 -16.68 29.37 1.71
CA MET A 1057 -16.96 30.11 2.93
C MET A 1057 -16.10 29.58 4.08
N ARG A 1058 -16.08 28.26 4.27
CA ARG A 1058 -15.31 27.60 5.32
C ARG A 1058 -15.07 26.14 5.01
N GLN A 1059 -13.97 25.59 5.49
CA GLN A 1059 -13.64 24.18 5.35
C GLN A 1059 -13.40 23.57 6.73
N PHE A 1060 -13.84 22.33 6.92
CA PHE A 1060 -13.60 21.62 8.17
C PHE A 1060 -12.24 20.90 8.11
N TRP A 1061 -11.30 21.35 8.93
CA TRP A 1061 -9.92 20.89 8.95
C TRP A 1061 -9.68 20.01 10.17
N VAL A 1062 -9.18 18.81 9.94
CA VAL A 1062 -8.88 17.81 10.95
C VAL A 1062 -7.37 17.68 11.09
N PRO A 1063 -6.78 17.81 12.31
CA PRO A 1063 -5.37 17.51 12.54
C PRO A 1063 -4.99 16.12 12.00
N ARG A 1064 -3.85 16.02 11.32
CA ARG A 1064 -3.46 14.77 10.68
C ARG A 1064 -3.27 13.66 11.72
N GLY A 1065 -3.92 12.51 11.48
CA GLY A 1065 -3.93 11.36 12.40
C GLY A 1065 -5.00 11.43 13.50
N ALA A 1066 -5.79 12.51 13.56
CA ALA A 1066 -6.94 12.61 14.47
C ALA A 1066 -8.25 12.13 13.80
N GLU A 1067 -9.22 11.75 14.62
CA GLU A 1067 -10.60 11.50 14.17
C GLU A 1067 -11.29 12.79 13.74
N GLY A 1068 -12.29 12.68 12.85
CA GLY A 1068 -13.03 13.83 12.30
C GLY A 1068 -13.59 14.77 13.38
N ARG A 1069 -14.11 14.23 14.48
CA ARG A 1069 -14.65 15.01 15.62
C ARG A 1069 -13.69 16.05 16.22
N PHE A 1070 -12.38 15.92 16.01
CA PHE A 1070 -11.37 16.84 16.53
C PHE A 1070 -11.02 17.99 15.57
N GLY A 1071 -11.74 18.12 14.46
CA GLY A 1071 -11.55 19.20 13.51
C GLY A 1071 -12.13 20.55 13.95
N ALA A 1072 -11.89 21.56 13.11
CA ALA A 1072 -12.45 22.90 13.25
C ALA A 1072 -12.71 23.53 11.87
N TYR A 1073 -13.69 24.43 11.79
CA TYR A 1073 -13.90 25.22 10.58
C TYR A 1073 -12.83 26.31 10.44
N VAL A 1074 -12.28 26.43 9.24
CA VAL A 1074 -11.35 27.50 8.83
C VAL A 1074 -12.00 28.32 7.73
N ASN A 1075 -12.09 29.63 7.92
CA ASN A 1075 -12.79 30.56 7.03
C ASN A 1075 -12.00 30.87 5.75
N PHE A 1076 -12.73 30.99 4.65
CA PHE A 1076 -12.25 31.37 3.33
C PHE A 1076 -12.93 32.65 2.83
N PRO A 1077 -12.28 33.44 1.95
CA PRO A 1077 -12.82 34.71 1.48
C PRO A 1077 -13.89 34.49 0.38
N LEU A 1078 -15.10 34.14 0.81
CA LEU A 1078 -16.24 33.78 -0.04
C LEU A 1078 -16.46 34.73 -1.23
N ASP A 1079 -16.53 36.03 -0.97
CA ASP A 1079 -16.85 37.02 -2.01
C ASP A 1079 -15.74 37.10 -3.08
N ALA A 1080 -14.47 36.91 -2.70
CA ALA A 1080 -13.36 36.86 -3.64
C ALA A 1080 -13.41 35.58 -4.48
N LEU A 1081 -13.69 34.43 -3.87
CA LEU A 1081 -13.79 33.15 -4.56
C LEU A 1081 -14.96 33.12 -5.55
N ILE A 1082 -16.14 33.63 -5.16
CA ILE A 1082 -17.28 33.82 -6.08
C ILE A 1082 -16.89 34.76 -7.23
N ALA A 1083 -16.21 35.87 -6.94
CA ALA A 1083 -15.81 36.84 -7.95
C ALA A 1083 -14.84 36.24 -8.99
N LEU A 1084 -13.86 35.44 -8.54
CA LEU A 1084 -12.93 34.72 -9.41
C LEU A 1084 -13.64 33.67 -10.27
N THR A 1085 -14.52 32.87 -9.67
CA THR A 1085 -15.36 31.90 -10.37
C THR A 1085 -16.22 32.58 -11.43
N ALA A 1086 -16.86 33.72 -11.13
CA ALA A 1086 -17.65 34.48 -12.09
C ALA A 1086 -16.83 35.02 -13.27
N ILE A 1087 -15.58 35.44 -13.03
CA ILE A 1087 -14.67 35.88 -14.09
C ILE A 1087 -14.35 34.72 -15.05
N GLU A 1088 -13.94 33.56 -14.53
CA GLU A 1088 -13.59 32.41 -15.36
C GLU A 1088 -14.82 31.81 -16.05
N SER A 1089 -15.94 31.71 -15.34
CA SER A 1089 -17.23 31.25 -15.86
C SER A 1089 -17.68 32.08 -17.07
N ARG A 1090 -17.62 33.42 -16.96
CA ARG A 1090 -17.95 34.33 -18.06
C ARG A 1090 -16.86 34.44 -19.13
N ARG A 1091 -15.65 33.95 -18.87
CA ARG A 1091 -14.58 33.86 -19.88
C ARG A 1091 -14.79 32.62 -20.76
N GLN A 1092 -15.26 31.53 -20.17
CA GLN A 1092 -15.46 30.24 -20.84
C GLN A 1092 -16.91 29.98 -21.29
N ASN A 1093 -17.85 30.87 -20.96
CA ASN A 1093 -19.30 30.64 -21.12
C ASN A 1093 -19.76 29.35 -20.42
N CYS A 1094 -19.28 29.15 -19.19
CA CYS A 1094 -19.49 27.93 -18.42
C CYS A 1094 -20.43 28.21 -17.25
N MET A 1095 -21.59 27.57 -17.20
CA MET A 1095 -22.50 27.66 -16.04
C MET A 1095 -21.89 26.99 -14.82
N VAL A 1096 -22.22 27.46 -13.60
CA VAL A 1096 -21.66 26.89 -12.37
C VAL A 1096 -22.77 26.31 -11.51
N VAL A 1097 -22.54 25.09 -11.02
CA VAL A 1097 -23.37 24.41 -10.03
C VAL A 1097 -22.52 24.18 -8.79
N GLY A 1098 -22.92 24.74 -7.66
CA GLY A 1098 -22.26 24.50 -6.38
C GLY A 1098 -22.96 23.36 -5.65
N GLU A 1099 -22.22 22.31 -5.31
CA GLU A 1099 -22.76 21.28 -4.43
C GLU A 1099 -22.84 21.82 -3.00
N ASP A 1100 -24.08 22.07 -2.55
CA ASP A 1100 -24.42 22.68 -1.27
C ASP A 1100 -25.24 21.73 -0.36
N LEU A 1101 -24.73 20.51 -0.17
CA LEU A 1101 -25.28 19.51 0.75
C LEU A 1101 -24.59 19.58 2.13
N GLY A 1102 -25.21 18.94 3.12
CA GLY A 1102 -24.76 18.96 4.52
C GLY A 1102 -25.23 20.19 5.29
N THR A 1103 -24.47 20.60 6.31
CA THR A 1103 -24.82 21.71 7.22
C THR A 1103 -24.47 23.07 6.62
N ILE A 1104 -25.38 23.61 5.82
CA ILE A 1104 -25.19 24.86 5.10
C ILE A 1104 -25.45 26.09 5.99
N PRO A 1105 -24.49 27.04 6.10
CA PRO A 1105 -24.70 28.30 6.82
C PRO A 1105 -25.81 29.18 6.22
N ASP A 1106 -26.50 29.90 7.10
CA ASP A 1106 -27.53 30.86 6.71
C ASP A 1106 -27.00 31.89 5.70
N GLY A 1107 -27.78 32.12 4.64
CA GLY A 1107 -27.48 33.10 3.61
C GLY A 1107 -26.48 32.66 2.53
N LEU A 1108 -25.76 31.54 2.68
CA LEU A 1108 -24.85 31.04 1.64
C LEU A 1108 -25.58 30.78 0.32
N ARG A 1109 -26.70 30.05 0.37
CA ARG A 1109 -27.55 29.75 -0.79
C ARG A 1109 -28.04 31.02 -1.50
N ASN A 1110 -28.41 32.06 -0.74
CA ASN A 1110 -28.85 33.34 -1.31
C ASN A 1110 -27.70 34.07 -2.02
N LYS A 1111 -26.48 34.03 -1.47
CA LYS A 1111 -25.28 34.58 -2.11
C LYS A 1111 -24.94 33.84 -3.40
N LEU A 1112 -24.98 32.51 -3.40
CA LEU A 1112 -24.73 31.68 -4.58
C LEU A 1112 -25.75 31.98 -5.69
N ALA A 1113 -27.04 32.00 -5.36
CA ALA A 1113 -28.11 32.34 -6.30
C ALA A 1113 -27.96 33.76 -6.86
N GLY A 1114 -27.60 34.75 -6.02
CA GLY A 1114 -27.34 36.12 -6.45
C GLY A 1114 -26.14 36.27 -7.40
N ALA A 1115 -25.23 35.30 -7.40
CA ALA A 1115 -24.09 35.20 -8.30
C ALA A 1115 -24.34 34.28 -9.51
N ASP A 1116 -25.59 33.87 -9.76
CA ASP A 1116 -26.00 32.91 -10.79
C ASP A 1116 -25.27 31.54 -10.68
N ILE A 1117 -24.97 31.09 -9.45
CA ILE A 1117 -24.47 29.74 -9.16
C ILE A 1117 -25.67 28.90 -8.73
N LEU A 1118 -25.94 27.83 -9.47
CA LEU A 1118 -27.06 26.93 -9.17
C LEU A 1118 -26.73 26.09 -7.92
N SER A 1119 -27.72 25.91 -7.06
CA SER A 1119 -27.66 24.94 -5.96
C SER A 1119 -27.81 23.50 -6.47
N TYR A 1120 -27.41 22.51 -5.69
CA TYR A 1120 -27.54 21.08 -5.97
C TYR A 1120 -28.56 20.45 -5.02
N ARG A 1121 -29.66 19.91 -5.57
CA ARG A 1121 -30.80 19.35 -4.82
C ARG A 1121 -30.97 17.87 -5.13
N VAL A 1122 -30.87 17.03 -4.10
CA VAL A 1122 -30.92 15.57 -4.23
C VAL A 1122 -32.15 15.06 -3.51
N LEU A 1123 -33.07 14.40 -4.23
CA LEU A 1123 -34.38 13.96 -3.72
C LEU A 1123 -34.28 13.28 -2.33
N TRP A 1124 -33.27 12.42 -2.13
CA TRP A 1124 -33.07 11.69 -0.88
C TRP A 1124 -32.95 12.59 0.37
N PHE A 1125 -32.43 13.80 0.21
CA PHE A 1125 -32.21 14.76 1.28
C PHE A 1125 -33.31 15.82 1.39
N GLU A 1126 -34.19 15.94 0.38
CA GLU A 1126 -35.26 16.94 0.37
C GLU A 1126 -36.47 16.43 1.16
N ARG A 1127 -36.45 16.72 2.47
CA ARG A 1127 -37.44 16.23 3.44
C ARG A 1127 -38.21 17.36 4.13
N ARG A 1128 -39.45 17.06 4.54
CA ARG A 1128 -40.28 17.89 5.43
C ARG A 1128 -40.77 17.02 6.58
N GLY A 1129 -40.01 16.98 7.67
CA GLY A 1129 -40.20 15.96 8.69
C GLY A 1129 -39.83 14.59 8.13
N GLU A 1130 -40.72 13.60 8.27
CA GLU A 1130 -40.52 12.24 7.74
C GLU A 1130 -40.90 12.11 6.24
N ASP A 1131 -41.68 13.07 5.71
CA ASP A 1131 -42.13 13.08 4.32
C ASP A 1131 -41.11 13.71 3.36
N PHE A 1132 -41.24 13.41 2.06
CA PHE A 1132 -40.50 14.13 1.02
C PHE A 1132 -41.03 15.54 0.82
N ALA A 1133 -40.14 16.50 0.61
CA ALA A 1133 -40.50 17.89 0.35
C ALA A 1133 -41.38 17.98 -0.91
N PRO A 1134 -42.51 18.71 -0.87
CA PRO A 1134 -43.33 18.96 -2.04
C PRO A 1134 -42.52 19.60 -3.19
N ARG A 1135 -42.82 19.22 -4.44
CA ARG A 1135 -42.09 19.70 -5.62
C ARG A 1135 -41.99 21.23 -5.74
N GLN A 1136 -42.95 21.99 -5.20
CA GLN A 1136 -42.94 23.46 -5.20
C GLN A 1136 -41.94 24.08 -4.21
N ASP A 1137 -41.44 23.32 -3.25
CA ASP A 1137 -40.50 23.79 -2.22
C ASP A 1137 -39.05 23.77 -2.75
N TYR A 1138 -38.81 23.11 -3.89
CA TYR A 1138 -37.52 23.11 -4.57
C TYR A 1138 -37.23 24.51 -5.13
N PRO A 1139 -35.99 25.02 -5.03
CA PRO A 1139 -35.62 26.32 -5.59
C PRO A 1139 -35.53 26.28 -7.13
N ASP A 1140 -35.77 27.43 -7.76
CA ASP A 1140 -35.63 27.62 -9.20
C ASP A 1140 -34.15 27.59 -9.64
N MET A 1141 -33.28 28.37 -8.98
CA MET A 1141 -31.83 28.45 -9.24
C MET A 1141 -31.09 27.23 -8.67
N ALA A 1142 -31.46 26.05 -9.15
CA ALA A 1142 -30.88 24.79 -8.78
C ALA A 1142 -30.87 23.76 -9.91
N LEU A 1143 -30.00 22.79 -9.74
CA LEU A 1143 -29.97 21.51 -10.40
C LEU A 1143 -30.59 20.47 -9.44
N ALA A 1144 -31.58 19.72 -9.92
CA ALA A 1144 -32.21 18.64 -9.16
C ALA A 1144 -31.90 17.25 -9.73
N CYS A 1145 -31.73 16.25 -8.86
CA CYS A 1145 -31.57 14.86 -9.26
C CYS A 1145 -32.18 13.92 -8.19
N LEU A 1146 -32.36 12.64 -8.53
CA LEU A 1146 -32.83 11.64 -7.57
C LEU A 1146 -31.71 11.30 -6.57
N ALA A 1147 -30.56 10.90 -7.12
CA ALA A 1147 -29.38 10.46 -6.39
C ALA A 1147 -28.11 11.13 -6.95
N SER A 1148 -27.04 11.14 -6.16
CA SER A 1148 -25.67 11.34 -6.62
C SER A 1148 -24.93 10.00 -6.71
N HIS A 1149 -23.67 10.02 -7.15
CA HIS A 1149 -22.82 8.84 -7.22
C HIS A 1149 -22.43 8.24 -5.85
N ASP A 1150 -22.61 9.01 -4.78
CA ASP A 1150 -22.38 8.59 -3.38
C ASP A 1150 -23.61 7.92 -2.75
N LEU A 1151 -24.71 7.85 -3.48
CA LEU A 1151 -25.99 7.34 -3.00
C LEU A 1151 -26.39 6.11 -3.81
N PRO A 1152 -27.20 5.21 -3.23
CA PRO A 1152 -27.73 4.08 -3.96
C PRO A 1152 -28.49 4.52 -5.21
N THR A 1153 -28.43 3.69 -6.25
CA THR A 1153 -29.34 3.79 -7.40
C THR A 1153 -30.79 3.69 -6.94
N PHE A 1154 -31.75 4.15 -7.73
CA PHE A 1154 -33.17 4.10 -7.35
C PHE A 1154 -33.60 2.66 -7.01
N ARG A 1155 -33.19 1.70 -7.84
CA ARG A 1155 -33.46 0.27 -7.61
C ARG A 1155 -32.73 -0.25 -6.38
N GLY A 1156 -31.43 0.04 -6.25
CA GLY A 1156 -30.64 -0.35 -5.07
C GLY A 1156 -31.24 0.20 -3.78
N TRP A 1157 -31.74 1.42 -3.80
CA TRP A 1157 -32.42 2.05 -2.66
C TRP A 1157 -33.73 1.35 -2.33
N ARG A 1158 -34.59 1.06 -3.32
CA ARG A 1158 -35.85 0.32 -3.09
C ARG A 1158 -35.62 -1.07 -2.51
N GLU A 1159 -34.56 -1.75 -2.97
CA GLU A 1159 -34.19 -3.09 -2.52
C GLU A 1159 -33.33 -3.09 -1.24
N ALA A 1160 -33.02 -1.93 -0.68
CA ALA A 1160 -32.11 -1.74 0.47
C ALA A 1160 -30.74 -2.41 0.25
N ARG A 1161 -30.24 -2.35 -0.99
CA ARG A 1161 -28.96 -2.91 -1.41
C ARG A 1161 -27.78 -2.23 -0.73
N ASP A 1162 -27.83 -0.90 -0.54
CA ASP A 1162 -26.86 -0.12 0.22
C ASP A 1162 -26.69 -0.68 1.65
N VAL A 1163 -27.80 -0.91 2.34
CA VAL A 1163 -27.82 -1.50 3.69
C VAL A 1163 -27.24 -2.92 3.69
N ALA A 1164 -27.52 -3.70 2.64
CA ALA A 1164 -26.97 -5.05 2.51
C ALA A 1164 -25.45 -5.05 2.26
N ILE A 1165 -24.93 -4.11 1.46
CA ILE A 1165 -23.50 -3.94 1.22
C ILE A 1165 -22.82 -3.52 2.52
N GLU A 1166 -23.29 -2.44 3.16
CA GLU A 1166 -22.73 -1.94 4.42
C GLU A 1166 -22.72 -3.00 5.54
N GLN A 1167 -23.79 -3.80 5.64
CA GLN A 1167 -23.84 -4.93 6.57
C GLN A 1167 -22.84 -6.04 6.18
N GLY A 1168 -22.72 -6.33 4.89
CA GLY A 1168 -21.83 -7.37 4.36
C GLY A 1168 -20.35 -7.08 4.58
N ILE A 1169 -19.98 -5.79 4.59
CA ILE A 1169 -18.60 -5.33 4.83
C ILE A 1169 -18.37 -4.91 6.30
N GLY A 1170 -19.37 -5.03 7.16
CA GLY A 1170 -19.24 -4.81 8.60
C GLY A 1170 -19.29 -3.35 9.06
N LEU A 1171 -19.73 -2.41 8.22
CA LEU A 1171 -19.93 -1.00 8.62
C LEU A 1171 -21.10 -0.83 9.60
N ILE A 1172 -22.14 -1.66 9.46
CA ILE A 1172 -23.31 -1.66 10.34
C ILE A 1172 -23.61 -3.09 10.83
N ASP A 1173 -24.10 -3.19 12.06
CA ASP A 1173 -24.52 -4.47 12.63
C ASP A 1173 -25.91 -4.92 12.11
N ALA A 1174 -26.28 -6.16 12.41
CA ALA A 1174 -27.54 -6.73 11.98
C ALA A 1174 -28.78 -6.01 12.56
N ALA A 1175 -28.67 -5.40 13.74
CA ALA A 1175 -29.76 -4.69 14.39
C ALA A 1175 -30.01 -3.33 13.73
N GLU A 1176 -28.95 -2.60 13.42
CA GLU A 1176 -29.00 -1.35 12.65
C GLU A 1176 -29.46 -1.59 11.23
N ALA A 1177 -28.96 -2.63 10.57
CA ALA A 1177 -29.45 -3.03 9.24
C ALA A 1177 -30.96 -3.38 9.26
N GLY A 1178 -31.43 -4.03 10.32
CA GLY A 1178 -32.86 -4.27 10.54
C GLY A 1178 -33.67 -2.99 10.66
N ARG A 1179 -33.22 -2.04 11.50
CA ARG A 1179 -33.84 -0.71 11.67
C ARG A 1179 -33.88 0.08 10.37
N ARG A 1180 -32.76 0.15 9.64
CA ARG A 1180 -32.67 0.86 8.36
C ARG A 1180 -33.58 0.25 7.28
N ARG A 1181 -33.69 -1.07 7.19
CA ARG A 1181 -34.65 -1.72 6.27
C ARG A 1181 -36.10 -1.39 6.61
N GLN A 1182 -36.45 -1.35 7.90
CA GLN A 1182 -37.80 -0.96 8.34
C GLN A 1182 -38.08 0.51 8.02
N SER A 1183 -37.13 1.41 8.31
CA SER A 1183 -37.22 2.83 7.97
C SER A 1183 -37.33 3.03 6.45
N ARG A 1184 -36.56 2.28 5.66
CA ARG A 1184 -36.63 2.30 4.18
C ARG A 1184 -38.02 1.97 3.64
N GLN A 1185 -38.73 1.00 4.23
CA GLN A 1185 -40.12 0.68 3.83
C GLN A 1185 -41.07 1.86 4.02
N HIS A 1186 -40.91 2.59 5.13
CA HIS A 1186 -41.69 3.80 5.38
C HIS A 1186 -41.35 4.90 4.37
N GLU A 1187 -40.07 5.15 4.13
CA GLU A 1187 -39.64 6.14 3.13
C GLU A 1187 -40.15 5.82 1.71
N ILE A 1188 -40.14 4.55 1.31
CA ILE A 1188 -40.71 4.10 0.02
C ILE A 1188 -42.20 4.47 -0.05
N ALA A 1189 -42.97 4.21 1.02
CA ALA A 1189 -44.39 4.55 1.07
C ALA A 1189 -44.64 6.06 0.99
N CYS A 1190 -43.82 6.88 1.65
CA CYS A 1190 -43.88 8.34 1.56
C CYS A 1190 -43.58 8.83 0.14
N LEU A 1191 -42.58 8.26 -0.54
CA LEU A 1191 -42.27 8.63 -1.93
C LEU A 1191 -43.37 8.21 -2.91
N ASP A 1192 -43.91 7.00 -2.76
CA ASP A 1192 -45.04 6.50 -3.55
C ASP A 1192 -46.26 7.42 -3.41
N ALA A 1193 -46.55 7.87 -2.17
CA ALA A 1193 -47.60 8.85 -1.91
C ALA A 1193 -47.31 10.22 -2.56
N ALA A 1194 -46.08 10.74 -2.43
CA ALA A 1194 -45.68 12.03 -3.00
C ALA A 1194 -45.71 12.06 -4.54
N THR A 1195 -45.43 10.92 -5.17
CA THR A 1195 -45.48 10.74 -6.63
C THR A 1195 -46.88 10.40 -7.16
N GLY A 1196 -47.84 10.11 -6.28
CA GLY A 1196 -49.21 9.72 -6.65
C GLY A 1196 -49.34 8.29 -7.20
N ALA A 1197 -48.33 7.45 -6.98
CA ALA A 1197 -48.28 6.06 -7.43
C ALA A 1197 -48.61 5.12 -6.25
N ALA A 1198 -49.80 4.51 -6.23
CA ALA A 1198 -50.17 3.58 -5.16
C ALA A 1198 -49.59 2.17 -5.42
N ALA A 1199 -48.58 1.77 -4.64
CA ALA A 1199 -47.88 0.48 -4.74
C ALA A 1199 -47.46 0.08 -6.18
N PRO A 1200 -46.75 0.97 -6.91
CA PRO A 1200 -46.34 0.73 -8.28
C PRO A 1200 -45.36 -0.45 -8.38
N ALA A 1201 -45.38 -1.13 -9.53
CA ALA A 1201 -44.25 -1.97 -9.94
C ALA A 1201 -42.96 -1.12 -10.00
N LEU A 1202 -41.80 -1.73 -9.76
CA LEU A 1202 -40.53 -1.03 -9.62
C LEU A 1202 -40.23 -0.08 -10.78
N GLU A 1203 -40.43 -0.52 -12.02
CA GLU A 1203 -40.21 0.31 -13.22
C GLU A 1203 -41.14 1.53 -13.25
N ALA A 1204 -42.44 1.32 -12.98
CA ALA A 1204 -43.42 2.41 -12.94
C ALA A 1204 -43.12 3.41 -11.81
N ALA A 1205 -42.60 2.92 -10.68
CA ALA A 1205 -42.18 3.76 -9.57
C ALA A 1205 -40.97 4.61 -9.92
N SER A 1206 -40.00 4.06 -10.65
CA SER A 1206 -38.85 4.79 -11.14
C SER A 1206 -39.27 5.92 -12.08
N VAL A 1207 -40.17 5.62 -13.03
CA VAL A 1207 -40.74 6.64 -13.94
C VAL A 1207 -41.45 7.75 -13.16
N ALA A 1208 -42.25 7.40 -12.14
CA ALA A 1208 -42.97 8.37 -11.33
C ALA A 1208 -42.03 9.25 -10.49
N ALA A 1209 -40.99 8.68 -9.88
CA ALA A 1209 -39.98 9.42 -9.12
C ALA A 1209 -39.19 10.40 -10.01
N HIS A 1210 -38.78 9.96 -11.22
CA HIS A 1210 -38.17 10.85 -12.20
C HIS A 1210 -39.12 11.95 -12.67
N GLY A 1211 -40.40 11.64 -12.91
CA GLY A 1211 -41.42 12.62 -13.23
C GLY A 1211 -41.64 13.65 -12.13
N PHE A 1212 -41.59 13.23 -10.86
CA PHE A 1212 -41.71 14.13 -9.70
C PHE A 1212 -40.57 15.15 -9.67
N VAL A 1213 -39.31 14.71 -9.79
CA VAL A 1213 -38.15 15.60 -9.83
C VAL A 1213 -38.16 16.46 -11.10
N ALA A 1214 -38.59 15.91 -12.24
CA ALA A 1214 -38.73 16.65 -13.49
C ALA A 1214 -39.73 17.81 -13.36
N ALA A 1215 -40.81 17.63 -12.60
CA ALA A 1215 -41.85 18.63 -12.41
C ALA A 1215 -41.48 19.76 -11.42
N THR A 1216 -40.36 19.66 -10.71
CA THR A 1216 -39.85 20.75 -9.83
C THR A 1216 -39.56 22.04 -10.62
N PRO A 1217 -39.58 23.22 -9.99
CA PRO A 1217 -39.22 24.48 -10.64
C PRO A 1217 -37.71 24.59 -10.93
N SER A 1218 -36.86 23.69 -10.42
CA SER A 1218 -35.41 23.74 -10.63
C SER A 1218 -35.05 23.74 -12.12
N ARG A 1219 -34.18 24.67 -12.51
CA ARG A 1219 -33.81 24.95 -13.91
C ARG A 1219 -33.18 23.77 -14.64
N VAL A 1220 -32.40 22.97 -13.94
CA VAL A 1220 -31.70 21.81 -14.51
C VAL A 1220 -32.12 20.55 -13.77
N MET A 1221 -32.33 19.46 -14.51
CA MET A 1221 -32.42 18.13 -13.93
C MET A 1221 -31.33 17.24 -14.53
N LEU A 1222 -30.62 16.47 -13.71
CA LEU A 1222 -29.75 15.41 -14.20
C LEU A 1222 -30.34 14.04 -13.85
N ILE A 1223 -30.41 13.18 -14.85
CA ILE A 1223 -30.81 11.77 -14.71
C ILE A 1223 -29.54 10.94 -14.59
N GLN A 1224 -29.40 10.16 -13.52
CA GLN A 1224 -28.29 9.21 -13.42
C GLN A 1224 -28.50 8.09 -14.43
N VAL A 1225 -27.50 7.80 -15.25
CA VAL A 1225 -27.62 6.74 -16.25
C VAL A 1225 -27.78 5.35 -15.64
N ASP A 1226 -27.31 5.16 -14.41
CA ASP A 1226 -27.50 3.97 -13.61
C ASP A 1226 -28.98 3.60 -13.47
N ASP A 1227 -29.85 4.61 -13.29
CA ASP A 1227 -31.29 4.42 -13.19
C ASP A 1227 -31.92 4.08 -14.55
N LEU A 1228 -31.39 4.64 -15.65
CA LEU A 1228 -31.81 4.29 -17.02
C LEU A 1228 -31.42 2.85 -17.40
N ALA A 1229 -30.24 2.42 -16.95
CA ALA A 1229 -29.73 1.07 -17.12
C ALA A 1229 -30.31 0.07 -16.10
N ASN A 1230 -31.14 0.54 -15.16
CA ASN A 1230 -31.74 -0.25 -14.08
C ASN A 1230 -30.72 -0.99 -13.19
N GLU A 1231 -29.61 -0.32 -12.92
CA GLU A 1231 -28.50 -0.84 -12.10
C GLU A 1231 -28.92 -0.95 -10.63
N VAL A 1232 -28.37 -1.95 -9.95
CA VAL A 1232 -28.71 -2.25 -8.54
C VAL A 1232 -27.61 -1.79 -7.58
N ASP A 1233 -26.35 -2.03 -7.97
CA ASP A 1233 -25.19 -1.73 -7.12
C ASP A 1233 -24.75 -0.27 -7.29
N PRO A 1234 -24.39 0.43 -6.20
CA PRO A 1234 -23.91 1.81 -6.26
C PRO A 1234 -22.52 1.90 -6.92
N LEU A 1235 -22.17 3.09 -7.42
CA LEU A 1235 -20.82 3.39 -7.93
C LEU A 1235 -19.79 3.59 -6.82
N ASN A 1236 -20.23 4.14 -5.70
CA ASN A 1236 -19.42 4.42 -4.52
C ASN A 1236 -20.24 4.19 -3.24
N VAL A 1237 -19.58 3.73 -2.18
CA VAL A 1237 -20.12 3.68 -0.82
C VAL A 1237 -19.25 4.59 0.06
N PRO A 1238 -19.72 5.78 0.46
CA PRO A 1238 -18.94 6.70 1.27
C PRO A 1238 -18.45 6.05 2.58
N GLY A 1239 -17.24 6.43 3.01
CA GLY A 1239 -16.61 5.86 4.21
C GLY A 1239 -15.96 4.50 4.02
N THR A 1240 -15.88 4.00 2.78
CA THR A 1240 -15.13 2.79 2.41
C THR A 1240 -13.97 3.12 1.49
N ASP A 1241 -12.88 2.35 1.57
CA ASP A 1241 -11.75 2.35 0.65
C ASP A 1241 -11.67 1.01 -0.08
N GLN A 1242 -10.98 0.02 0.49
CA GLN A 1242 -10.79 -1.31 -0.11
C GLN A 1242 -11.92 -2.28 0.22
N GLU A 1243 -12.79 -1.93 1.18
CA GLU A 1243 -13.91 -2.77 1.62
C GLU A 1243 -14.99 -2.92 0.53
N ASN A 1244 -15.08 -1.97 -0.41
CA ASN A 1244 -16.02 -1.98 -1.53
C ASN A 1244 -15.28 -1.61 -2.83
N PRO A 1245 -15.62 -2.19 -4.00
CA PRO A 1245 -15.01 -1.84 -5.29
C PRO A 1245 -15.46 -0.47 -5.81
N ASN A 1246 -15.25 0.58 -5.03
CA ASN A 1246 -15.59 1.96 -5.36
C ASN A 1246 -14.92 2.38 -6.67
N TRP A 1247 -15.63 3.18 -7.46
CA TRP A 1247 -15.12 3.77 -8.70
C TRP A 1247 -14.74 2.77 -9.80
N ARG A 1248 -15.26 1.54 -9.73
CA ARG A 1248 -14.92 0.46 -10.66
C ARG A 1248 -16.10 -0.14 -11.40
N ARG A 1249 -17.33 -0.07 -10.87
CA ARG A 1249 -18.51 -0.66 -11.52
C ARG A 1249 -18.71 -0.09 -12.92
N ARG A 1250 -18.85 -0.98 -13.92
CA ARG A 1250 -19.20 -0.61 -15.30
C ARG A 1250 -20.68 -0.87 -15.54
N LEU A 1251 -21.27 -0.12 -16.46
CA LEU A 1251 -22.65 -0.35 -16.89
C LEU A 1251 -22.83 -1.73 -17.51
N SER A 1252 -23.99 -2.31 -17.25
CA SER A 1252 -24.44 -3.57 -17.83
C SER A 1252 -24.77 -3.45 -19.33
N VAL A 1253 -25.02 -2.23 -19.81
CA VAL A 1253 -25.38 -1.90 -21.19
C VAL A 1253 -24.41 -0.89 -21.81
N GLU A 1254 -24.25 -0.95 -23.13
CA GLU A 1254 -23.49 0.05 -23.91
C GLU A 1254 -24.25 1.37 -24.01
N VAL A 1255 -23.51 2.48 -24.17
CA VAL A 1255 -24.04 3.84 -24.15
C VAL A 1255 -25.11 4.06 -25.24
N GLU A 1256 -24.93 3.49 -26.43
CA GLU A 1256 -25.88 3.57 -27.55
C GLU A 1256 -27.20 2.83 -27.27
N SER A 1257 -27.14 1.75 -26.50
CA SER A 1257 -28.28 0.88 -26.20
C SER A 1257 -29.04 1.32 -24.95
N MET A 1258 -28.34 1.96 -24.01
CA MET A 1258 -28.85 2.39 -22.71
C MET A 1258 -30.15 3.22 -22.82
N VAL A 1259 -30.17 4.23 -23.69
CA VAL A 1259 -31.34 5.12 -23.85
C VAL A 1259 -32.51 4.48 -24.60
N ARG A 1260 -32.31 3.27 -25.15
CA ARG A 1260 -33.31 2.55 -25.96
C ARG A 1260 -34.02 1.44 -25.17
N THR A 1261 -33.67 1.22 -23.91
CA THR A 1261 -34.39 0.26 -23.07
C THR A 1261 -35.82 0.74 -22.81
N PRO A 1262 -36.79 -0.16 -22.57
CA PRO A 1262 -38.17 0.24 -22.27
C PRO A 1262 -38.28 1.17 -21.06
N LEU A 1263 -37.52 0.89 -20.00
CA LEU A 1263 -37.49 1.74 -18.79
C LEU A 1263 -36.88 3.11 -19.09
N ALA A 1264 -35.73 3.16 -19.75
CA ALA A 1264 -35.07 4.42 -20.09
C ALA A 1264 -35.96 5.31 -20.97
N THR A 1265 -36.61 4.71 -21.98
CA THR A 1265 -37.54 5.43 -22.86
C THR A 1265 -38.70 6.01 -22.06
N ALA A 1266 -39.32 5.22 -21.17
CA ALA A 1266 -40.42 5.68 -20.33
C ALA A 1266 -40.01 6.82 -19.36
N ILE A 1267 -38.82 6.73 -18.76
CA ILE A 1267 -38.27 7.79 -17.90
C ILE A 1267 -38.04 9.07 -18.72
N ILE A 1268 -37.36 8.97 -19.86
CA ILE A 1268 -37.04 10.11 -20.73
C ILE A 1268 -38.31 10.79 -21.25
N ASP A 1269 -39.29 10.01 -21.72
CA ASP A 1269 -40.55 10.55 -22.23
C ASP A 1269 -41.35 11.27 -21.13
N GLN A 1270 -41.37 10.70 -19.92
CA GLN A 1270 -42.02 11.35 -18.77
C GLN A 1270 -41.29 12.63 -18.37
N VAL A 1271 -39.95 12.65 -18.39
CA VAL A 1271 -39.16 13.86 -18.10
C VAL A 1271 -39.43 14.95 -19.14
N LYS A 1272 -39.43 14.61 -20.44
CA LYS A 1272 -39.77 15.55 -21.53
C LYS A 1272 -41.17 16.12 -21.40
N LYS A 1273 -42.13 15.32 -20.95
CA LYS A 1273 -43.50 15.79 -20.73
C LYS A 1273 -43.56 16.90 -19.67
N GLU A 1274 -42.77 16.76 -18.59
CA GLU A 1274 -42.71 17.75 -17.51
C GLU A 1274 -41.76 18.93 -17.84
N ARG A 1275 -40.80 18.72 -18.75
CA ARG A 1275 -39.80 19.69 -19.22
C ARG A 1275 -39.81 19.78 -20.76
N PRO A 1276 -40.86 20.39 -21.35
CA PRO A 1276 -41.09 20.41 -22.80
C PRO A 1276 -40.12 21.29 -23.59
#